data_AF-A0A4T0JJG8-F1
#
_entry.id   AF-A0A4T0JJG8-F1
#
_cell.length_a   1.000
_cell.length_b   1.000
_cell.length_c   1.000
_cell.angle_alpha   90.00
_cell.angle_beta   90.00
_cell.angle_gamma   90.00
#
_symmetry.space_group_name_H-M   'P 1'
#
loop_
_entity.id
_entity.type
_entity.pdbx_description
1 polymer ?
#
loop_
_entity_poly.entity_id
_entity_poly.type
_entity_poly.pdbx_seq_one_letter_code
_entity_poly.pdbx_strand_id
1 'polypeptide(L)'
;MTKSNENTRKIAVLTSGGDAAGMNAAVRAVAKMGLYRGCEVFIVREGWAGLVAGNVNAAPADVRPPPQRAGKYHGNQDVEGEKFAATFGEGELLQEGAGEGLKGRHILKVGWDDVRGWMDIGGTLIGTARCAEFREKEGRETAAFNLISLGIDALVVIGGDGSLTGADRLRGEWPSLLDDLEKSKRISAEQRSKHAHLTITGIVGSIDNDMAMTDITIGAPTALHRISEAVDSIGSTASSHSRAFVVEVMGRHCGWLAVMAGLACGADYIFIPERPPKSEDWESEMCNGLKSHREHGKRKTIVIVAEGALDRQLKPIKPAYVADILTKRLQLDTRVTTLGHVQRGGKPCAYDRLLATLQGVEAVEAVLDATPQTPSYMIGLKENKVKRVSLMDAVKATAGVGDAIEKKDFDQALQLRDPEFLENLEAFDYSTIVGDNKHLPEGQRLRIGIIHVGAPAGGMNAATREAARFCLARGHTPLAIYNGFEGLWAEAGNGVQPLSWLQVDNWSSRGGSELGTNRSLPADDLDSTSKALQNHNIDALLMIGGYEAYTAIQTLKNARTNYPAFQISMAVIPATLSNNVPLTEFSVGSDTALNALVDACDAIKQSAAASRNRVFVVETQGGKCGYLATVGALATGANIVYTPELGMDLGLVQSDVEFLKRRFALDVKGKSDGRFIIRNEKASSVYSTEFLTNMLKEEGKELFDSRAANLGHTLQGGTPSPIDRARACRLAVRCIKFLEDNSTSRQAGAKDESAAVIVIENGQVRLAPVEDVSKVADDKNRRGMDPWWTHLKHLVEVLSGRRTDDDDQMRLFNKYSSYDMLPGYNTHKNRRRLAIYTDKLRPSASFITGITVASVLFTFLSIFPRAPPSIPYAFEEFQPEKPDCLSCGLDPTVALIDSQSYIQPYEDPGMNKHLTESQCLNQYPGLFYEAERALAYWSERGGITLKHLDKASEKAHGRVVIHNNRMFVKEFSHNDVNTRALATFAAIHEALLTSTEAFPNVEFTFQVQDAGDSEDEPIPTLVLDRTADQPELWLMPDFGFWSWPEPKVGSFGEVRDKAGKWESKHSWSEKLPKLFWRGASLDREIRKQLINAANGYAWSDVKMMDWGNIQPGDLLTMEEHCGYQFLVHVEGVAYSGRLKYLLQCHSVSVMHELKFIQHFHHLLDGNSTSADQNVVVVPLPERRPGSETDPNPWERLPEVMEQLKKNPDRVKRIADNSWEGLRSRYLTPSATVCYWRRLLSLWSQAQAFTVKVDDSYIPYESFMLMRTVDWQAH
;
A
#
# COMPACT_ATOMS: atom_id res chain seq x y z
N MET A 1 35.72 -12.80 29.69
CA MET A 1 35.27 -12.94 31.09
C MET A 1 35.47 -11.60 31.79
N THR A 2 34.41 -10.81 31.87
CA THR A 2 34.36 -9.59 32.69
C THR A 2 33.97 -9.96 34.13
N LYS A 3 34.48 -9.22 35.13
CA LYS A 3 34.12 -9.43 36.53
C LYS A 3 32.62 -9.17 36.71
N SER A 4 31.90 -10.12 37.30
CA SER A 4 30.49 -9.94 37.65
C SER A 4 30.36 -8.92 38.77
N ASN A 5 29.76 -7.76 38.49
CA ASN A 5 29.31 -6.83 39.53
C ASN A 5 28.20 -7.52 40.35
N GLU A 6 28.43 -7.75 41.64
CA GLU A 6 27.54 -8.56 42.50
C GLU A 6 26.14 -7.93 42.75
N ASN A 7 25.98 -6.66 42.37
CA ASN A 7 24.76 -5.84 42.49
C ASN A 7 23.96 -5.66 41.18
N THR A 8 24.30 -6.34 40.09
CA THR A 8 23.55 -6.21 38.82
C THR A 8 22.18 -6.87 38.91
N ARG A 9 21.09 -6.09 38.77
CA ARG A 9 19.71 -6.60 38.81
C ARG A 9 19.39 -7.47 37.58
N LYS A 10 18.55 -8.49 37.74
CA LYS A 10 18.19 -9.45 36.69
C LYS A 10 16.68 -9.47 36.45
N ILE A 11 16.27 -9.26 35.19
CA ILE A 11 14.87 -9.19 34.78
C ILE A 11 14.56 -10.38 33.87
N ALA A 12 13.52 -11.16 34.19
CA ALA A 12 12.95 -12.15 33.29
C ALA A 12 11.73 -11.56 32.55
N VAL A 13 11.52 -11.92 31.29
CA VAL A 13 10.30 -11.62 30.53
C VAL A 13 9.70 -12.91 29.95
N LEU A 14 8.38 -13.05 30.05
CA LEU A 14 7.63 -14.18 29.50
C LEU A 14 6.34 -13.73 28.81
N THR A 15 5.92 -14.48 27.78
CA THR A 15 4.59 -14.35 27.16
C THR A 15 3.71 -15.53 27.57
N SER A 16 2.46 -15.26 27.93
CA SER A 16 1.52 -16.30 28.35
C SER A 16 0.08 -15.97 27.97
N GLY A 17 -0.72 -17.01 27.70
CA GLY A 17 -2.11 -16.89 27.26
C GLY A 17 -2.23 -17.09 25.76
N GLY A 18 -3.32 -16.59 25.16
CA GLY A 18 -3.43 -16.49 23.71
C GLY A 18 -2.48 -15.43 23.18
N ASP A 19 -1.87 -15.67 22.03
CA ASP A 19 -0.98 -14.71 21.39
C ASP A 19 -1.75 -13.51 20.80
N ALA A 20 -1.03 -12.40 20.64
CA ALA A 20 -1.52 -11.16 20.08
C ALA A 20 -0.37 -10.44 19.35
N ALA A 21 -0.63 -9.93 18.15
CA ALA A 21 0.38 -9.22 17.37
C ALA A 21 0.88 -7.97 18.11
N GLY A 22 2.19 -7.89 18.35
CA GLY A 22 2.83 -6.83 19.14
C GLY A 22 3.53 -7.34 20.40
N MET A 23 3.26 -8.56 20.87
CA MET A 23 3.98 -9.17 22.01
C MET A 23 5.50 -9.17 21.80
N ASN A 24 5.97 -9.48 20.59
CA ASN A 24 7.40 -9.43 20.24
C ASN A 24 8.02 -8.03 20.37
N ALA A 25 7.27 -6.98 20.06
CA ALA A 25 7.72 -5.59 20.23
C ALA A 25 7.81 -5.21 21.73
N ALA A 26 6.90 -5.71 22.57
CA ALA A 26 6.99 -5.55 24.02
C ALA A 26 8.20 -6.30 24.61
N VAL A 27 8.42 -7.56 24.23
CA VAL A 27 9.62 -8.33 24.67
C VAL A 27 10.90 -7.62 24.24
N ARG A 28 10.99 -7.16 22.99
CA ARG A 28 12.12 -6.37 22.47
C ARG A 28 12.35 -5.11 23.29
N ALA A 29 11.31 -4.38 23.64
CA ALA A 29 11.41 -3.14 24.42
C ALA A 29 11.88 -3.41 25.86
N VAL A 30 11.34 -4.44 26.54
CA VAL A 30 11.80 -4.87 27.87
C VAL A 30 13.27 -5.28 27.84
N ALA A 31 13.68 -6.09 26.86
CA ALA A 31 15.06 -6.53 26.70
C ALA A 31 16.02 -5.35 26.47
N LYS A 32 15.71 -4.47 25.52
CA LYS A 32 16.55 -3.30 25.24
C LYS A 32 16.59 -2.32 26.40
N MET A 33 15.45 -1.99 27.02
CA MET A 33 15.42 -1.03 28.11
C MET A 33 16.13 -1.57 29.36
N GLY A 34 15.96 -2.85 29.70
CA GLY A 34 16.69 -3.49 30.79
C GLY A 34 18.22 -3.46 30.58
N LEU A 35 18.68 -3.83 29.38
CA LEU A 35 20.10 -3.77 29.02
C LEU A 35 20.65 -2.34 28.96
N TYR A 36 19.84 -1.36 28.54
CA TYR A 36 20.21 0.06 28.57
C TYR A 36 20.46 0.52 30.00
N ARG A 37 19.52 0.21 30.90
CA ARG A 37 19.57 0.45 32.36
C ARG A 37 20.61 -0.39 33.11
N GLY A 38 21.37 -1.23 32.42
CA GLY A 38 22.46 -2.02 32.99
C GLY A 38 22.02 -3.29 33.74
N CYS A 39 20.77 -3.72 33.57
CA CYS A 39 20.31 -5.03 34.06
C CYS A 39 20.80 -6.16 33.16
N GLU A 40 20.83 -7.39 33.68
CA GLU A 40 20.82 -8.57 32.83
C GLU A 40 19.38 -8.95 32.49
N VAL A 41 19.08 -9.28 31.24
CA VAL A 41 17.74 -9.71 30.83
C VAL A 41 17.72 -11.18 30.41
N PHE A 42 16.67 -11.87 30.83
CA PHE A 42 16.38 -13.26 30.53
C PHE A 42 15.02 -13.40 29.83
N ILE A 43 14.96 -14.27 28.85
CA ILE A 43 13.72 -14.68 28.18
C ILE A 43 13.31 -16.04 28.71
N VAL A 44 12.04 -16.16 29.12
CA VAL A 44 11.42 -17.44 29.50
C VAL A 44 10.55 -17.91 28.35
N ARG A 45 10.87 -19.09 27.82
CA ARG A 45 10.15 -19.70 26.71
C ARG A 45 8.88 -20.43 27.16
N GLU A 46 7.91 -20.58 26.27
CA GLU A 46 6.66 -21.33 26.50
C GLU A 46 5.85 -20.83 27.72
N GLY A 47 6.03 -19.57 28.10
CA GLY A 47 5.38 -18.93 29.24
C GLY A 47 5.62 -19.65 30.58
N TRP A 48 4.54 -19.84 31.36
CA TRP A 48 4.61 -20.52 32.65
C TRP A 48 5.14 -21.96 32.56
N ALA A 49 4.94 -22.66 31.45
CA ALA A 49 5.40 -24.04 31.31
C ALA A 49 6.94 -24.12 31.27
N GLY A 50 7.61 -23.22 30.53
CA GLY A 50 9.07 -23.17 30.55
C GLY A 50 9.63 -22.57 31.85
N LEU A 51 8.88 -21.73 32.56
CA LEU A 51 9.29 -21.27 33.89
C LEU A 51 9.35 -22.43 34.89
N VAL A 52 8.39 -23.36 34.84
CA VAL A 52 8.38 -24.58 35.67
C VAL A 52 9.45 -25.58 35.21
N ALA A 53 9.60 -25.80 33.90
CA ALA A 53 10.60 -26.72 33.37
C ALA A 53 12.05 -26.28 33.63
N GLY A 54 12.32 -24.97 33.58
CA GLY A 54 13.64 -24.39 33.85
C GLY A 54 14.73 -24.88 32.89
N ASN A 55 15.96 -24.99 33.40
CA ASN A 55 17.12 -25.48 32.64
C ASN A 55 17.70 -26.79 33.22
N VAL A 56 16.94 -27.50 34.06
CA VAL A 56 17.46 -28.56 34.95
C VAL A 56 18.03 -29.77 34.18
N ASN A 57 17.50 -30.04 32.98
CA ASN A 57 17.95 -31.13 32.10
C ASN A 57 18.74 -30.63 30.88
N ALA A 58 19.22 -29.38 30.89
CA ALA A 58 20.02 -28.83 29.79
C ALA A 58 21.41 -29.48 29.76
N ALA A 59 21.88 -29.85 28.56
CA ALA A 59 23.31 -30.07 28.36
C ALA A 59 24.07 -28.75 28.69
N PRO A 60 25.30 -28.82 29.25
CA PRO A 60 26.11 -27.63 29.45
C PRO A 60 26.24 -26.89 28.13
N ALA A 61 26.01 -25.57 28.14
CA ALA A 61 26.07 -24.76 26.94
C ALA A 61 27.44 -24.93 26.28
N ASP A 62 27.45 -25.45 25.05
CA ASP A 62 28.66 -25.57 24.25
C ASP A 62 29.18 -24.14 24.02
N VAL A 63 30.24 -23.76 24.73
CA VAL A 63 30.76 -22.39 24.79
C VAL A 63 31.44 -22.09 23.47
N ARG A 64 30.63 -21.82 22.45
CA ARG A 64 31.10 -21.36 21.14
C ARG A 64 31.95 -20.11 21.39
N PRO A 65 33.19 -20.05 20.89
CA PRO A 65 34.02 -18.86 21.05
C PRO A 65 33.28 -17.65 20.46
N PRO A 66 33.39 -16.46 21.07
CA PRO A 66 32.64 -15.30 20.63
C PRO A 66 32.90 -15.06 19.12
N PRO A 67 31.83 -14.90 18.32
CA PRO A 67 31.96 -14.85 16.87
C PRO A 67 32.89 -13.71 16.42
N GLN A 68 33.66 -13.95 15.34
CA GLN A 68 34.55 -12.93 14.78
C GLN A 68 33.74 -11.69 14.36
N ARG A 69 34.07 -10.54 14.96
CA ARG A 69 33.44 -9.25 14.69
C ARG A 69 33.86 -8.71 13.32
N ALA A 70 33.02 -7.84 12.74
CA ALA A 70 33.19 -7.37 11.37
C ALA A 70 34.47 -6.56 11.09
N GLY A 71 35.04 -5.85 12.07
CA GLY A 71 36.24 -5.03 11.83
C GLY A 71 37.07 -4.65 13.07
N LYS A 72 38.29 -4.15 12.81
CA LYS A 72 39.13 -3.44 13.79
C LYS A 72 38.92 -1.93 13.64
N TYR A 73 38.17 -1.32 14.53
CA TYR A 73 38.01 0.14 14.55
C TYR A 73 39.31 0.80 15.05
N HIS A 74 39.84 1.80 14.33
CA HIS A 74 41.08 2.49 14.71
C HIS A 74 40.85 3.49 15.85
N GLY A 75 40.87 2.98 17.08
CA GLY A 75 40.96 3.73 18.32
C GLY A 75 41.46 2.81 19.42
N ASN A 76 42.43 3.25 20.22
CA ASN A 76 43.15 2.38 21.17
C ASN A 76 42.36 2.17 22.48
N GLN A 77 41.07 1.89 22.37
CA GLN A 77 40.13 1.67 23.47
C GLN A 77 39.28 0.45 23.17
N ASP A 78 38.97 -0.34 24.21
CA ASP A 78 38.11 -1.50 24.09
C ASP A 78 36.77 -1.14 23.43
N VAL A 79 36.41 -1.86 22.37
CA VAL A 79 35.08 -1.74 21.74
C VAL A 79 33.96 -2.22 22.70
N GLU A 80 34.35 -2.87 23.81
CA GLU A 80 33.53 -3.19 24.99
C GLU A 80 33.58 -2.11 26.09
N GLY A 81 33.92 -0.86 25.75
CA GLY A 81 33.87 0.26 26.70
C GLY A 81 32.46 0.58 27.20
N GLU A 82 32.39 1.33 28.31
CA GLU A 82 31.16 1.66 29.08
C GLU A 82 30.00 2.31 28.27
N LYS A 83 30.25 2.70 27.02
CA LYS A 83 29.31 3.44 26.16
C LYS A 83 28.39 2.57 25.30
N PHE A 84 28.42 1.24 25.42
CA PHE A 84 27.46 0.35 24.72
C PHE A 84 26.85 -0.73 25.64
N ALA A 85 25.63 -1.16 25.32
CA ALA A 85 24.96 -2.25 26.02
C ALA A 85 25.48 -3.62 25.54
N ALA A 86 25.40 -4.64 26.41
CA ALA A 86 25.88 -5.99 26.11
C ALA A 86 25.21 -6.55 24.83
N THR A 87 26.01 -6.83 23.80
CA THR A 87 25.52 -6.96 22.42
C THR A 87 24.86 -8.32 22.15
N PHE A 88 25.42 -9.40 22.67
CA PHE A 88 24.99 -10.78 22.41
C PHE A 88 24.81 -11.57 23.70
N GLY A 89 23.83 -12.47 23.71
CA GLY A 89 23.60 -13.45 24.77
C GLY A 89 23.45 -14.85 24.16
N GLU A 90 22.43 -15.56 24.61
CA GLU A 90 22.06 -16.90 24.14
C GLU A 90 20.91 -16.88 23.13
N GLY A 91 20.43 -15.68 22.76
CA GLY A 91 19.24 -15.52 21.92
C GLY A 91 19.43 -15.81 20.43
N GLU A 92 20.65 -16.06 19.92
CA GLU A 92 20.81 -16.71 18.60
C GLU A 92 20.04 -18.04 18.54
N LEU A 93 19.85 -18.73 19.67
CA LEU A 93 19.06 -19.97 19.75
C LEU A 93 17.55 -19.77 19.49
N LEU A 94 17.04 -18.52 19.56
CA LEU A 94 15.63 -18.19 19.34
C LEU A 94 15.30 -17.92 17.85
N GLN A 95 16.28 -18.01 16.95
CA GLN A 95 16.06 -17.84 15.52
C GLN A 95 15.52 -19.12 14.86
N GLU A 96 14.67 -18.96 13.84
CA GLU A 96 14.08 -20.10 13.12
C GLU A 96 15.16 -21.04 12.56
N GLY A 97 14.97 -22.35 12.76
CA GLY A 97 15.91 -23.39 12.33
C GLY A 97 16.99 -23.80 13.35
N ALA A 98 17.17 -23.07 14.46
CA ALA A 98 18.20 -23.38 15.48
C ALA A 98 17.83 -24.53 16.47
N GLY A 99 16.79 -25.32 16.16
CA GLY A 99 16.03 -26.12 17.13
C GLY A 99 16.79 -27.17 17.96
N GLU A 100 17.92 -27.69 17.47
CA GLU A 100 18.71 -28.69 18.20
C GLU A 100 19.34 -28.12 19.49
N GLY A 101 19.71 -26.83 19.51
CA GLY A 101 20.33 -26.18 20.67
C GLY A 101 19.37 -25.77 21.79
N LEU A 102 18.05 -25.88 21.56
CA LEU A 102 16.99 -25.45 22.48
C LEU A 102 16.50 -26.56 23.43
N LYS A 103 16.92 -27.81 23.22
CA LYS A 103 16.38 -28.97 23.95
C LYS A 103 16.72 -28.90 25.45
N GLY A 104 15.68 -28.79 26.29
CA GLY A 104 15.83 -28.66 27.74
C GLY A 104 16.26 -27.27 28.24
N ARG A 105 16.28 -26.25 27.36
CA ARG A 105 16.62 -24.86 27.71
C ARG A 105 15.40 -23.96 27.58
N HIS A 106 14.83 -23.55 28.72
CA HIS A 106 13.63 -22.72 28.76
C HIS A 106 13.88 -21.28 29.26
N ILE A 107 14.97 -21.02 29.99
CA ILE A 107 15.31 -19.68 30.45
C ILE A 107 16.67 -19.29 29.85
N LEU A 108 16.70 -18.28 28.98
CA LEU A 108 17.87 -17.89 28.20
C LEU A 108 18.28 -16.45 28.54
N LYS A 109 19.57 -16.21 28.79
CA LYS A 109 20.08 -14.84 28.92
C LYS A 109 20.16 -14.19 27.54
N VAL A 110 19.75 -12.92 27.38
CA VAL A 110 19.76 -12.24 26.07
C VAL A 110 20.57 -10.94 26.06
N GLY A 111 21.19 -10.67 24.91
CA GLY A 111 21.87 -9.43 24.57
C GLY A 111 21.03 -8.49 23.70
N TRP A 112 21.58 -7.32 23.39
CA TRP A 112 20.90 -6.23 22.68
C TRP A 112 20.40 -6.63 21.28
N ASP A 113 21.24 -7.36 20.55
CA ASP A 113 20.97 -7.74 19.16
C ASP A 113 20.30 -9.12 19.06
N ASP A 114 20.07 -9.83 20.17
CA ASP A 114 19.28 -11.06 20.18
C ASP A 114 17.78 -10.81 19.86
N VAL A 115 17.28 -9.61 20.18
CA VAL A 115 15.90 -9.15 19.89
C VAL A 115 15.81 -8.23 18.66
N ARG A 116 16.83 -8.26 17.79
CA ARG A 116 16.80 -7.56 16.49
C ARG A 116 15.74 -8.18 15.57
N GLY A 117 15.06 -7.38 14.75
CA GLY A 117 14.03 -7.89 13.84
C GLY A 117 12.67 -8.23 14.48
N TRP A 118 12.52 -8.23 15.81
CA TRP A 118 11.28 -8.71 16.46
C TRP A 118 10.06 -7.78 16.33
N MET A 119 10.23 -6.57 15.81
CA MET A 119 9.20 -5.52 15.81
C MET A 119 8.11 -5.73 14.75
N ASP A 120 8.44 -6.42 13.65
CA ASP A 120 7.59 -6.69 12.50
C ASP A 120 7.06 -8.14 12.45
N ILE A 121 7.30 -8.92 13.50
CA ILE A 121 6.94 -10.34 13.58
C ILE A 121 5.68 -10.52 14.44
N GLY A 122 4.69 -11.25 13.91
CA GLY A 122 3.44 -11.58 14.60
C GLY A 122 3.60 -12.64 15.71
N GLY A 123 2.53 -12.86 16.48
CA GLY A 123 2.51 -13.84 17.57
C GLY A 123 3.56 -13.58 18.66
N THR A 124 4.17 -14.64 19.18
CA THR A 124 5.30 -14.57 20.12
C THR A 124 6.43 -15.55 19.74
N LEU A 125 7.64 -15.02 19.53
CA LEU A 125 8.87 -15.76 19.22
C LEU A 125 9.40 -16.55 20.42
N ILE A 126 8.95 -16.24 21.63
CA ILE A 126 9.36 -16.95 22.85
C ILE A 126 8.34 -18.04 23.22
N GLY A 127 7.26 -18.18 22.46
CA GLY A 127 6.23 -19.19 22.68
C GLY A 127 5.31 -18.89 23.86
N THR A 128 4.19 -19.61 23.92
CA THR A 128 3.22 -19.53 25.00
C THR A 128 2.52 -20.89 25.12
N ALA A 129 2.64 -21.53 26.28
CA ALA A 129 2.02 -22.82 26.54
C ALA A 129 1.13 -22.78 27.79
N ARG A 130 0.08 -23.60 27.78
CA ARG A 130 -0.74 -23.84 28.97
C ARG A 130 0.05 -24.67 29.97
N CYS A 131 0.15 -24.21 31.21
CA CYS A 131 0.80 -24.95 32.29
C CYS A 131 -0.26 -25.39 33.32
N ALA A 132 -0.49 -26.70 33.44
CA ALA A 132 -1.33 -27.25 34.50
C ALA A 132 -0.58 -27.25 35.84
N GLU A 133 0.70 -27.64 35.84
CA GLU A 133 1.55 -27.76 37.03
C GLU A 133 1.66 -26.44 37.82
N PHE A 134 1.72 -25.29 37.14
CA PHE A 134 1.78 -23.97 37.79
C PHE A 134 0.49 -23.59 38.56
N ARG A 135 -0.62 -24.32 38.35
CA ARG A 135 -1.84 -24.18 39.17
C ARG A 135 -1.67 -24.79 40.56
N GLU A 136 -0.82 -25.80 40.68
CA GLU A 136 -0.45 -26.43 41.95
C GLU A 136 0.70 -25.67 42.64
N LYS A 137 0.83 -25.82 43.96
CA LYS A 137 1.84 -25.07 44.74
C LYS A 137 3.25 -25.53 44.38
N GLU A 138 3.42 -26.83 44.14
CA GLU A 138 4.66 -27.52 43.80
C GLU A 138 5.26 -27.01 42.47
N GLY A 139 4.39 -26.71 41.49
CA GLY A 139 4.81 -26.07 40.24
C GLY A 139 5.28 -24.64 40.45
N ARG A 140 4.60 -23.85 41.29
CA ARG A 140 5.04 -22.49 41.66
C ARG A 140 6.33 -22.48 42.49
N GLU A 141 6.50 -23.45 43.38
CA GLU A 141 7.75 -23.65 44.13
C GLU A 141 8.92 -23.94 43.18
N THR A 142 8.69 -24.78 42.16
CA THR A 142 9.69 -25.11 41.14
C THR A 142 10.01 -23.91 40.24
N ALA A 143 9.01 -23.12 39.85
CA ALA A 143 9.20 -21.86 39.15
C ALA A 143 10.02 -20.84 39.97
N ALA A 144 9.74 -20.72 41.27
CA ALA A 144 10.51 -19.86 42.18
C ALA A 144 11.98 -20.31 42.30
N PHE A 145 12.22 -21.62 42.46
CA PHE A 145 13.57 -22.20 42.45
C PHE A 145 14.34 -21.90 41.14
N ASN A 146 13.69 -22.03 39.99
CA ASN A 146 14.32 -21.75 38.69
C ASN A 146 14.70 -20.26 38.53
N LEU A 147 13.89 -19.34 39.06
CA LEU A 147 14.24 -17.91 39.10
C LEU A 147 15.43 -17.64 40.03
N ILE A 148 15.37 -18.15 41.28
CA ILE A 148 16.38 -17.92 42.32
C ILE A 148 17.73 -18.54 41.95
N SER A 149 17.76 -19.73 41.34
CA SER A 149 18.99 -20.39 40.89
C SER A 149 19.73 -19.60 39.80
N LEU A 150 19.01 -18.79 39.02
CA LEU A 150 19.58 -17.84 38.05
C LEU A 150 19.81 -16.44 38.65
N GLY A 151 19.38 -16.20 39.89
CA GLY A 151 19.46 -14.93 40.61
C GLY A 151 18.44 -13.88 40.16
N ILE A 152 17.30 -14.30 39.61
CA ILE A 152 16.26 -13.44 39.06
C ILE A 152 15.18 -13.17 40.11
N ASP A 153 14.91 -11.90 40.38
CA ASP A 153 13.90 -11.42 41.34
C ASP A 153 12.96 -10.35 40.75
N ALA A 154 13.04 -10.11 39.44
CA ALA A 154 12.09 -9.30 38.69
C ALA A 154 11.53 -10.07 37.49
N LEU A 155 10.21 -10.04 37.32
CA LEU A 155 9.49 -10.75 36.27
C LEU A 155 8.48 -9.82 35.57
N VAL A 156 8.64 -9.64 34.26
CA VAL A 156 7.68 -8.99 33.37
C VAL A 156 6.83 -10.06 32.69
N VAL A 157 5.51 -9.98 32.85
CA VAL A 157 4.55 -10.94 32.27
C VAL A 157 3.70 -10.24 31.22
N ILE A 158 3.79 -10.71 29.98
CA ILE A 158 3.01 -10.20 28.85
C ILE A 158 1.90 -11.22 28.54
N GLY A 159 0.63 -10.82 28.61
CA GLY A 159 -0.47 -11.75 28.38
C GLY A 159 -1.86 -11.21 28.72
N GLY A 160 -2.84 -12.12 28.75
CA GLY A 160 -4.20 -11.81 29.19
C GLY A 160 -4.37 -11.80 30.71
N ASP A 161 -5.58 -11.44 31.14
CA ASP A 161 -6.06 -11.36 32.53
C ASP A 161 -5.65 -12.57 33.40
N GLY A 162 -5.86 -13.79 32.91
CA GLY A 162 -5.53 -15.02 33.65
C GLY A 162 -4.03 -15.22 33.87
N SER A 163 -3.19 -14.76 32.93
CA SER A 163 -1.73 -14.82 33.06
C SER A 163 -1.21 -13.78 34.04
N LEU A 164 -1.79 -12.58 34.04
CA LEU A 164 -1.48 -11.53 35.01
C LEU A 164 -1.91 -11.91 36.43
N THR A 165 -3.08 -12.53 36.58
CA THR A 165 -3.55 -13.08 37.88
C THR A 165 -2.63 -14.18 38.40
N GLY A 166 -2.14 -15.07 37.53
CA GLY A 166 -1.15 -16.09 37.88
C GLY A 166 0.19 -15.49 38.34
N ALA A 167 0.58 -14.35 37.78
CA ALA A 167 1.77 -13.62 38.19
C ALA A 167 1.62 -13.07 39.61
N ASP A 168 0.55 -12.31 39.89
CA ASP A 168 0.33 -11.74 41.23
C ASP A 168 0.25 -12.81 42.32
N ARG A 169 -0.41 -13.95 42.02
CA ARG A 169 -0.43 -15.11 42.92
C ARG A 169 0.96 -15.65 43.24
N LEU A 170 1.86 -15.77 42.26
CA LEU A 170 3.25 -16.19 42.49
C LEU A 170 3.98 -15.21 43.42
N ARG A 171 3.73 -13.90 43.27
CA ARG A 171 4.31 -12.86 44.16
C ARG A 171 3.75 -12.92 45.57
N GLY A 172 2.44 -13.08 45.72
CA GLY A 172 1.78 -13.20 47.02
C GLY A 172 2.20 -14.44 47.81
N GLU A 173 2.40 -15.57 47.12
CA GLU A 173 2.90 -16.82 47.74
C GLU A 173 4.44 -16.83 47.93
N TRP A 174 5.19 -15.88 47.33
CA TRP A 174 6.66 -15.89 47.26
C TRP A 174 7.38 -16.13 48.59
N PRO A 175 7.04 -15.46 49.73
CA PRO A 175 7.71 -15.72 50.99
C PRO A 175 7.49 -17.14 51.50
N SER A 176 6.29 -17.71 51.33
CA SER A 176 6.01 -19.09 51.74
C SER A 176 6.74 -20.11 50.86
N LEU A 177 6.83 -19.87 49.55
CA LEU A 177 7.56 -20.74 48.63
C LEU A 177 9.06 -20.74 48.96
N LEU A 178 9.61 -19.56 49.25
CA LEU A 178 10.99 -19.37 49.71
C LEU A 178 11.29 -20.15 51.01
N ASP A 179 10.42 -20.05 52.02
CA ASP A 179 10.62 -20.74 53.29
C ASP A 179 10.56 -22.27 53.13
N ASP A 180 9.76 -22.79 52.19
CA ASP A 180 9.69 -24.23 51.89
C ASP A 180 10.89 -24.71 51.05
N LEU A 181 11.41 -23.87 50.15
CA LEU A 181 12.67 -24.10 49.42
C LEU A 181 13.90 -24.11 50.35
N GLU A 182 13.91 -23.29 51.40
CA GLU A 182 14.99 -23.30 52.41
C GLU A 182 14.90 -24.54 53.31
N LYS A 183 13.71 -24.89 53.81
CA LYS A 183 13.49 -26.13 54.60
C LYS A 183 13.89 -27.39 53.84
N SER A 184 13.58 -27.45 52.55
CA SER A 184 13.97 -28.56 51.65
C SER A 184 15.44 -28.50 51.20
N LYS A 185 16.20 -27.48 51.62
CA LYS A 185 17.61 -27.22 51.27
C LYS A 185 17.85 -27.06 49.76
N ARG A 186 16.83 -26.65 49.00
CA ARG A 186 16.94 -26.33 47.57
C ARG A 186 17.61 -24.98 47.35
N ILE A 187 17.49 -24.04 48.29
CA ILE A 187 18.19 -22.75 48.28
C ILE A 187 18.95 -22.52 49.59
N SER A 188 19.97 -21.67 49.57
CA SER A 188 20.69 -21.23 50.76
C SER A 188 20.01 -20.06 51.48
N ALA A 189 20.31 -19.89 52.77
CA ALA A 189 19.87 -18.72 53.55
C ALA A 189 20.32 -17.38 52.95
N GLU A 190 21.47 -17.36 52.27
CA GLU A 190 21.97 -16.18 51.53
C GLU A 190 21.09 -15.88 50.31
N GLN A 191 20.76 -16.89 49.50
CA GLN A 191 19.84 -16.73 48.36
C GLN A 191 18.44 -16.32 48.83
N ARG A 192 17.95 -16.88 49.94
CA ARG A 192 16.69 -16.51 50.60
C ARG A 192 16.66 -15.05 51.03
N SER A 193 17.78 -14.53 51.54
CA SER A 193 17.92 -13.13 51.96
C SER A 193 18.03 -12.20 50.74
N LYS A 194 18.86 -12.57 49.74
CA LYS A 194 19.10 -11.76 48.54
C LYS A 194 17.85 -11.61 47.67
N HIS A 195 17.06 -12.67 47.50
CA HIS A 195 15.86 -12.69 46.66
C HIS A 195 14.55 -12.73 47.47
N ALA A 196 14.54 -12.08 48.64
CA ALA A 196 13.45 -12.11 49.61
C ALA A 196 12.09 -11.60 49.07
N HIS A 197 12.08 -10.84 47.97
CA HIS A 197 10.90 -10.26 47.36
C HIS A 197 10.94 -10.45 45.84
N LEU A 198 9.84 -10.90 45.25
CA LEU A 198 9.63 -10.89 43.80
C LEU A 198 9.01 -9.56 43.38
N THR A 199 9.58 -8.94 42.35
CA THR A 199 9.01 -7.79 41.64
C THR A 199 8.26 -8.29 40.42
N ILE A 200 7.01 -7.86 40.23
CA ILE A 200 6.22 -8.20 39.04
C ILE A 200 5.69 -6.95 38.36
N THR A 201 5.71 -6.96 37.04
CA THR A 201 4.96 -6.01 36.23
C THR A 201 4.26 -6.73 35.07
N GLY A 202 2.97 -6.43 34.88
CA GLY A 202 2.12 -6.98 33.84
C GLY A 202 2.00 -6.06 32.62
N ILE A 203 1.93 -6.64 31.44
CA ILE A 203 1.61 -5.96 30.17
C ILE A 203 0.45 -6.73 29.52
N VAL A 204 -0.60 -6.03 29.07
CA VAL A 204 -1.80 -6.67 28.53
C VAL A 204 -1.65 -6.95 27.03
N GLY A 205 -1.38 -8.22 26.70
CA GLY A 205 -1.42 -8.73 25.33
C GLY A 205 -2.72 -9.49 25.09
N SER A 206 -3.67 -8.86 24.40
CA SER A 206 -4.98 -9.42 24.07
C SER A 206 -5.54 -8.73 22.83
N ILE A 207 -6.14 -9.50 21.92
CA ILE A 207 -6.92 -8.94 20.80
C ILE A 207 -8.31 -8.48 21.22
N ASP A 208 -8.82 -8.98 22.35
CA ASP A 208 -10.23 -8.90 22.73
C ASP A 208 -10.63 -7.49 23.22
N ASN A 209 -9.65 -6.65 23.58
CA ASN A 209 -9.78 -5.39 24.32
C ASN A 209 -10.70 -5.47 25.55
N ASP A 210 -10.61 -6.58 26.28
CA ASP A 210 -11.53 -6.95 27.35
C ASP A 210 -11.09 -6.49 28.75
N MET A 211 -9.86 -5.99 28.89
CA MET A 211 -9.23 -5.64 30.18
C MET A 211 -9.56 -4.22 30.65
N ALA A 212 -10.18 -4.09 31.81
CA ALA A 212 -10.48 -2.80 32.42
C ALA A 212 -9.22 -2.03 32.87
N MET A 213 -9.38 -0.72 33.06
CA MET A 213 -8.31 0.23 33.43
C MET A 213 -7.19 0.42 32.39
N THR A 214 -7.37 -0.08 31.16
CA THR A 214 -6.59 0.31 29.98
C THR A 214 -7.54 0.58 28.82
N ASP A 215 -7.36 1.68 28.10
CA ASP A 215 -8.24 2.08 26.99
C ASP A 215 -8.10 1.10 25.80
N ILE A 216 -6.90 0.54 25.63
CA ILE A 216 -6.59 -0.38 24.54
C ILE A 216 -5.52 -1.41 24.93
N THR A 217 -5.68 -2.67 24.51
CA THR A 217 -4.74 -3.77 24.72
C THR A 217 -3.88 -4.05 23.49
N ILE A 218 -2.66 -4.56 23.70
CA ILE A 218 -1.74 -4.89 22.59
C ILE A 218 -2.32 -6.04 21.76
N GLY A 219 -2.53 -5.75 20.47
CA GLY A 219 -3.02 -6.64 19.44
C GLY A 219 -4.46 -6.36 18.99
N ALA A 220 -5.24 -5.60 19.76
CA ALA A 220 -6.62 -5.25 19.39
C ALA A 220 -6.69 -4.35 18.12
N PRO A 221 -5.85 -3.31 17.94
CA PRO A 221 -5.70 -2.60 16.67
C PRO A 221 -5.36 -3.52 15.49
N THR A 222 -4.38 -4.42 15.65
CA THR A 222 -3.98 -5.33 14.56
C THR A 222 -5.10 -6.31 14.21
N ALA A 223 -5.80 -6.86 15.20
CA ALA A 223 -6.98 -7.70 14.97
C ALA A 223 -8.06 -6.93 14.20
N LEU A 224 -8.33 -5.68 14.56
CA LEU A 224 -9.25 -4.80 13.82
C LEU A 224 -8.79 -4.56 12.37
N HIS A 225 -7.49 -4.39 12.10
CA HIS A 225 -6.95 -4.37 10.73
C HIS A 225 -7.27 -5.67 9.96
N ARG A 226 -7.08 -6.84 10.58
CA ARG A 226 -7.38 -8.14 9.94
C ARG A 226 -8.88 -8.30 9.67
N ILE A 227 -9.76 -7.86 10.58
CA ILE A 227 -11.21 -7.87 10.39
C ILE A 227 -11.60 -6.93 9.23
N SER A 228 -11.11 -5.70 9.23
CA SER A 228 -11.48 -4.72 8.21
C SER A 228 -11.01 -5.11 6.81
N GLU A 229 -9.81 -5.68 6.66
CA GLU A 229 -9.32 -6.20 5.38
C GLU A 229 -10.23 -7.32 4.84
N ALA A 230 -10.65 -8.24 5.71
CA ALA A 230 -11.57 -9.32 5.35
C ALA A 230 -12.97 -8.79 4.98
N VAL A 231 -13.53 -7.85 5.76
CA VAL A 231 -14.86 -7.28 5.50
C VAL A 231 -14.86 -6.37 4.27
N ASP A 232 -13.81 -5.60 4.02
CA ASP A 232 -13.66 -4.81 2.78
C ASP A 232 -13.60 -5.74 1.55
N SER A 233 -12.86 -6.86 1.66
CA SER A 233 -12.78 -7.90 0.62
C SER A 233 -14.15 -8.56 0.36
N ILE A 234 -14.86 -8.97 1.42
CA ILE A 234 -16.25 -9.49 1.35
C ILE A 234 -17.20 -8.44 0.75
N GLY A 235 -17.00 -7.16 1.08
CA GLY A 235 -17.82 -6.04 0.62
C GLY A 235 -17.88 -5.90 -0.91
N SER A 236 -16.83 -6.33 -1.62
CA SER A 236 -16.81 -6.37 -3.09
C SER A 236 -17.80 -7.41 -3.65
N THR A 237 -17.63 -8.69 -3.31
CA THR A 237 -18.50 -9.80 -3.77
C THR A 237 -19.94 -9.66 -3.26
N ALA A 238 -20.13 -9.13 -2.05
CA ALA A 238 -21.44 -8.81 -1.50
C ALA A 238 -22.19 -7.77 -2.35
N SER A 239 -21.48 -6.75 -2.86
CA SER A 239 -22.08 -5.69 -3.70
C SER A 239 -22.43 -6.19 -5.10
N SER A 240 -21.59 -7.05 -5.69
CA SER A 240 -21.81 -7.65 -7.02
C SER A 240 -23.09 -8.48 -7.04
N HIS A 241 -23.22 -9.43 -6.13
CA HIS A 241 -24.36 -10.36 -6.07
C HIS A 241 -25.55 -9.84 -5.24
N SER A 242 -25.48 -8.61 -4.73
CA SER A 242 -26.48 -8.01 -3.82
C SER A 242 -26.78 -8.85 -2.57
N ARG A 243 -25.76 -9.53 -2.02
CA ARG A 243 -25.87 -10.54 -0.95
C ARG A 243 -25.94 -9.96 0.45
N ALA A 244 -26.33 -10.81 1.40
CA ALA A 244 -26.09 -10.63 2.81
C ALA A 244 -24.89 -11.47 3.29
N PHE A 245 -24.08 -10.93 4.19
CA PHE A 245 -23.01 -11.66 4.88
C PHE A 245 -23.13 -11.48 6.38
N VAL A 246 -23.05 -12.59 7.11
CA VAL A 246 -22.94 -12.62 8.57
C VAL A 246 -21.50 -12.97 8.91
N VAL A 247 -20.75 -12.00 9.44
CA VAL A 247 -19.32 -12.12 9.73
C VAL A 247 -19.13 -12.33 11.22
N GLU A 248 -18.53 -13.46 11.60
CA GLU A 248 -18.20 -13.76 12.99
C GLU A 248 -16.79 -13.24 13.33
N VAL A 249 -16.72 -12.41 14.36
CA VAL A 249 -15.48 -11.78 14.85
C VAL A 249 -15.14 -12.26 16.26
N MET A 250 -13.85 -12.32 16.57
CA MET A 250 -13.36 -12.64 17.91
C MET A 250 -13.63 -11.49 18.88
N GLY A 251 -13.43 -11.76 20.17
CA GLY A 251 -13.59 -10.81 21.28
C GLY A 251 -13.92 -11.47 22.61
N ARG A 252 -14.02 -12.81 22.66
CA ARG A 252 -14.38 -13.61 23.84
C ARG A 252 -15.74 -13.23 24.43
N HIS A 253 -15.75 -12.33 25.42
CA HIS A 253 -16.93 -11.77 26.07
C HIS A 253 -16.97 -10.24 25.95
N CYS A 254 -16.26 -9.69 24.98
CA CYS A 254 -16.24 -8.27 24.64
C CYS A 254 -16.70 -8.02 23.20
N GLY A 255 -17.51 -6.98 23.02
CA GLY A 255 -17.98 -6.50 21.72
C GLY A 255 -17.05 -5.51 21.03
N TRP A 256 -15.90 -5.12 21.61
CA TRP A 256 -15.09 -3.98 21.11
C TRP A 256 -14.68 -4.15 19.65
N LEU A 257 -14.18 -5.32 19.26
CA LEU A 257 -13.83 -5.64 17.88
C LEU A 257 -15.05 -5.54 16.93
N ALA A 258 -16.24 -5.96 17.38
CA ALA A 258 -17.47 -5.90 16.58
C ALA A 258 -18.01 -4.46 16.43
N VAL A 259 -17.96 -3.63 17.47
CA VAL A 259 -18.34 -2.20 17.41
C VAL A 259 -17.40 -1.45 16.47
N MET A 260 -16.09 -1.60 16.68
CA MET A 260 -15.06 -0.90 15.89
C MET A 260 -15.07 -1.34 14.43
N ALA A 261 -15.21 -2.63 14.15
CA ALA A 261 -15.36 -3.13 12.78
C ALA A 261 -16.69 -2.69 12.15
N GLY A 262 -17.77 -2.63 12.94
CA GLY A 262 -19.08 -2.14 12.48
C GLY A 262 -19.01 -0.72 11.96
N LEU A 263 -18.36 0.19 12.71
CA LEU A 263 -18.05 1.55 12.29
C LEU A 263 -17.11 1.58 11.07
N ALA A 264 -15.93 0.96 11.19
CA ALA A 264 -14.86 1.06 10.19
C ALA A 264 -15.25 0.48 8.82
N CYS A 265 -16.14 -0.52 8.79
CA CYS A 265 -16.56 -1.19 7.56
C CYS A 265 -17.96 -0.75 7.09
N GLY A 266 -18.71 0.04 7.88
CA GLY A 266 -20.07 0.46 7.56
C GLY A 266 -21.07 -0.70 7.57
N ALA A 267 -21.01 -1.55 8.60
CA ALA A 267 -21.95 -2.65 8.80
C ALA A 267 -23.39 -2.15 8.99
N ASP A 268 -24.35 -3.02 8.70
CA ASP A 268 -25.79 -2.72 8.80
C ASP A 268 -26.37 -3.08 10.17
N TYR A 269 -25.76 -4.04 10.87
CA TYR A 269 -26.16 -4.46 12.21
C TYR A 269 -24.98 -5.11 12.94
N ILE A 270 -24.93 -4.99 14.27
CA ILE A 270 -23.95 -5.69 15.11
C ILE A 270 -24.63 -6.42 16.27
N PHE A 271 -24.06 -7.56 16.67
CA PHE A 271 -24.42 -8.28 17.89
C PHE A 271 -23.22 -8.32 18.85
N ILE A 272 -23.42 -7.80 20.07
CA ILE A 272 -22.39 -7.68 21.10
C ILE A 272 -22.92 -8.15 22.47
N PRO A 273 -22.08 -8.76 23.34
CA PRO A 273 -22.48 -9.23 24.66
C PRO A 273 -22.89 -8.11 25.62
N GLU A 274 -22.30 -6.92 25.51
CA GLU A 274 -22.62 -5.78 26.40
C GLU A 274 -24.00 -5.18 26.12
N ARG A 275 -24.51 -5.32 24.89
CA ARG A 275 -25.83 -4.81 24.50
C ARG A 275 -26.61 -5.87 23.71
N PRO A 276 -27.17 -6.88 24.39
CA PRO A 276 -28.13 -7.79 23.78
C PRO A 276 -29.32 -7.03 23.17
N PRO A 277 -29.96 -7.56 22.12
CA PRO A 277 -31.14 -6.94 21.51
C PRO A 277 -32.23 -6.62 22.54
N LYS A 278 -32.94 -5.49 22.37
CA LYS A 278 -33.89 -5.01 23.38
C LYS A 278 -35.26 -5.69 23.29
N SER A 279 -35.72 -6.02 22.09
CA SER A 279 -36.97 -6.74 21.84
C SER A 279 -36.84 -8.25 22.12
N GLU A 280 -37.93 -8.87 22.57
CA GLU A 280 -38.06 -10.34 22.63
C GLU A 280 -38.20 -10.97 21.23
N ASP A 281 -38.72 -10.23 20.24
CA ASP A 281 -38.70 -10.57 18.79
C ASP A 281 -37.70 -9.65 18.08
N TRP A 282 -36.44 -9.75 18.49
CA TRP A 282 -35.34 -9.00 17.88
C TRP A 282 -35.08 -9.45 16.44
N GLU A 283 -35.49 -10.66 16.08
CA GLU A 283 -35.41 -11.15 14.72
C GLU A 283 -36.25 -10.28 13.78
N SER A 284 -37.47 -9.89 14.18
CA SER A 284 -38.27 -8.92 13.42
C SER A 284 -37.69 -7.51 13.45
N GLU A 285 -37.15 -7.06 14.59
CA GLU A 285 -36.51 -5.74 14.72
C GLU A 285 -35.34 -5.60 13.74
N MET A 286 -34.41 -6.56 13.75
CA MET A 286 -33.30 -6.67 12.81
C MET A 286 -33.80 -6.77 11.37
N CYS A 287 -34.78 -7.64 11.09
CA CYS A 287 -35.32 -7.79 9.74
C CYS A 287 -35.92 -6.49 9.20
N ASN A 288 -36.66 -5.74 10.01
CA ASN A 288 -37.27 -4.48 9.60
C ASN A 288 -36.22 -3.38 9.31
N GLY A 289 -35.19 -3.26 10.16
CA GLY A 289 -34.08 -2.33 9.92
C GLY A 289 -33.33 -2.66 8.63
N LEU A 290 -32.90 -3.91 8.47
CA LEU A 290 -32.19 -4.36 7.27
C LEU A 290 -33.04 -4.25 6.00
N LYS A 291 -34.35 -4.51 6.08
CA LYS A 291 -35.27 -4.30 4.95
C LYS A 291 -35.32 -2.83 4.54
N SER A 292 -35.42 -1.91 5.50
CA SER A 292 -35.39 -0.47 5.23
C SER A 292 -34.12 -0.04 4.48
N HIS A 293 -32.94 -0.54 4.87
CA HIS A 293 -31.68 -0.21 4.19
C HIS A 293 -31.70 -0.64 2.70
N ARG A 294 -32.30 -1.80 2.42
CA ARG A 294 -32.40 -2.35 1.05
C ARG A 294 -33.48 -1.68 0.22
N GLU A 295 -34.60 -1.31 0.83
CA GLU A 295 -35.64 -0.49 0.19
C GLU A 295 -35.11 0.92 -0.16
N HIS A 296 -34.18 1.45 0.62
CA HIS A 296 -33.41 2.67 0.30
C HIS A 296 -32.25 2.45 -0.70
N GLY A 297 -32.15 1.26 -1.31
CA GLY A 297 -31.24 0.96 -2.42
C GLY A 297 -29.90 0.34 -2.06
N LYS A 298 -29.62 0.00 -0.78
CA LYS A 298 -28.35 -0.64 -0.41
C LYS A 298 -28.26 -2.06 -0.97
N ARG A 299 -27.21 -2.33 -1.76
CA ARG A 299 -27.01 -3.62 -2.44
C ARG A 299 -26.47 -4.73 -1.54
N LYS A 300 -25.52 -4.43 -0.66
CA LYS A 300 -24.93 -5.39 0.29
C LYS A 300 -25.55 -5.25 1.67
N THR A 301 -25.62 -6.34 2.41
CA THR A 301 -25.97 -6.33 3.83
C THR A 301 -24.87 -7.01 4.62
N ILE A 302 -24.23 -6.30 5.55
CA ILE A 302 -23.16 -6.84 6.41
C ILE A 302 -23.62 -6.83 7.86
N VAL A 303 -23.73 -8.00 8.47
CA VAL A 303 -24.05 -8.15 9.90
C VAL A 303 -22.83 -8.72 10.61
N ILE A 304 -22.32 -8.03 11.63
CA ILE A 304 -21.15 -8.49 12.40
C ILE A 304 -21.64 -9.09 13.72
N VAL A 305 -21.17 -10.30 14.04
CA VAL A 305 -21.55 -11.05 15.24
C VAL A 305 -20.28 -11.30 16.05
N ALA A 306 -20.20 -10.74 17.26
CA ALA A 306 -19.16 -11.12 18.21
C ALA A 306 -19.33 -12.59 18.62
N GLU A 307 -18.25 -13.37 18.76
CA GLU A 307 -18.31 -14.79 19.12
C GLU A 307 -19.06 -15.07 20.44
N GLY A 308 -19.01 -14.09 21.35
CA GLY A 308 -19.70 -14.07 22.64
C GLY A 308 -21.10 -13.43 22.63
N ALA A 309 -21.72 -13.13 21.48
CA ALA A 309 -23.04 -12.50 21.42
C ALA A 309 -24.15 -13.32 22.11
N LEU A 310 -25.01 -12.62 22.87
CA LEU A 310 -26.11 -13.19 23.67
C LEU A 310 -27.43 -12.45 23.41
N ASP A 311 -28.56 -13.11 23.69
CA ASP A 311 -29.84 -12.43 23.93
C ASP A 311 -30.03 -12.04 25.42
N ARG A 312 -31.14 -11.39 25.77
CA ARG A 312 -31.45 -10.95 27.15
C ARG A 312 -31.65 -12.13 28.12
N GLN A 313 -31.87 -13.32 27.58
CA GLN A 313 -32.06 -14.58 28.29
C GLN A 313 -30.71 -15.28 28.53
N LEU A 314 -29.59 -14.72 28.04
CA LEU A 314 -28.23 -15.26 28.05
C LEU A 314 -28.05 -16.49 27.13
N LYS A 315 -28.93 -16.66 26.14
CA LYS A 315 -28.77 -17.68 25.10
C LYS A 315 -27.83 -17.15 24.01
N PRO A 316 -26.84 -17.94 23.55
CA PRO A 316 -25.93 -17.50 22.50
C PRO A 316 -26.61 -17.23 21.16
N ILE A 317 -26.36 -16.04 20.58
CA ILE A 317 -26.76 -15.69 19.21
C ILE A 317 -25.66 -16.16 18.27
N LYS A 318 -25.94 -17.19 17.45
CA LYS A 318 -24.94 -17.78 16.56
C LYS A 318 -25.08 -17.29 15.11
N PRO A 319 -23.97 -17.06 14.38
CA PRO A 319 -23.99 -16.54 13.00
C PRO A 319 -24.86 -17.33 12.04
N ALA A 320 -24.86 -18.67 12.16
CA ALA A 320 -25.70 -19.55 11.37
C ALA A 320 -27.20 -19.30 11.60
N TYR A 321 -27.62 -18.99 12.83
CA TYR A 321 -29.01 -18.68 13.15
C TYR A 321 -29.43 -17.32 12.58
N VAL A 322 -28.55 -16.31 12.66
CA VAL A 322 -28.76 -15.01 12.01
C VAL A 322 -28.90 -15.17 10.50
N ALA A 323 -28.01 -15.95 9.85
CA ALA A 323 -28.10 -16.22 8.42
C ALA A 323 -29.39 -16.96 8.01
N ASP A 324 -29.85 -17.89 8.85
CA ASP A 324 -31.13 -18.58 8.70
C ASP A 324 -32.31 -17.59 8.73
N ILE A 325 -32.29 -16.62 9.66
CA ILE A 325 -33.32 -15.57 9.76
C ILE A 325 -33.32 -14.68 8.50
N LEU A 326 -32.15 -14.22 8.04
CA LEU A 326 -32.03 -13.39 6.83
C LEU A 326 -32.49 -14.13 5.57
N THR A 327 -32.20 -15.43 5.48
CA THR A 327 -32.64 -16.28 4.37
C THR A 327 -34.14 -16.56 4.42
N LYS A 328 -34.71 -16.89 5.59
CA LYS A 328 -36.11 -17.33 5.73
C LYS A 328 -37.10 -16.18 5.84
N ARG A 329 -36.79 -15.12 6.59
CA ARG A 329 -37.68 -13.95 6.79
C ARG A 329 -37.50 -12.87 5.71
N LEU A 330 -36.27 -12.58 5.27
CA LEU A 330 -35.99 -11.53 4.27
C LEU A 330 -35.69 -12.05 2.85
N GLN A 331 -35.59 -13.36 2.63
CA GLN A 331 -35.30 -13.97 1.32
C GLN A 331 -33.98 -13.48 0.69
N LEU A 332 -32.99 -13.12 1.53
CA LEU A 332 -31.67 -12.68 1.06
C LEU A 332 -30.73 -13.88 0.87
N ASP A 333 -30.01 -13.91 -0.26
CA ASP A 333 -28.91 -14.86 -0.47
C ASP A 333 -27.79 -14.56 0.54
N THR A 334 -27.76 -15.35 1.61
CA THR A 334 -26.96 -15.05 2.81
C THR A 334 -25.80 -16.03 2.96
N ARG A 335 -24.61 -15.54 3.31
CA ARG A 335 -23.44 -16.37 3.65
C ARG A 335 -22.93 -16.07 5.05
N VAL A 336 -22.40 -17.09 5.71
CA VAL A 336 -21.68 -16.94 6.98
C VAL A 336 -20.18 -16.91 6.67
N THR A 337 -19.42 -16.09 7.37
CA THR A 337 -17.95 -16.10 7.30
C THR A 337 -17.37 -15.93 8.70
N THR A 338 -16.82 -17.02 9.23
CA THR A 338 -16.08 -17.00 10.50
C THR A 338 -14.61 -16.73 10.21
N LEU A 339 -14.12 -15.55 10.60
CA LEU A 339 -12.72 -15.17 10.33
C LEU A 339 -11.73 -16.03 11.13
N GLY A 340 -12.10 -16.42 12.35
CA GLY A 340 -11.27 -17.27 13.19
C GLY A 340 -9.91 -16.65 13.49
N HIS A 341 -8.86 -17.48 13.51
CA HIS A 341 -7.53 -17.12 14.01
C HIS A 341 -6.74 -16.16 13.10
N VAL A 342 -7.23 -15.81 11.90
CA VAL A 342 -6.61 -14.73 11.08
C VAL A 342 -6.59 -13.39 11.81
N GLN A 343 -7.46 -13.22 12.81
CA GLN A 343 -7.55 -12.04 13.69
C GLN A 343 -6.42 -11.98 14.74
N ARG A 344 -5.75 -13.10 15.05
CA ARG A 344 -4.58 -13.14 15.97
C ARG A 344 -3.25 -12.99 15.22
N GLY A 345 -3.19 -13.49 13.99
CA GLY A 345 -2.00 -13.47 13.15
C GLY A 345 -1.78 -12.17 12.38
N GLY A 346 -0.75 -12.18 11.55
CA GLY A 346 -0.29 -11.02 10.77
C GLY A 346 0.81 -10.22 11.47
N LYS A 347 1.44 -9.31 10.72
CA LYS A 347 2.40 -8.35 11.29
C LYS A 347 1.65 -7.34 12.18
N PRO A 348 2.22 -6.89 13.31
CA PRO A 348 1.61 -5.83 14.10
C PRO A 348 1.52 -4.53 13.30
N CYS A 349 0.38 -3.85 13.40
CA CYS A 349 0.19 -2.51 12.85
C CYS A 349 1.06 -1.46 13.58
N ALA A 350 1.18 -0.26 13.03
CA ALA A 350 2.00 0.81 13.60
C ALA A 350 1.60 1.13 15.06
N TYR A 351 0.29 1.18 15.36
CA TYR A 351 -0.22 1.45 16.70
C TYR A 351 0.23 0.40 17.72
N ASP A 352 0.11 -0.89 17.40
CA ASP A 352 0.51 -1.97 18.32
C ASP A 352 2.03 -2.01 18.55
N ARG A 353 2.84 -1.70 17.52
CA ARG A 353 4.29 -1.59 17.68
C ARG A 353 4.68 -0.47 18.64
N LEU A 354 4.01 0.69 18.53
CA LEU A 354 4.22 1.84 19.41
C LEU A 354 3.76 1.55 20.84
N LEU A 355 2.52 1.08 21.00
CA LEU A 355 1.92 0.73 22.28
C LEU A 355 2.78 -0.29 23.04
N ALA A 356 3.12 -1.40 22.38
CA ALA A 356 3.96 -2.45 22.96
C ALA A 356 5.37 -1.95 23.31
N THR A 357 5.95 -1.07 22.49
CA THR A 357 7.27 -0.49 22.77
C THR A 357 7.24 0.43 23.98
N LEU A 358 6.25 1.33 24.07
CA LEU A 358 6.12 2.26 25.19
C LEU A 358 5.76 1.54 26.50
N GLN A 359 4.84 0.58 26.46
CA GLN A 359 4.50 -0.23 27.64
C GLN A 359 5.67 -1.12 28.09
N GLY A 360 6.47 -1.67 27.16
CA GLY A 360 7.65 -2.47 27.50
C GLY A 360 8.79 -1.66 28.12
N VAL A 361 8.96 -0.40 27.71
CA VAL A 361 9.89 0.57 28.35
C VAL A 361 9.41 0.89 29.76
N GLU A 362 8.15 1.31 29.91
CA GLU A 362 7.58 1.67 31.20
C GLU A 362 7.51 0.49 32.18
N ALA A 363 7.38 -0.75 31.69
CA ALA A 363 7.45 -1.94 32.53
C ALA A 363 8.83 -2.16 33.16
N VAL A 364 9.92 -1.80 32.46
CA VAL A 364 11.27 -1.84 33.04
C VAL A 364 11.44 -0.75 34.09
N GLU A 365 10.95 0.46 33.83
CA GLU A 365 10.96 1.54 34.83
C GLU A 365 10.12 1.16 36.07
N ALA A 366 8.93 0.59 35.89
CA ALA A 366 8.09 0.10 36.98
C ALA A 366 8.76 -1.01 37.81
N VAL A 367 9.49 -1.92 37.17
CA VAL A 367 10.35 -2.91 37.86
C VAL A 367 11.46 -2.20 38.63
N LEU A 368 12.15 -1.24 38.02
CA LEU A 368 13.28 -0.52 38.63
C LEU A 368 12.88 0.31 39.85
N ASP A 369 11.74 0.99 39.79
CA ASP A 369 11.18 1.79 40.88
C ASP A 369 10.51 0.95 42.00
N ALA A 370 10.23 -0.33 41.74
CA ALA A 370 9.46 -1.16 42.67
C ALA A 370 10.18 -1.42 44.01
N THR A 371 9.42 -1.32 45.08
CA THR A 371 9.82 -1.67 46.45
C THR A 371 9.00 -2.86 46.95
N PRO A 372 9.35 -3.49 48.09
CA PRO A 372 8.53 -4.55 48.67
C PRO A 372 7.08 -4.14 48.98
N GLN A 373 6.83 -2.83 49.13
CA GLN A 373 5.51 -2.26 49.46
C GLN A 373 4.71 -1.82 48.22
N THR A 374 5.32 -1.67 47.04
CA THR A 374 4.57 -1.30 45.82
C THR A 374 3.67 -2.47 45.36
N PRO A 375 2.40 -2.23 45.01
CA PRO A 375 1.51 -3.25 44.47
C PRO A 375 2.04 -3.79 43.13
N SER A 376 1.50 -4.92 42.66
CA SER A 376 1.86 -5.43 41.34
C SER A 376 1.24 -4.50 40.29
N TYR A 377 2.07 -3.86 39.48
CA TYR A 377 1.58 -2.94 38.45
C TYR A 377 1.23 -3.70 37.18
N MET A 378 0.10 -3.33 36.58
CA MET A 378 -0.17 -3.53 35.17
C MET A 378 0.17 -2.22 34.44
N ILE A 379 0.85 -2.32 33.31
CA ILE A 379 1.07 -1.18 32.42
C ILE A 379 -0.09 -1.14 31.44
N GLY A 380 -0.83 -0.04 31.45
CA GLY A 380 -1.96 0.22 30.55
C GLY A 380 -1.78 1.52 29.79
N LEU A 381 -2.67 1.76 28.83
CA LEU A 381 -2.89 3.08 28.26
C LEU A 381 -4.08 3.73 28.99
N LYS A 382 -3.91 4.95 29.48
CA LYS A 382 -5.04 5.79 29.88
C LYS A 382 -4.85 7.17 29.28
N GLU A 383 -5.88 7.68 28.62
CA GLU A 383 -5.90 9.01 28.06
C GLU A 383 -4.73 9.24 27.07
N ASN A 384 -4.50 8.26 26.18
CA ASN A 384 -3.38 8.22 25.22
C ASN A 384 -1.96 8.27 25.86
N LYS A 385 -1.86 8.08 27.18
CA LYS A 385 -0.60 8.05 27.94
C LYS A 385 -0.41 6.68 28.59
N VAL A 386 0.83 6.20 28.61
CA VAL A 386 1.16 4.99 29.35
C VAL A 386 1.09 5.28 30.85
N LYS A 387 0.40 4.41 31.60
CA LYS A 387 0.21 4.55 33.05
C LYS A 387 0.39 3.20 33.75
N ARG A 388 0.96 3.26 34.96
CA ARG A 388 0.97 2.15 35.91
C ARG A 388 -0.38 2.12 36.62
N VAL A 389 -1.08 1.00 36.58
CA VAL A 389 -2.33 0.76 37.34
C VAL A 389 -2.18 -0.47 38.21
N SER A 390 -2.97 -0.56 39.28
CA SER A 390 -2.98 -1.73 40.16
C SER A 390 -3.53 -2.95 39.41
N LEU A 391 -2.73 -4.01 39.29
CA LEU A 391 -3.09 -5.22 38.55
C LEU A 391 -4.36 -5.87 39.12
N MET A 392 -4.45 -5.96 40.45
CA MET A 392 -5.60 -6.59 41.11
C MET A 392 -6.89 -5.76 41.02
N ASP A 393 -6.78 -4.42 41.01
CA ASP A 393 -7.96 -3.57 40.78
C ASP A 393 -8.44 -3.68 39.32
N ALA A 394 -7.51 -3.76 38.36
CA ALA A 394 -7.83 -3.97 36.95
C ALA A 394 -8.49 -5.34 36.71
N VAL A 395 -7.91 -6.43 37.23
CA VAL A 395 -8.51 -7.79 37.16
C VAL A 395 -9.91 -7.81 37.80
N LYS A 396 -10.08 -7.18 38.96
CA LYS A 396 -11.38 -7.11 39.66
C LYS A 396 -12.41 -6.30 38.86
N ALA A 397 -12.01 -5.19 38.25
CA ALA A 397 -12.88 -4.39 37.40
C ALA A 397 -13.31 -5.17 36.13
N THR A 398 -12.38 -5.90 35.49
CA THR A 398 -12.68 -6.79 34.35
C THR A 398 -13.69 -7.87 34.73
N ALA A 399 -13.50 -8.56 35.87
CA ALA A 399 -14.44 -9.57 36.36
C ALA A 399 -15.85 -8.98 36.60
N GLY A 400 -15.94 -7.72 37.05
CA GLY A 400 -17.19 -6.99 37.23
C GLY A 400 -18.09 -6.92 35.99
N VAL A 401 -17.51 -6.92 34.78
CA VAL A 401 -18.28 -6.94 33.52
C VAL A 401 -18.98 -8.28 33.32
N GLY A 402 -18.28 -9.39 33.58
CA GLY A 402 -18.87 -10.74 33.52
C GLY A 402 -19.98 -10.92 34.56
N ASP A 403 -19.70 -10.51 35.79
CA ASP A 403 -20.64 -10.45 36.91
C ASP A 403 -21.94 -9.69 36.56
N ALA A 404 -21.84 -8.56 35.84
CA ALA A 404 -22.98 -7.75 35.41
C ALA A 404 -23.80 -8.46 34.32
N ILE A 405 -23.13 -9.06 33.32
CA ILE A 405 -23.77 -9.85 32.26
C ILE A 405 -24.51 -11.06 32.85
N GLU A 406 -23.90 -11.81 33.77
CA GLU A 406 -24.56 -12.96 34.44
C GLU A 406 -25.81 -12.55 35.22
N LYS A 407 -25.78 -11.36 35.85
CA LYS A 407 -26.92 -10.76 36.57
C LYS A 407 -27.95 -10.11 35.63
N LYS A 408 -27.70 -10.10 34.31
CA LYS A 408 -28.50 -9.44 33.26
C LYS A 408 -28.57 -7.91 33.41
N ASP A 409 -27.60 -7.32 34.10
CA ASP A 409 -27.42 -5.87 34.23
C ASP A 409 -26.51 -5.36 33.10
N PHE A 410 -27.07 -5.33 31.90
CA PHE A 410 -26.36 -4.93 30.68
C PHE A 410 -26.00 -3.43 30.69
N ASP A 411 -26.79 -2.59 31.38
CA ASP A 411 -26.50 -1.17 31.53
C ASP A 411 -25.27 -0.95 32.42
N GLN A 412 -25.11 -1.72 33.51
CA GLN A 412 -23.87 -1.70 34.29
C GLN A 412 -22.70 -2.33 33.52
N ALA A 413 -22.90 -3.40 32.76
CA ALA A 413 -21.85 -3.99 31.92
C ALA A 413 -21.30 -2.98 30.89
N LEU A 414 -22.18 -2.16 30.28
CA LEU A 414 -21.83 -1.06 29.39
C LEU A 414 -21.10 0.07 30.12
N GLN A 415 -21.53 0.45 31.32
CA GLN A 415 -20.86 1.50 32.13
C GLN A 415 -19.47 1.09 32.65
N LEU A 416 -19.16 -0.20 32.70
CA LEU A 416 -17.85 -0.74 33.07
C LEU A 416 -16.86 -0.80 31.89
N ARG A 417 -17.32 -0.59 30.65
CA ARG A 417 -16.43 -0.35 29.49
C ARG A 417 -15.90 1.08 29.51
N ASP A 418 -14.89 1.33 28.69
CA ASP A 418 -14.34 2.66 28.49
C ASP A 418 -15.38 3.63 27.86
N PRO A 419 -15.30 4.95 28.13
CA PRO A 419 -16.22 5.91 27.52
C PRO A 419 -16.17 5.94 25.98
N GLU A 420 -15.01 5.62 25.38
CA GLU A 420 -14.85 5.57 23.92
C GLU A 420 -15.69 4.45 23.29
N PHE A 421 -15.86 3.29 23.96
CA PHE A 421 -16.78 2.23 23.56
C PHE A 421 -18.22 2.73 23.43
N LEU A 422 -18.71 3.48 24.41
CA LEU A 422 -20.08 4.02 24.41
C LEU A 422 -20.29 5.05 23.30
N GLU A 423 -19.32 5.94 23.07
CA GLU A 423 -19.36 6.92 21.99
C GLU A 423 -19.31 6.27 20.59
N ASN A 424 -18.48 5.25 20.42
CA ASN A 424 -18.40 4.47 19.18
C ASN A 424 -19.69 3.68 18.93
N LEU A 425 -20.30 3.12 19.99
CA LEU A 425 -21.58 2.43 19.90
C LEU A 425 -22.74 3.39 19.56
N GLU A 426 -22.75 4.60 20.12
CA GLU A 426 -23.70 5.65 19.76
C GLU A 426 -23.51 6.09 18.30
N ALA A 427 -22.27 6.32 17.86
CA ALA A 427 -21.98 6.64 16.47
C ALA A 427 -22.48 5.53 15.52
N PHE A 428 -22.25 4.26 15.86
CA PHE A 428 -22.74 3.14 15.07
C PHE A 428 -24.27 3.16 14.91
N ASP A 429 -25.01 3.42 15.99
CA ASP A 429 -26.48 3.54 15.95
C ASP A 429 -26.94 4.65 14.99
N TYR A 430 -26.33 5.83 15.03
CA TYR A 430 -26.69 6.91 14.08
C TYR A 430 -26.26 6.59 12.64
N SER A 431 -25.14 5.89 12.45
CA SER A 431 -24.65 5.48 11.12
C SER A 431 -25.55 4.47 10.40
N THR A 432 -26.46 3.82 11.12
CA THR A 432 -27.38 2.78 10.62
C THR A 432 -28.83 3.24 10.53
N ILE A 433 -29.23 4.32 11.20
CA ILE A 433 -30.61 4.81 11.13
C ILE A 433 -30.99 5.26 9.71
N VAL A 434 -32.21 4.91 9.33
CA VAL A 434 -32.87 5.28 8.07
C VAL A 434 -34.30 5.73 8.39
N GLY A 435 -34.65 6.96 8.00
CA GLY A 435 -35.97 7.55 8.24
C GLY A 435 -36.11 8.33 9.56
N ASP A 436 -37.31 8.89 9.76
CA ASP A 436 -37.60 10.02 10.66
C ASP A 436 -37.53 9.75 12.18
N ASN A 437 -37.21 8.53 12.61
CA ASN A 437 -37.41 8.06 13.99
C ASN A 437 -36.61 8.81 15.08
N LYS A 438 -35.58 9.58 14.72
CA LYS A 438 -34.82 10.46 15.63
C LYS A 438 -34.74 11.92 15.15
N HIS A 439 -35.61 12.31 14.21
CA HIS A 439 -35.65 13.69 13.69
C HIS A 439 -35.94 14.71 14.80
N LEU A 440 -35.21 15.81 14.79
CA LEU A 440 -35.52 17.00 15.58
C LEU A 440 -36.82 17.67 15.09
N PRO A 441 -37.48 18.48 15.94
CA PRO A 441 -38.52 19.41 15.51
C PRO A 441 -38.01 20.32 14.38
N GLU A 442 -38.88 20.69 13.42
CA GLU A 442 -38.46 21.41 12.21
C GLU A 442 -37.68 22.71 12.49
N GLY A 443 -38.08 23.47 13.51
CA GLY A 443 -37.39 24.70 13.93
C GLY A 443 -36.01 24.50 14.58
N GLN A 444 -35.55 23.25 14.75
CA GLN A 444 -34.22 22.89 15.25
C GLN A 444 -33.37 22.16 14.18
N ARG A 445 -33.89 21.99 12.95
CA ARG A 445 -33.15 21.35 11.84
C ARG A 445 -32.25 22.37 11.15
N LEU A 446 -30.99 21.99 10.94
CA LEU A 446 -29.95 22.82 10.34
C LEU A 446 -29.63 22.36 8.92
N ARG A 447 -29.15 23.29 8.09
CA ARG A 447 -28.47 23.00 6.82
C ARG A 447 -26.96 23.10 7.04
N ILE A 448 -26.28 21.96 7.05
CA ILE A 448 -24.88 21.87 7.47
C ILE A 448 -23.98 21.66 6.25
N GLY A 449 -23.12 22.64 5.94
CA GLY A 449 -22.10 22.50 4.92
C GLY A 449 -20.97 21.60 5.39
N ILE A 450 -20.51 20.67 4.54
CA ILE A 450 -19.36 19.79 4.79
C ILE A 450 -18.35 20.02 3.67
N ILE A 451 -17.13 20.41 4.04
CA ILE A 451 -16.07 20.85 3.12
C ILE A 451 -14.73 20.20 3.48
N HIS A 452 -13.96 19.79 2.48
CA HIS A 452 -12.59 19.31 2.66
C HIS A 452 -11.57 20.42 2.32
N VAL A 453 -10.59 20.67 3.19
CA VAL A 453 -9.63 21.78 3.06
C VAL A 453 -8.19 21.36 3.38
N GLY A 454 -7.30 21.45 2.40
CA GLY A 454 -5.89 21.07 2.49
C GLY A 454 -5.54 19.87 1.61
N ALA A 455 -4.49 19.15 1.99
CA ALA A 455 -4.10 17.90 1.33
C ALA A 455 -5.01 16.73 1.76
N PRO A 456 -5.24 15.72 0.89
CA PRO A 456 -6.02 14.54 1.24
C PRO A 456 -5.34 13.70 2.34
N ALA A 457 -6.16 13.06 3.16
CA ALA A 457 -5.75 12.22 4.28
C ALA A 457 -6.70 11.02 4.44
N GLY A 458 -6.18 9.87 4.89
CA GLY A 458 -7.01 8.69 5.15
C GLY A 458 -8.11 8.99 6.18
N GLY A 459 -9.37 8.69 5.86
CA GLY A 459 -10.50 8.85 6.78
C GLY A 459 -11.31 10.14 6.64
N MET A 460 -10.93 11.09 5.78
CA MET A 460 -11.78 12.27 5.49
C MET A 460 -13.17 11.85 4.97
N ASN A 461 -13.20 10.87 4.07
CA ASN A 461 -14.45 10.30 3.54
C ASN A 461 -15.27 9.56 4.61
N ALA A 462 -14.63 8.95 5.61
CA ALA A 462 -15.31 8.31 6.74
C ALA A 462 -15.96 9.35 7.67
N ALA A 463 -15.25 10.44 7.98
CA ALA A 463 -15.83 11.58 8.72
C ALA A 463 -17.02 12.18 7.97
N THR A 464 -16.91 12.43 6.66
CA THR A 464 -18.03 12.97 5.87
C THR A 464 -19.20 12.01 5.76
N ARG A 465 -18.96 10.70 5.59
CA ARG A 465 -20.02 9.68 5.65
C ARG A 465 -20.79 9.74 6.96
N GLU A 466 -20.07 9.76 8.08
CA GLU A 466 -20.71 9.72 9.40
C GLU A 466 -21.44 11.03 9.70
N ALA A 467 -20.81 12.18 9.41
CA ALA A 467 -21.45 13.48 9.51
C ALA A 467 -22.75 13.54 8.71
N ALA A 468 -22.74 13.08 7.45
CA ALA A 468 -23.92 13.07 6.59
C ALA A 468 -25.02 12.13 7.12
N ARG A 469 -24.67 10.92 7.59
CA ARG A 469 -25.67 9.98 8.14
C ARG A 469 -26.24 10.45 9.47
N PHE A 470 -25.41 10.98 10.36
CA PHE A 470 -25.87 11.59 11.60
C PHE A 470 -26.80 12.78 11.32
N CYS A 471 -26.44 13.67 10.37
CA CYS A 471 -27.31 14.76 9.93
C CYS A 471 -28.68 14.24 9.49
N LEU A 472 -28.71 13.27 8.58
CA LEU A 472 -29.96 12.70 8.06
C LEU A 472 -30.79 12.03 9.17
N ALA A 473 -30.17 11.26 10.08
CA ALA A 473 -30.86 10.64 11.21
C ALA A 473 -31.45 11.66 12.21
N ARG A 474 -30.97 12.90 12.22
CA ARG A 474 -31.46 14.03 13.03
C ARG A 474 -32.43 14.94 12.27
N GLY A 475 -32.63 14.73 10.97
CA GLY A 475 -33.48 15.56 10.10
C GLY A 475 -32.77 16.81 9.56
N HIS A 476 -31.46 16.94 9.75
CA HIS A 476 -30.66 18.01 9.16
C HIS A 476 -30.44 17.76 7.67
N THR A 477 -30.13 18.82 6.92
CA THR A 477 -29.72 18.71 5.52
C THR A 477 -28.19 18.81 5.41
N PRO A 478 -27.45 17.70 5.21
CA PRO A 478 -26.02 17.76 4.92
C PRO A 478 -25.80 18.23 3.48
N LEU A 479 -24.95 19.24 3.30
CA LEU A 479 -24.57 19.82 2.00
C LEU A 479 -23.08 19.57 1.75
N ALA A 480 -22.76 18.73 0.77
CA ALA A 480 -21.41 18.61 0.24
C ALA A 480 -20.99 19.91 -0.45
N ILE A 481 -19.84 20.45 -0.06
CA ILE A 481 -19.14 21.53 -0.76
C ILE A 481 -17.93 20.89 -1.45
N TYR A 482 -18.00 20.79 -2.78
CA TYR A 482 -16.98 20.14 -3.58
C TYR A 482 -15.78 21.07 -3.82
N ASN A 483 -14.57 20.50 -3.93
CA ASN A 483 -13.33 21.21 -4.28
C ASN A 483 -13.01 22.44 -3.42
N GLY A 484 -13.17 22.31 -2.10
CA GLY A 484 -12.81 23.37 -1.14
C GLY A 484 -13.56 24.68 -1.38
N PHE A 485 -12.90 25.82 -1.09
CA PHE A 485 -13.53 27.13 -1.23
C PHE A 485 -13.70 27.54 -2.71
N GLU A 486 -12.80 27.13 -3.60
CA GLU A 486 -12.94 27.31 -5.05
C GLU A 486 -14.29 26.80 -5.59
N GLY A 487 -14.73 25.62 -5.15
CA GLY A 487 -16.04 25.09 -5.56
C GLY A 487 -17.23 25.68 -4.77
N LEU A 488 -17.00 26.25 -3.58
CA LEU A 488 -18.02 27.05 -2.88
C LEU A 488 -18.33 28.36 -3.63
N TRP A 489 -17.34 28.96 -4.29
CA TRP A 489 -17.49 30.20 -5.05
C TRP A 489 -18.04 29.99 -6.47
N ALA A 490 -18.10 28.74 -6.95
CA ALA A 490 -18.48 28.44 -8.33
C ALA A 490 -19.94 28.82 -8.64
N GLU A 491 -20.15 29.80 -9.51
CA GLU A 491 -21.49 30.29 -9.90
C GLU A 491 -22.34 29.23 -10.63
N ALA A 492 -21.69 28.24 -11.25
CA ALA A 492 -22.38 27.08 -11.83
C ALA A 492 -22.77 26.10 -10.72
N GLY A 493 -24.08 25.88 -10.53
CA GLY A 493 -24.72 25.21 -9.38
C GLY A 493 -24.41 23.72 -9.10
N ASN A 494 -23.21 23.24 -9.45
CA ASN A 494 -22.69 21.92 -9.11
C ASN A 494 -21.72 21.92 -7.91
N GLY A 495 -21.28 23.09 -7.44
CA GLY A 495 -20.30 23.22 -6.35
C GLY A 495 -20.82 22.82 -4.97
N VAL A 496 -22.12 23.03 -4.70
CA VAL A 496 -22.76 22.67 -3.42
C VAL A 496 -24.00 21.83 -3.66
N GLN A 497 -24.06 20.61 -3.11
CA GLN A 497 -25.16 19.65 -3.34
C GLN A 497 -25.56 18.92 -2.05
N PRO A 498 -26.84 18.54 -1.86
CA PRO A 498 -27.25 17.73 -0.72
C PRO A 498 -26.69 16.31 -0.79
N LEU A 499 -26.18 15.79 0.32
CA LEU A 499 -25.72 14.41 0.45
C LEU A 499 -26.90 13.47 0.78
N SER A 500 -26.95 12.32 0.11
CA SER A 500 -27.91 11.26 0.42
C SER A 500 -27.27 10.10 1.20
N TRP A 501 -28.08 9.36 1.97
CA TRP A 501 -27.63 8.24 2.80
C TRP A 501 -26.92 7.12 2.01
N LEU A 502 -27.37 6.88 0.78
CA LEU A 502 -26.83 5.85 -0.12
C LEU A 502 -25.55 6.30 -0.82
N GLN A 503 -25.44 7.57 -1.21
CA GLN A 503 -24.26 8.14 -1.87
C GLN A 503 -22.98 7.93 -1.06
N VAL A 504 -23.08 8.09 0.27
CA VAL A 504 -21.94 7.96 1.19
C VAL A 504 -21.71 6.53 1.73
N ASP A 505 -22.53 5.53 1.37
CA ASP A 505 -22.50 4.20 2.00
C ASP A 505 -21.11 3.54 1.97
N ASN A 506 -20.43 3.62 0.82
CA ASN A 506 -19.11 3.01 0.61
C ASN A 506 -17.92 3.95 0.91
N TRP A 507 -18.14 5.14 1.47
CA TRP A 507 -17.09 6.13 1.67
C TRP A 507 -16.15 5.81 2.84
N SER A 508 -16.55 4.93 3.78
CA SER A 508 -15.73 4.61 4.96
C SER A 508 -14.36 4.02 4.60
N SER A 509 -14.31 3.10 3.62
CA SER A 509 -13.09 2.43 3.19
C SER A 509 -12.36 3.10 2.02
N ARG A 510 -12.81 4.27 1.56
CA ARG A 510 -12.13 5.01 0.48
C ARG A 510 -11.14 6.03 1.03
N GLY A 511 -9.88 5.94 0.61
CA GLY A 511 -8.89 7.00 0.81
C GLY A 511 -9.15 8.22 -0.07
N GLY A 512 -8.25 9.21 0.00
CA GLY A 512 -8.41 10.45 -0.76
C GLY A 512 -9.58 11.30 -0.26
N SER A 513 -10.33 11.89 -1.21
CA SER A 513 -11.38 12.87 -0.92
C SER A 513 -12.45 12.84 -2.02
N GLU A 514 -13.59 12.23 -1.75
CA GLU A 514 -14.75 12.16 -2.68
C GLU A 514 -15.38 13.53 -2.94
N LEU A 515 -15.25 14.47 -1.99
CA LEU A 515 -15.63 15.87 -2.20
C LEU A 515 -14.61 16.65 -3.07
N GLY A 516 -13.42 16.12 -3.32
CA GLY A 516 -12.28 16.92 -3.78
C GLY A 516 -11.76 17.87 -2.68
N THR A 517 -10.45 18.13 -2.68
CA THR A 517 -9.79 18.99 -1.67
C THR A 517 -8.61 19.72 -2.29
N ASN A 518 -8.44 20.99 -1.92
CA ASN A 518 -7.35 21.86 -2.35
C ASN A 518 -6.89 22.74 -1.18
N ARG A 519 -5.88 23.59 -1.39
CA ARG A 519 -5.34 24.49 -0.35
C ARG A 519 -5.92 25.92 -0.41
N SER A 520 -7.04 26.11 -1.13
CA SER A 520 -7.73 27.42 -1.19
C SER A 520 -8.22 27.84 0.19
N LEU A 521 -8.25 29.15 0.45
CA LEU A 521 -8.65 29.71 1.74
C LEU A 521 -9.78 30.73 1.54
N PRO A 522 -10.68 30.91 2.53
CA PRO A 522 -11.72 31.93 2.47
C PRO A 522 -11.14 33.36 2.44
N ALA A 523 -9.87 33.53 2.82
CA ALA A 523 -9.13 34.79 2.74
C ALA A 523 -8.93 35.27 1.29
N ASP A 524 -8.96 34.37 0.31
CA ASP A 524 -8.73 34.70 -1.11
C ASP A 524 -9.94 35.43 -1.71
N ASP A 525 -11.17 35.10 -1.26
CA ASP A 525 -12.41 35.86 -1.57
C ASP A 525 -13.48 35.72 -0.45
N LEU A 526 -13.46 36.65 0.50
CA LEU A 526 -14.44 36.70 1.59
C LEU A 526 -15.85 37.12 1.13
N ASP A 527 -15.94 37.96 0.10
CA ASP A 527 -17.22 38.47 -0.42
C ASP A 527 -18.01 37.32 -1.06
N SER A 528 -17.37 36.54 -1.93
CA SER A 528 -17.97 35.37 -2.57
C SER A 528 -18.23 34.25 -1.56
N THR A 529 -17.35 34.06 -0.57
CA THR A 529 -17.63 33.13 0.54
C THR A 529 -18.91 33.52 1.30
N SER A 530 -19.06 34.81 1.66
CA SER A 530 -20.24 35.31 2.36
C SER A 530 -21.52 35.16 1.53
N LYS A 531 -21.46 35.49 0.24
CA LYS A 531 -22.60 35.32 -0.69
C LYS A 531 -22.99 33.86 -0.85
N ALA A 532 -22.03 32.95 -1.02
CA ALA A 532 -22.28 31.52 -1.20
C ALA A 532 -22.98 30.88 0.02
N LEU A 533 -22.51 31.17 1.23
CA LEU A 533 -23.13 30.68 2.47
C LEU A 533 -24.59 31.15 2.60
N GLN A 534 -24.89 32.41 2.23
CA GLN A 534 -26.25 32.94 2.20
C GLN A 534 -27.11 32.29 1.11
N ASN A 535 -26.61 32.20 -0.12
CA ASN A 535 -27.33 31.63 -1.27
C ASN A 535 -27.74 30.17 -1.03
N HIS A 536 -26.83 29.35 -0.48
CA HIS A 536 -27.12 27.95 -0.15
C HIS A 536 -27.85 27.77 1.18
N ASN A 537 -28.14 28.85 1.92
CA ASN A 537 -28.74 28.84 3.24
C ASN A 537 -28.01 27.89 4.19
N ILE A 538 -26.70 28.07 4.39
CA ILE A 538 -25.90 27.25 5.30
C ILE A 538 -26.03 27.82 6.72
N ASP A 539 -26.50 27.01 7.66
CA ASP A 539 -26.69 27.39 9.08
C ASP A 539 -25.48 27.02 9.96
N ALA A 540 -24.67 26.06 9.52
CA ALA A 540 -23.45 25.62 10.20
C ALA A 540 -22.45 25.00 9.22
N LEU A 541 -21.15 25.03 9.54
CA LEU A 541 -20.08 24.54 8.66
C LEU A 541 -19.15 23.54 9.37
N LEU A 542 -19.01 22.34 8.80
CA LEU A 542 -18.03 21.33 9.18
C LEU A 542 -16.88 21.31 8.15
N MET A 543 -15.70 21.73 8.59
CA MET A 543 -14.46 21.64 7.83
C MET A 543 -13.68 20.39 8.23
N ILE A 544 -13.23 19.60 7.27
CA ILE A 544 -12.38 18.42 7.51
C ILE A 544 -11.06 18.66 6.77
N GLY A 545 -9.94 18.69 7.50
CA GLY A 545 -8.68 19.05 6.85
C GLY A 545 -7.53 19.45 7.75
N GLY A 546 -6.44 19.83 7.10
CA GLY A 546 -5.15 20.07 7.76
C GLY A 546 -5.01 21.47 8.35
N TYR A 547 -3.79 21.99 8.36
CA TYR A 547 -3.52 23.35 8.83
C TYR A 547 -4.31 24.40 8.06
N GLU A 548 -4.55 24.20 6.76
CA GLU A 548 -5.41 25.06 5.95
C GLU A 548 -6.86 25.13 6.49
N ALA A 549 -7.43 24.04 6.99
CA ALA A 549 -8.77 24.05 7.60
C ALA A 549 -8.80 24.87 8.90
N TYR A 550 -7.76 24.75 9.73
CA TYR A 550 -7.55 25.59 10.91
C TYR A 550 -7.40 27.08 10.53
N THR A 551 -6.61 27.40 9.51
CA THR A 551 -6.48 28.77 9.00
C THR A 551 -7.82 29.29 8.48
N ALA A 552 -8.58 28.48 7.75
CA ALA A 552 -9.89 28.86 7.20
C ALA A 552 -10.91 29.22 8.30
N ILE A 553 -11.07 28.38 9.34
CA ILE A 553 -11.99 28.70 10.44
C ILE A 553 -11.55 29.98 11.19
N GLN A 554 -10.24 30.18 11.38
CA GLN A 554 -9.71 31.38 12.01
C GLN A 554 -10.00 32.64 11.18
N THR A 555 -9.83 32.56 9.85
CA THR A 555 -10.17 33.65 8.92
C THR A 555 -11.67 33.98 8.98
N LEU A 556 -12.55 32.99 8.85
CA LEU A 556 -14.01 33.19 8.90
C LEU A 556 -14.46 33.77 10.24
N LYS A 557 -13.90 33.26 11.35
CA LYS A 557 -14.16 33.76 12.69
C LYS A 557 -13.76 35.23 12.83
N ASN A 558 -12.56 35.61 12.38
CA ASN A 558 -12.08 36.98 12.47
C ASN A 558 -12.89 37.94 11.57
N ALA A 559 -13.48 37.43 10.49
CA ALA A 559 -14.30 38.21 9.56
C ALA A 559 -15.78 38.38 10.02
N ARG A 560 -16.21 37.71 11.10
CA ARG A 560 -17.59 37.76 11.64
C ARG A 560 -18.17 39.16 11.90
N THR A 561 -17.34 40.13 12.24
CA THR A 561 -17.76 41.53 12.48
C THR A 561 -18.18 42.24 11.19
N ASN A 562 -17.55 41.88 10.06
CA ASN A 562 -17.77 42.52 8.77
C ASN A 562 -18.81 41.77 7.91
N TYR A 563 -18.96 40.46 8.14
CA TYR A 563 -19.81 39.58 7.33
C TYR A 563 -20.80 38.81 8.20
N PRO A 564 -22.09 39.23 8.24
CA PRO A 564 -23.13 38.51 8.98
C PRO A 564 -23.33 37.05 8.55
N ALA A 565 -22.92 36.66 7.34
CA ALA A 565 -22.96 35.27 6.88
C ALA A 565 -22.05 34.32 7.69
N PHE A 566 -21.00 34.83 8.33
CA PHE A 566 -20.08 34.03 9.14
C PHE A 566 -20.54 33.90 10.61
N GLN A 567 -21.71 34.47 10.95
CA GLN A 567 -22.39 34.32 12.25
C GLN A 567 -23.10 32.96 12.37
N ILE A 568 -22.40 31.90 11.95
CA ILE A 568 -22.83 30.50 11.99
C ILE A 568 -21.86 29.70 12.88
N SER A 569 -22.34 28.57 13.40
CA SER A 569 -21.49 27.60 14.12
C SER A 569 -20.51 26.94 13.16
N MET A 570 -19.25 26.78 13.57
CA MET A 570 -18.18 26.22 12.73
C MET A 570 -17.32 25.23 13.52
N ALA A 571 -17.07 24.06 12.94
CA ALA A 571 -16.23 23.02 13.52
C ALA A 571 -15.15 22.56 12.53
N VAL A 572 -13.92 22.34 13.00
CA VAL A 572 -12.85 21.67 12.24
C VAL A 572 -12.56 20.29 12.82
N ILE A 573 -12.50 19.28 11.95
CA ILE A 573 -11.87 17.98 12.20
C ILE A 573 -10.45 18.01 11.62
N PRO A 574 -9.40 17.99 12.45
CA PRO A 574 -8.01 17.87 11.99
C PRO A 574 -7.81 16.58 11.18
N ALA A 575 -7.51 16.72 9.88
CA ALA A 575 -7.22 15.63 8.97
C ALA A 575 -5.96 15.93 8.14
N THR A 576 -4.87 15.22 8.44
CA THR A 576 -3.55 15.40 7.83
C THR A 576 -2.63 14.26 8.25
N LEU A 577 -1.82 13.73 7.33
CA LEU A 577 -0.77 12.75 7.65
C LEU A 577 0.34 13.33 8.56
N SER A 578 0.48 14.66 8.57
CA SER A 578 1.60 15.35 9.23
C SER A 578 1.38 15.57 10.72
N ASN A 579 0.17 15.36 11.24
CA ASN A 579 -0.25 15.67 12.62
C ASN A 579 0.25 17.05 13.10
N ASN A 580 0.02 18.06 12.24
CA ASN A 580 0.59 19.41 12.40
C ASN A 580 -0.47 20.47 12.73
N VAL A 581 -1.73 20.10 12.93
CA VAL A 581 -2.72 21.03 13.49
C VAL A 581 -2.39 21.20 14.99
N PRO A 582 -2.29 22.44 15.53
CA PRO A 582 -1.91 22.64 16.93
C PRO A 582 -2.92 22.05 17.91
N LEU A 583 -2.50 21.91 19.18
CA LEU A 583 -3.29 21.47 20.34
C LEU A 583 -3.77 20.00 20.32
N THR A 584 -4.12 19.42 19.16
CA THR A 584 -4.50 18.00 19.07
C THR A 584 -3.27 17.09 19.06
N GLU A 585 -3.36 15.98 19.78
CA GLU A 585 -2.37 14.90 19.77
C GLU A 585 -2.49 14.02 18.52
N PHE A 586 -3.63 14.07 17.83
CA PHE A 586 -3.97 13.21 16.69
C PHE A 586 -4.78 13.95 15.63
N SER A 587 -4.50 13.66 14.36
CA SER A 587 -5.30 14.08 13.21
C SER A 587 -5.66 12.89 12.33
N VAL A 588 -6.87 12.88 11.80
CA VAL A 588 -7.36 11.85 10.89
C VAL A 588 -6.40 11.70 9.69
N GLY A 589 -6.00 10.48 9.41
CA GLY A 589 -5.04 10.08 8.37
C GLY A 589 -3.61 9.91 8.87
N SER A 590 -3.30 10.27 10.13
CA SER A 590 -1.95 10.10 10.67
C SER A 590 -1.60 8.65 10.97
N ASP A 591 -2.58 7.82 11.37
CA ASP A 591 -2.35 6.39 11.62
C ASP A 591 -2.24 5.60 10.30
N THR A 592 -3.06 5.94 9.30
CA THR A 592 -2.94 5.45 7.92
C THR A 592 -1.54 5.71 7.36
N ALA A 593 -1.01 6.93 7.56
CA ALA A 593 0.33 7.31 7.11
C ALA A 593 1.45 6.59 7.87
N LEU A 594 1.28 6.36 9.18
CA LEU A 594 2.22 5.58 9.99
C LEU A 594 2.27 4.11 9.54
N ASN A 595 1.13 3.50 9.23
CA ASN A 595 1.09 2.13 8.70
C ASN A 595 1.75 2.05 7.32
N ALA A 596 1.45 2.99 6.40
CA ALA A 596 2.11 3.06 5.09
C ALA A 596 3.64 3.23 5.19
N LEU A 597 4.12 4.03 6.16
CA LEU A 597 5.55 4.17 6.48
C LEU A 597 6.14 2.88 7.05
N VAL A 598 5.41 2.20 7.95
CA VAL A 598 5.83 0.95 8.57
C VAL A 598 5.97 -0.17 7.55
N ASP A 599 4.97 -0.39 6.70
CA ASP A 599 4.98 -1.43 5.67
C ASP A 599 6.13 -1.22 4.67
N ALA A 600 6.37 0.04 4.27
CA ALA A 600 7.50 0.38 3.41
C ALA A 600 8.86 0.16 4.11
N CYS A 601 9.00 0.56 5.37
CA CYS A 601 10.23 0.36 6.13
C CYS A 601 10.53 -1.11 6.40
N ASP A 602 9.52 -1.94 6.65
CA ASP A 602 9.68 -3.39 6.79
C ASP A 602 10.24 -4.02 5.50
N ALA A 603 9.71 -3.64 4.33
CA ALA A 603 10.21 -4.12 3.03
C ALA A 603 11.65 -3.64 2.76
N ILE A 604 11.96 -2.37 3.05
CA ILE A 604 13.31 -1.80 2.93
C ILE A 604 14.29 -2.50 3.88
N LYS A 605 13.89 -2.76 5.12
CA LYS A 605 14.67 -3.47 6.13
C LYS A 605 14.96 -4.92 5.72
N GLN A 606 13.98 -5.62 5.14
CA GLN A 606 14.17 -6.96 4.58
C GLN A 606 15.20 -6.95 3.45
N SER A 607 15.13 -5.99 2.52
CA SER A 607 16.14 -5.79 1.48
C SER A 607 17.54 -5.51 2.05
N ALA A 608 17.63 -4.62 3.04
CA ALA A 608 18.88 -4.27 3.71
C ALA A 608 19.51 -5.44 4.48
N ALA A 609 18.70 -6.28 5.12
CA ALA A 609 19.17 -7.50 5.79
C ALA A 609 19.62 -8.59 4.80
N ALA A 610 18.97 -8.69 3.63
CA ALA A 610 19.34 -9.65 2.59
C ALA A 610 20.73 -9.35 1.98
N SER A 611 21.01 -8.09 1.62
CA SER A 611 22.34 -7.69 1.14
C SER A 611 23.41 -7.67 2.24
N ARG A 612 23.00 -7.52 3.51
CA ARG A 612 23.87 -7.31 4.68
C ARG A 612 24.61 -5.96 4.61
N ASN A 613 25.18 -5.52 5.74
CA ASN A 613 26.05 -4.32 5.81
C ASN A 613 25.48 -3.05 5.11
N ARG A 614 24.17 -2.75 5.21
CA ARG A 614 23.55 -1.59 4.53
C ARG A 614 22.80 -0.65 5.45
N VAL A 615 22.93 0.65 5.17
CA VAL A 615 22.10 1.73 5.74
C VAL A 615 21.15 2.30 4.68
N PHE A 616 19.85 2.38 4.96
CA PHE A 616 18.92 3.19 4.16
C PHE A 616 18.66 4.56 4.77
N VAL A 617 18.57 5.60 3.94
CA VAL A 617 18.07 6.93 4.30
C VAL A 617 16.66 7.05 3.73
N VAL A 618 15.65 6.95 4.59
CA VAL A 618 14.23 6.97 4.22
C VAL A 618 13.70 8.39 4.36
N GLU A 619 13.26 9.00 3.26
CA GLU A 619 12.64 10.32 3.27
C GLU A 619 11.13 10.22 3.54
N THR A 620 10.65 11.05 4.47
CA THR A 620 9.26 11.09 4.94
C THR A 620 8.67 12.49 4.77
N GLN A 621 7.36 12.52 4.52
CA GLN A 621 6.55 13.74 4.54
C GLN A 621 6.32 14.25 5.98
N GLY A 622 5.51 15.30 6.12
CA GLY A 622 5.25 15.99 7.39
C GLY A 622 5.37 17.52 7.28
N GLY A 623 5.85 18.04 6.15
CA GLY A 623 6.20 19.45 6.04
C GLY A 623 7.22 19.83 7.10
N LYS A 624 6.99 20.95 7.79
CA LYS A 624 7.82 21.37 8.93
C LYS A 624 7.50 20.66 10.26
N CYS A 625 6.66 19.62 10.28
CA CYS A 625 6.37 18.81 11.47
C CYS A 625 7.13 17.47 11.43
N GLY A 626 7.95 17.21 12.45
CA GLY A 626 8.70 15.97 12.64
C GLY A 626 7.91 14.75 13.14
N TYR A 627 6.59 14.84 13.31
CA TYR A 627 5.75 13.77 13.89
C TYR A 627 5.92 12.44 13.18
N LEU A 628 5.64 12.40 11.87
CA LEU A 628 5.63 11.17 11.08
C LEU A 628 7.02 10.53 11.04
N ALA A 629 8.08 11.35 10.98
CA ALA A 629 9.46 10.89 11.06
C ALA A 629 9.78 10.27 12.43
N THR A 630 9.41 10.93 13.54
CA THR A 630 9.77 10.52 14.91
C THR A 630 8.97 9.30 15.37
N VAL A 631 7.65 9.36 15.21
CA VAL A 631 6.76 8.27 15.61
C VAL A 631 6.92 7.08 14.66
N GLY A 632 7.10 7.33 13.36
CA GLY A 632 7.47 6.29 12.39
C GLY A 632 8.81 5.63 12.71
N ALA A 633 9.84 6.39 13.10
CA ALA A 633 11.12 5.84 13.53
C ALA A 633 11.00 4.92 14.76
N LEU A 634 10.14 5.28 15.72
CA LEU A 634 9.88 4.43 16.88
C LEU A 634 9.09 3.16 16.50
N ALA A 635 8.08 3.27 15.64
CA ALA A 635 7.25 2.16 15.16
C ALA A 635 8.01 1.15 14.27
N THR A 636 9.07 1.59 13.59
CA THR A 636 9.88 0.77 12.68
C THR A 636 11.19 0.30 13.33
N GLY A 637 11.64 0.98 14.39
CA GLY A 637 12.89 0.69 15.08
C GLY A 637 14.12 1.25 14.35
N ALA A 638 13.97 2.41 13.70
CA ALA A 638 15.03 3.13 13.02
C ALA A 638 16.20 3.48 13.97
N ASN A 639 17.38 3.72 13.40
CA ASN A 639 18.59 3.98 14.18
C ASN A 639 18.79 5.46 14.53
N ILE A 640 18.45 6.35 13.60
CA ILE A 640 18.60 7.81 13.66
C ILE A 640 17.34 8.44 13.08
N VAL A 641 16.93 9.60 13.61
CA VAL A 641 15.84 10.40 13.04
C VAL A 641 16.19 11.89 12.97
N TYR A 642 15.97 12.50 11.80
CA TYR A 642 16.19 13.93 11.54
C TYR A 642 14.88 14.67 11.35
N THR A 643 14.67 15.75 12.11
CA THR A 643 13.40 16.50 12.14
C THR A 643 13.59 18.03 11.98
N PRO A 644 12.58 18.78 11.50
CA PRO A 644 12.68 20.23 11.31
C PRO A 644 12.68 21.06 12.60
N GLU A 645 12.32 20.46 13.75
CA GLU A 645 12.34 21.11 15.06
C GLU A 645 13.76 21.32 15.58
N LEU A 646 14.62 20.32 15.37
CA LEU A 646 16.02 20.33 15.80
C LEU A 646 16.97 20.79 14.70
N GLY A 647 16.60 20.58 13.44
CA GLY A 647 17.47 20.84 12.30
C GLY A 647 18.62 19.83 12.24
N MET A 648 19.68 20.21 11.51
CA MET A 648 20.87 19.39 11.31
C MET A 648 22.10 20.28 11.16
N ASP A 649 23.20 19.87 11.79
CA ASP A 649 24.52 20.47 11.62
C ASP A 649 25.60 19.39 11.42
N LEU A 650 26.82 19.81 11.12
CA LEU A 650 27.93 18.90 10.84
C LEU A 650 28.33 18.05 12.06
N GLY A 651 28.19 18.58 13.28
CA GLY A 651 28.56 17.87 14.50
C GLY A 651 27.59 16.72 14.82
N LEU A 652 26.29 16.96 14.65
CA LEU A 652 25.26 15.91 14.73
C LEU A 652 25.52 14.82 13.69
N VAL A 653 25.67 15.20 12.42
CA VAL A 653 25.85 14.26 11.32
C VAL A 653 27.14 13.44 11.48
N GLN A 654 28.24 14.05 11.95
CA GLN A 654 29.48 13.35 12.27
C GLN A 654 29.30 12.37 13.45
N SER A 655 28.56 12.76 14.49
CA SER A 655 28.24 11.86 15.62
C SER A 655 27.42 10.65 15.17
N ASP A 656 26.48 10.86 14.23
CA ASP A 656 25.60 9.82 13.69
C ASP A 656 26.35 8.84 12.77
N VAL A 657 27.28 9.33 11.96
CA VAL A 657 28.24 8.51 11.19
C VAL A 657 29.08 7.63 12.11
N GLU A 658 29.68 8.20 13.16
CA GLU A 658 30.51 7.45 14.11
C GLU A 658 29.70 6.45 14.96
N PHE A 659 28.44 6.78 15.30
CA PHE A 659 27.52 5.83 15.91
C PHE A 659 27.27 4.62 15.00
N LEU A 660 26.94 4.84 13.71
CA LEU A 660 26.73 3.75 12.75
C LEU A 660 27.99 2.91 12.56
N LYS A 661 29.16 3.52 12.37
CA LYS A 661 30.45 2.81 12.25
C LYS A 661 30.72 1.92 13.47
N ARG A 662 30.43 2.39 14.68
CA ARG A 662 30.55 1.56 15.90
C ARG A 662 29.52 0.41 15.94
N ARG A 663 28.29 0.62 15.47
CA ARG A 663 27.28 -0.45 15.39
C ARG A 663 27.67 -1.56 14.41
N PHE A 664 28.06 -1.22 13.18
CA PHE A 664 28.49 -2.24 12.21
C PHE A 664 29.77 -2.97 12.66
N ALA A 665 30.70 -2.29 13.33
CA ALA A 665 31.91 -2.93 13.87
C ALA A 665 31.63 -3.94 15.01
N LEU A 666 30.51 -3.81 15.72
CA LEU A 666 30.06 -4.76 16.74
C LEU A 666 29.38 -6.00 16.16
N ASP A 667 28.89 -5.95 14.91
CA ASP A 667 28.19 -7.07 14.29
C ASP A 667 29.11 -8.27 14.04
N VAL A 668 28.51 -9.46 14.05
CA VAL A 668 29.16 -10.69 13.58
C VAL A 668 29.48 -10.55 12.10
N LYS A 669 30.73 -10.85 11.71
CA LYS A 669 31.20 -10.73 10.34
C LYS A 669 30.30 -11.53 9.39
N GLY A 670 29.68 -10.85 8.43
CA GLY A 670 28.77 -11.47 7.47
C GLY A 670 27.37 -11.83 8.01
N LYS A 671 26.97 -11.37 9.21
CA LYS A 671 25.59 -11.47 9.73
C LYS A 671 25.02 -10.10 10.19
N SER A 672 25.54 -8.99 9.67
CA SER A 672 25.01 -7.65 9.96
C SER A 672 23.62 -7.49 9.38
N ASP A 673 22.68 -6.99 10.18
CA ASP A 673 21.34 -6.63 9.74
C ASP A 673 21.32 -5.25 9.08
N GLY A 674 20.33 -5.06 8.22
CA GLY A 674 20.01 -3.76 7.65
C GLY A 674 19.66 -2.71 8.71
N ARG A 675 20.24 -1.53 8.58
CA ARG A 675 19.96 -0.35 9.41
C ARG A 675 19.29 0.73 8.56
N PHE A 676 18.57 1.65 9.19
CA PHE A 676 18.00 2.78 8.46
C PHE A 676 17.81 4.02 9.33
N ILE A 677 17.79 5.16 8.65
CA ILE A 677 17.64 6.51 9.16
C ILE A 677 16.33 7.04 8.58
N ILE A 678 15.50 7.67 9.39
CA ILE A 678 14.31 8.39 8.90
C ILE A 678 14.59 9.89 8.88
N ARG A 679 14.42 10.53 7.72
CA ARG A 679 14.58 11.97 7.52
C ARG A 679 13.24 12.57 7.12
N ASN A 680 12.81 13.62 7.80
CA ASN A 680 11.73 14.47 7.29
C ASN A 680 12.26 15.36 6.14
N GLU A 681 11.48 15.50 5.07
CA GLU A 681 11.84 16.29 3.87
C GLU A 681 12.30 17.74 4.14
N LYS A 682 11.83 18.38 5.22
CA LYS A 682 12.16 19.76 5.61
C LYS A 682 13.13 19.86 6.79
N ALA A 683 13.76 18.76 7.22
CA ALA A 683 14.74 18.74 8.30
C ALA A 683 15.98 19.62 8.00
N SER A 684 16.48 19.56 6.77
CA SER A 684 17.48 20.48 6.24
C SER A 684 17.34 20.64 4.72
N SER A 685 17.58 21.86 4.23
CA SER A 685 17.69 22.16 2.79
C SER A 685 19.09 21.90 2.22
N VAL A 686 20.10 21.65 3.07
CA VAL A 686 21.49 21.40 2.68
C VAL A 686 21.81 19.91 2.79
N TYR A 687 21.53 19.32 3.96
CA TYR A 687 21.68 17.88 4.19
C TYR A 687 20.47 17.15 3.58
N SER A 688 20.47 17.00 2.25
CA SER A 688 19.47 16.25 1.49
C SER A 688 19.59 14.73 1.74
N THR A 689 18.56 13.97 1.38
CA THR A 689 18.60 12.49 1.44
C THR A 689 19.76 11.96 0.60
N GLU A 690 19.94 12.48 -0.61
CA GLU A 690 21.06 12.16 -1.51
C GLU A 690 22.43 12.50 -0.89
N PHE A 691 22.57 13.70 -0.30
CA PHE A 691 23.82 14.09 0.38
C PHE A 691 24.16 13.11 1.50
N LEU A 692 23.19 12.77 2.36
CA LEU A 692 23.39 11.84 3.46
C LEU A 692 23.75 10.44 2.97
N THR A 693 23.11 9.94 1.91
CA THR A 693 23.45 8.66 1.28
C THR A 693 24.88 8.68 0.73
N ASN A 694 25.25 9.69 -0.05
CA ASN A 694 26.60 9.77 -0.63
C ASN A 694 27.68 9.89 0.46
N MET A 695 27.44 10.71 1.49
CA MET A 695 28.33 10.86 2.64
C MET A 695 28.44 9.56 3.47
N LEU A 696 27.32 8.88 3.76
CA LEU A 696 27.34 7.60 4.50
C LEU A 696 28.03 6.49 3.72
N LYS A 697 27.95 6.51 2.39
CA LYS A 697 28.66 5.57 1.52
C LYS A 697 30.18 5.79 1.58
N GLU A 698 30.63 7.04 1.51
CA GLU A 698 32.05 7.41 1.60
C GLU A 698 32.64 7.13 3.00
N GLU A 699 31.92 7.46 4.06
CA GLU A 699 32.35 7.23 5.45
C GLU A 699 32.24 5.77 5.90
N GLY A 700 31.32 5.00 5.29
CA GLY A 700 31.09 3.58 5.55
C GLY A 700 32.21 2.68 5.01
N LYS A 701 32.80 3.02 3.86
CA LYS A 701 33.90 2.27 3.22
C LYS A 701 33.59 0.77 3.12
N GLU A 702 34.49 -0.11 3.56
CA GLU A 702 34.31 -1.57 3.57
C GLU A 702 33.33 -2.06 4.66
N LEU A 703 32.90 -1.19 5.58
CA LEU A 703 32.12 -1.57 6.75
C LEU A 703 30.61 -1.60 6.48
N PHE A 704 30.10 -0.63 5.71
CA PHE A 704 28.73 -0.62 5.21
C PHE A 704 28.57 0.28 3.97
N ASP A 705 27.60 -0.07 3.12
CA ASP A 705 27.11 0.73 2.00
C ASP A 705 25.82 1.46 2.39
N SER A 706 25.39 2.46 1.59
CA SER A 706 24.11 3.13 1.86
C SER A 706 23.27 3.46 0.62
N ARG A 707 21.95 3.56 0.80
CA ARG A 707 20.96 3.86 -0.25
C ARG A 707 19.87 4.81 0.25
N ALA A 708 19.15 5.41 -0.68
CA ALA A 708 18.01 6.29 -0.40
C ALA A 708 16.67 5.58 -0.67
N ALA A 709 15.62 5.97 0.03
CA ALA A 709 14.24 5.56 -0.25
C ALA A 709 13.28 6.75 -0.05
N ASN A 710 12.73 7.27 -1.13
CA ASN A 710 11.82 8.43 -1.10
C ASN A 710 10.37 7.94 -1.25
N LEU A 711 9.61 7.92 -0.14
CA LEU A 711 8.26 7.35 -0.15
C LEU A 711 7.23 8.29 -0.78
N GLY A 712 7.43 9.61 -0.65
CA GLY A 712 6.59 10.61 -1.29
C GLY A 712 5.10 10.47 -0.92
N HIS A 713 4.24 10.44 -1.93
CA HIS A 713 2.78 10.42 -1.75
C HIS A 713 2.20 9.07 -1.33
N THR A 714 2.96 7.96 -1.35
CA THR A 714 2.47 6.67 -0.84
C THR A 714 2.12 6.73 0.65
N LEU A 715 2.73 7.66 1.38
CA LEU A 715 2.46 7.99 2.78
C LEU A 715 1.05 8.55 3.04
N GLN A 716 0.25 8.87 2.01
CA GLN A 716 -1.17 9.18 2.20
C GLN A 716 -2.02 7.91 2.44
N GLY A 717 -1.48 6.73 2.11
CA GLY A 717 -2.18 5.45 2.11
C GLY A 717 -3.16 5.30 0.94
N GLY A 718 -3.55 4.05 0.65
CA GLY A 718 -4.63 3.74 -0.31
C GLY A 718 -5.96 3.64 0.41
N THR A 719 -6.11 2.61 1.25
CA THR A 719 -7.28 2.37 2.09
C THR A 719 -6.99 2.92 3.50
N PRO A 720 -7.87 3.74 4.12
CA PRO A 720 -7.62 4.25 5.47
C PRO A 720 -7.59 3.13 6.51
N SER A 721 -6.75 3.30 7.54
CA SER A 721 -6.68 2.37 8.66
C SER A 721 -7.99 2.34 9.44
N PRO A 722 -8.37 1.22 10.09
CA PRO A 722 -9.61 1.16 10.85
C PRO A 722 -9.65 2.11 12.05
N ILE A 723 -8.49 2.41 12.64
CA ILE A 723 -8.34 3.43 13.69
C ILE A 723 -8.72 4.80 13.14
N ASP A 724 -8.19 5.19 11.97
CA ASP A 724 -8.60 6.45 11.32
C ASP A 724 -10.09 6.46 10.96
N ARG A 725 -10.64 5.36 10.43
CA ARG A 725 -12.07 5.28 10.07
C ARG A 725 -12.97 5.44 11.30
N ALA A 726 -12.80 4.60 12.33
CA ALA A 726 -13.66 4.61 13.52
C ALA A 726 -13.52 5.94 14.28
N ARG A 727 -12.30 6.46 14.42
CA ARG A 727 -12.06 7.75 15.08
C ARG A 727 -12.61 8.92 14.27
N ALA A 728 -12.51 8.90 12.95
CA ALA A 728 -13.15 9.89 12.08
C ALA A 728 -14.67 9.92 12.26
N CYS A 729 -15.32 8.75 12.35
CA CYS A 729 -16.75 8.64 12.66
C CYS A 729 -17.09 9.25 14.03
N ARG A 730 -16.37 8.89 15.10
CA ARG A 730 -16.59 9.44 16.45
C ARG A 730 -16.43 10.96 16.49
N LEU A 731 -15.36 11.49 15.88
CA LEU A 731 -15.08 12.93 15.84
C LEU A 731 -16.15 13.69 15.02
N ALA A 732 -16.68 13.09 13.94
CA ALA A 732 -17.78 13.66 13.18
C ALA A 732 -19.06 13.81 14.01
N VAL A 733 -19.48 12.77 14.74
CA VAL A 733 -20.64 12.83 15.64
C VAL A 733 -20.47 13.92 16.71
N ARG A 734 -19.30 13.99 17.36
CA ARG A 734 -18.97 15.04 18.33
C ARG A 734 -19.05 16.45 17.72
N CYS A 735 -18.57 16.64 16.48
CA CYS A 735 -18.66 17.92 15.79
C CYS A 735 -20.10 18.29 15.42
N ILE A 736 -20.91 17.39 14.86
CA ILE A 736 -22.29 17.72 14.50
C ILE A 736 -23.12 18.04 15.76
N LYS A 737 -22.96 17.31 16.87
CA LYS A 737 -23.59 17.67 18.16
C LYS A 737 -23.19 19.08 18.63
N PHE A 738 -21.92 19.45 18.55
CA PHE A 738 -21.48 20.81 18.85
C PHE A 738 -22.13 21.87 17.94
N LEU A 739 -22.30 21.57 16.65
CA LEU A 739 -23.02 22.45 15.73
C LEU A 739 -24.51 22.55 16.06
N GLU A 740 -25.17 21.46 16.49
CA GLU A 740 -26.55 21.49 17.02
C GLU A 740 -26.65 22.43 18.25
N ASP A 741 -25.82 22.18 19.27
CA ASP A 741 -25.89 22.88 20.56
C ASP A 741 -25.61 24.39 20.47
N ASN A 742 -24.79 24.82 19.51
CA ASN A 742 -24.37 26.22 19.37
C ASN A 742 -25.19 27.02 18.34
N SER A 743 -25.98 26.35 17.48
CA SER A 743 -26.79 27.00 16.46
C SER A 743 -28.12 27.51 17.03
N THR A 744 -28.05 28.61 17.78
CA THR A 744 -29.24 29.36 18.19
C THR A 744 -29.93 30.03 16.99
N SER A 745 -31.22 30.36 17.13
CA SER A 745 -31.99 31.01 16.05
C SER A 745 -31.26 32.24 15.50
N ARG A 746 -31.27 32.42 14.16
CA ARG A 746 -30.53 33.43 13.37
C ARG A 746 -30.59 34.90 13.87
N GLN A 747 -31.43 35.21 14.86
CA GLN A 747 -31.59 36.52 15.50
C GLN A 747 -30.59 36.81 16.64
N ALA A 748 -29.94 35.79 17.22
CA ALA A 748 -29.09 35.98 18.43
C ALA A 748 -27.60 36.26 18.15
N GLY A 749 -27.10 35.93 16.95
CA GLY A 749 -25.68 36.01 16.60
C GLY A 749 -24.85 34.85 17.18
N ALA A 750 -23.81 34.43 16.46
CA ALA A 750 -22.95 33.33 16.90
C ALA A 750 -21.87 33.84 17.85
N LYS A 751 -21.74 33.22 19.03
CA LYS A 751 -20.64 33.52 19.97
C LYS A 751 -19.29 33.15 19.36
N ASP A 752 -18.22 33.83 19.75
CA ASP A 752 -16.85 33.49 19.32
C ASP A 752 -16.52 32.00 19.56
N GLU A 753 -16.89 31.46 20.73
CA GLU A 753 -16.72 30.06 21.12
C GLU A 753 -17.40 29.03 20.19
N SER A 754 -18.36 29.44 19.35
CA SER A 754 -19.00 28.55 18.35
C SER A 754 -18.13 28.25 17.12
N ALA A 755 -16.90 28.80 17.06
CA ALA A 755 -15.88 28.47 16.06
C ALA A 755 -14.77 27.66 16.73
N ALA A 756 -14.81 26.32 16.59
CA ALA A 756 -13.95 25.42 17.34
C ALA A 756 -13.24 24.38 16.45
N VAL A 757 -12.11 23.87 16.95
CA VAL A 757 -11.41 22.70 16.42
C VAL A 757 -11.62 21.55 17.39
N ILE A 758 -11.99 20.36 16.91
CA ILE A 758 -12.00 19.17 17.77
C ILE A 758 -10.57 18.72 18.00
N VAL A 759 -10.19 18.62 19.28
CA VAL A 759 -8.83 18.24 19.70
C VAL A 759 -8.89 17.05 20.63
N ILE A 760 -7.89 16.18 20.52
CA ILE A 760 -7.59 15.14 21.49
C ILE A 760 -6.40 15.64 22.29
N GLU A 761 -6.60 15.94 23.57
CA GLU A 761 -5.56 16.50 24.44
C GLU A 761 -5.64 15.78 25.79
N ASN A 762 -4.54 15.18 26.24
CA ASN A 762 -4.53 14.28 27.39
C ASN A 762 -5.68 13.25 27.29
N GLY A 763 -5.84 12.63 26.12
CA GLY A 763 -6.87 11.64 25.81
C GLY A 763 -8.33 12.10 25.86
N GLN A 764 -8.61 13.34 26.24
CA GLN A 764 -9.97 13.88 26.25
C GLN A 764 -10.29 14.53 24.91
N VAL A 765 -11.44 14.16 24.34
CA VAL A 765 -11.99 14.77 23.13
C VAL A 765 -12.76 16.03 23.55
N ARG A 766 -12.27 17.22 23.13
CA ARG A 766 -12.97 18.49 23.37
C ARG A 766 -13.02 19.36 22.12
N LEU A 767 -14.04 20.20 22.03
CA LEU A 767 -14.10 21.28 21.04
C LEU A 767 -13.38 22.49 21.64
N ALA A 768 -12.18 22.78 21.16
CA ALA A 768 -11.39 23.92 21.59
C ALA A 768 -11.73 25.14 20.72
N PRO A 769 -12.08 26.30 21.30
CA PRO A 769 -12.22 27.54 20.54
C PRO A 769 -10.96 27.83 19.70
N VAL A 770 -11.13 28.37 18.50
CA VAL A 770 -10.02 28.60 17.56
C VAL A 770 -8.90 29.49 18.15
N GLU A 771 -9.25 30.37 19.10
CA GLU A 771 -8.30 31.19 19.87
C GLU A 771 -7.35 30.35 20.73
N ASP A 772 -7.83 29.26 21.33
CA ASP A 772 -6.99 28.38 22.16
C ASP A 772 -5.97 27.63 21.32
N VAL A 773 -6.37 27.18 20.13
CA VAL A 773 -5.47 26.58 19.14
C VAL A 773 -4.44 27.62 18.66
N SER A 774 -4.88 28.86 18.41
CA SER A 774 -4.02 29.95 17.95
C SER A 774 -2.96 30.36 18.98
N LYS A 775 -3.24 30.30 20.28
CA LYS A 775 -2.25 30.56 21.35
C LYS A 775 -1.04 29.62 21.31
N VAL A 776 -1.19 28.42 20.75
CA VAL A 776 -0.15 27.38 20.65
C VAL A 776 0.29 27.10 19.21
N ALA A 777 -0.13 27.92 18.24
CA ALA A 777 0.18 27.79 16.82
C ALA A 777 1.49 28.51 16.44
N ASP A 778 2.36 27.82 15.70
CA ASP A 778 3.50 28.41 15.00
C ASP A 778 3.11 28.61 13.53
N ASP A 779 2.43 29.71 13.22
CA ASP A 779 1.95 30.00 11.85
C ASP A 779 3.07 30.06 10.80
N LYS A 780 4.29 30.44 11.22
CA LYS A 780 5.45 30.50 10.33
C LYS A 780 5.88 29.10 9.88
N ASN A 781 5.91 28.13 10.78
CA ASN A 781 6.26 26.74 10.46
C ASN A 781 5.03 25.84 10.24
N ARG A 782 3.82 26.37 10.39
CA ARG A 782 2.53 25.67 10.21
C ARG A 782 2.44 24.39 11.04
N ARG A 783 2.72 24.49 12.34
CA ARG A 783 2.69 23.40 13.34
C ARG A 783 2.32 23.92 14.73
N GLY A 784 2.19 23.06 15.72
CA GLY A 784 2.15 23.47 17.14
C GLY A 784 3.53 23.89 17.66
N MET A 785 3.58 24.83 18.61
CA MET A 785 4.84 25.32 19.20
C MET A 785 5.56 24.30 20.08
N ASP A 786 4.82 23.44 20.80
CA ASP A 786 5.37 22.44 21.72
C ASP A 786 4.70 21.07 21.47
N PRO A 787 5.19 20.28 20.49
CA PRO A 787 4.55 19.02 20.10
C PRO A 787 4.84 17.89 21.10
N TRP A 788 3.78 17.19 21.52
CA TRP A 788 3.83 16.13 22.54
C TRP A 788 4.86 15.02 22.26
N TRP A 789 5.08 14.69 20.99
CA TRP A 789 5.90 13.57 20.53
C TRP A 789 7.41 13.88 20.48
N THR A 790 7.84 15.12 20.73
CA THR A 790 9.26 15.53 20.60
C THR A 790 10.21 14.71 21.47
N HIS A 791 9.78 14.34 22.68
CA HIS A 791 10.56 13.50 23.60
C HIS A 791 10.79 12.06 23.07
N LEU A 792 9.95 11.56 22.15
CA LEU A 792 10.08 10.22 21.59
C LEU A 792 11.32 10.06 20.70
N LYS A 793 11.89 11.15 20.16
CA LYS A 793 13.18 11.07 19.44
C LYS A 793 14.28 10.47 20.33
N HIS A 794 14.35 10.90 21.59
CA HIS A 794 15.35 10.37 22.52
C HIS A 794 15.14 8.86 22.75
N LEU A 795 13.88 8.42 22.82
CA LEU A 795 13.56 7.00 22.96
C LEU A 795 13.95 6.17 21.73
N VAL A 796 13.85 6.72 20.51
CA VAL A 796 14.39 6.09 19.28
C VAL A 796 15.90 5.87 19.42
N GLU A 797 16.64 6.87 19.88
CA GLU A 797 18.10 6.80 20.07
C GLU A 797 18.49 5.80 21.17
N VAL A 798 17.79 5.81 22.30
CA VAL A 798 17.95 4.81 23.37
C VAL A 798 17.72 3.40 22.84
N LEU A 799 16.60 3.14 22.16
CA LEU A 799 16.25 1.81 21.63
C LEU A 799 17.02 1.42 20.35
N SER A 800 17.79 2.31 19.75
CA SER A 800 18.80 1.99 18.74
C SER A 800 20.15 1.58 19.35
N GLY A 801 20.40 1.98 20.60
CA GLY A 801 21.54 1.62 21.44
C GLY A 801 22.49 2.79 21.72
N ARG A 802 22.12 4.03 21.37
CA ARG A 802 22.91 5.23 21.65
C ARG A 802 22.83 5.54 23.15
N ARG A 803 23.92 5.33 23.90
CA ARG A 803 24.05 5.89 25.25
C ARG A 803 24.37 7.38 25.16
N THR A 804 23.62 8.20 25.89
CA THR A 804 23.90 9.62 26.11
C THR A 804 24.61 9.80 27.44
N ASP A 805 25.64 10.67 27.48
CA ASP A 805 26.40 10.96 28.71
C ASP A 805 25.65 11.93 29.68
N ASP A 806 24.40 12.32 29.37
CA ASP A 806 23.60 13.34 30.07
C ASP A 806 22.43 12.73 30.87
N ASP A 807 22.60 12.58 32.19
CA ASP A 807 21.53 12.20 33.13
C ASP A 807 20.34 13.19 33.10
N ASP A 808 20.58 14.46 32.74
CA ASP A 808 19.54 15.48 32.69
C ASP A 808 18.55 15.31 31.52
N GLN A 809 18.92 14.62 30.43
CA GLN A 809 17.95 14.23 29.39
C GLN A 809 17.07 13.06 29.85
N MET A 810 17.61 12.13 30.62
CA MET A 810 16.83 11.05 31.23
C MET A 810 15.85 11.61 32.28
N ARG A 811 16.24 12.66 33.02
CA ARG A 811 15.33 13.42 33.90
C ARG A 811 14.23 14.15 33.12
N LEU A 812 14.51 14.67 31.92
CA LEU A 812 13.47 15.22 31.05
C LEU A 812 12.48 14.15 30.59
N PHE A 813 12.97 12.98 30.14
CA PHE A 813 12.10 11.84 29.81
C PHE A 813 11.24 11.42 31.01
N ASN A 814 11.83 11.25 32.20
CA ASN A 814 11.09 10.90 33.42
C ASN A 814 10.08 12.00 33.84
N LYS A 815 10.39 13.28 33.60
CA LYS A 815 9.49 14.42 33.86
C LYS A 815 8.29 14.49 32.91
N TYR A 816 8.39 13.92 31.71
CA TYR A 816 7.27 13.81 30.76
C TYR A 816 6.54 12.47 30.85
N SER A 817 7.19 11.38 31.27
CA SER A 817 6.54 10.11 31.64
C SER A 817 5.70 10.26 32.93
N SER A 818 6.26 10.91 33.95
CA SER A 818 5.58 11.18 35.21
C SER A 818 5.39 12.67 35.46
N TYR A 819 4.18 13.17 35.20
CA TYR A 819 3.59 14.25 36.01
C TYR A 819 2.06 14.31 35.88
N ASP A 820 1.40 14.39 37.03
CA ASP A 820 0.05 14.95 37.14
C ASP A 820 0.11 16.47 36.94
N MET A 821 -0.77 17.03 36.12
CA MET A 821 -0.89 18.50 36.00
C MET A 821 -2.12 19.00 36.73
N LEU A 822 -1.90 19.63 37.89
CA LEU A 822 -2.52 20.87 38.39
C LEU A 822 -2.02 21.13 39.84
N PRO A 823 -1.93 22.38 40.35
CA PRO A 823 -2.08 23.69 39.67
C PRO A 823 -0.87 24.64 39.87
N GLY A 824 -0.78 25.71 39.05
CA GLY A 824 0.02 26.89 39.43
C GLY A 824 0.69 27.68 38.30
N TYR A 825 0.18 28.90 38.05
CA TYR A 825 0.84 29.94 37.24
C TYR A 825 2.25 30.31 37.75
N ASN A 826 3.26 30.39 36.86
CA ASN A 826 3.84 31.70 36.48
C ASN A 826 4.86 31.62 35.35
N THR A 827 4.81 32.62 34.46
CA THR A 827 5.80 32.84 33.39
C THR A 827 7.04 33.61 33.92
N HIS A 828 8.08 33.71 33.08
CA HIS A 828 9.35 34.44 33.31
C HIS A 828 10.33 33.89 34.38
N LYS A 829 11.30 33.05 33.96
CA LYS A 829 12.71 33.15 34.45
C LYS A 829 13.82 32.45 33.64
N ASN A 830 13.56 31.37 32.91
CA ASN A 830 14.65 30.50 32.41
C ASN A 830 15.25 30.82 31.03
N ARG A 831 14.88 31.93 30.36
CA ARG A 831 15.50 32.34 29.07
C ARG A 831 16.93 32.93 29.17
N ARG A 832 17.61 32.86 30.32
CA ARG A 832 18.87 33.58 30.60
C ARG A 832 20.15 32.74 30.78
N ARG A 833 20.13 31.42 30.53
CA ARG A 833 21.31 30.54 30.75
C ARG A 833 21.98 29.95 29.50
N LEU A 834 21.48 30.20 28.29
CA LEU A 834 22.05 29.66 27.04
C LEU A 834 22.81 30.68 26.16
N ALA A 835 23.25 31.81 26.73
CA ALA A 835 23.83 32.94 25.99
C ALA A 835 25.25 33.32 26.42
N ILE A 836 26.05 32.34 26.89
CA ILE A 836 27.45 32.52 27.25
C ILE A 836 28.23 31.29 26.77
N TYR A 837 28.68 31.26 25.50
CA TYR A 837 29.87 30.54 25.00
C TYR A 837 30.11 30.74 23.49
N THR A 838 29.97 31.96 22.98
CA THR A 838 30.36 32.31 21.60
C THR A 838 30.98 33.70 21.54
N ASP A 839 32.20 33.82 22.05
CA ASP A 839 33.03 34.99 21.74
C ASP A 839 34.53 34.63 21.72
N LYS A 840 35.28 35.30 20.83
CA LYS A 840 36.68 35.04 20.43
C LYS A 840 36.91 33.76 19.59
N LEU A 841 36.98 33.93 18.26
CA LEU A 841 38.24 33.82 17.50
C LEU A 841 38.05 34.13 15.99
N ARG A 842 38.66 35.24 15.55
CA ARG A 842 39.15 35.55 14.19
C ARG A 842 40.67 35.81 14.34
N PRO A 843 41.55 35.76 13.30
CA PRO A 843 41.33 36.01 11.86
C PRO A 843 41.87 34.84 10.99
N SER A 844 42.29 34.89 9.71
CA SER A 844 42.54 35.96 8.69
C SER A 844 42.55 35.38 7.25
N ALA A 845 42.49 36.28 6.24
CA ALA A 845 43.15 36.32 4.90
C ALA A 845 43.86 35.07 4.30
N SER A 846 44.05 34.89 2.98
CA SER A 846 43.55 35.46 1.69
C SER A 846 44.30 34.72 0.54
N PHE A 847 43.76 34.68 -0.70
CA PHE A 847 44.46 34.81 -2.02
C PHE A 847 43.92 33.94 -3.21
N ILE A 848 43.51 34.66 -4.25
CA ILE A 848 43.75 34.50 -5.71
C ILE A 848 43.07 33.40 -6.58
N THR A 849 42.67 33.91 -7.75
CA THR A 849 42.01 33.36 -8.94
C THR A 849 42.92 32.58 -9.92
N GLY A 850 42.32 31.74 -10.78
CA GLY A 850 42.97 31.22 -11.99
C GLY A 850 42.00 30.53 -12.97
N ILE A 851 41.99 30.95 -14.24
CA ILE A 851 41.18 30.43 -15.36
C ILE A 851 42.07 29.52 -16.25
N THR A 852 41.51 28.57 -17.03
CA THR A 852 41.67 28.42 -18.52
C THR A 852 41.28 27.00 -19.04
N VAL A 853 40.86 26.97 -20.31
CA VAL A 853 40.31 25.87 -21.14
C VAL A 853 41.39 25.21 -22.02
N ALA A 854 41.26 23.92 -22.41
CA ALA A 854 41.59 23.38 -23.76
C ALA A 854 41.44 21.82 -23.88
N SER A 855 41.39 21.32 -25.12
CA SER A 855 41.01 19.94 -25.51
C SER A 855 42.09 19.21 -26.36
N VAL A 856 41.81 17.94 -26.77
CA VAL A 856 42.18 17.23 -28.06
C VAL A 856 42.77 15.79 -27.92
N LEU A 857 42.43 14.95 -28.93
CA LEU A 857 42.62 13.50 -29.19
C LEU A 857 44.07 12.98 -29.40
N PHE A 858 44.26 11.64 -29.45
CA PHE A 858 44.99 10.81 -30.47
C PHE A 858 44.78 9.28 -30.16
N THR A 859 44.18 8.37 -30.97
CA THR A 859 44.67 7.51 -32.11
C THR A 859 45.99 6.69 -31.86
N PHE A 860 46.26 5.45 -32.36
CA PHE A 860 45.62 4.50 -33.33
C PHE A 860 46.23 3.03 -33.26
N LEU A 861 45.47 1.99 -33.64
CA LEU A 861 45.79 0.71 -34.40
C LEU A 861 47.01 -0.23 -34.12
N SER A 862 46.79 -1.58 -34.24
CA SER A 862 47.63 -2.58 -34.99
C SER A 862 47.05 -4.03 -34.97
N ILE A 863 46.61 -4.65 -36.10
CA ILE A 863 47.29 -5.62 -37.03
C ILE A 863 46.95 -7.14 -36.84
N PHE A 864 46.25 -7.70 -37.86
CA PHE A 864 46.22 -9.03 -38.55
C PHE A 864 47.28 -10.15 -38.27
N PRO A 865 47.25 -11.42 -38.85
CA PRO A 865 46.38 -11.98 -39.92
C PRO A 865 45.91 -13.50 -39.87
N ARG A 866 45.10 -13.88 -40.89
CA ARG A 866 45.15 -15.11 -41.75
C ARG A 866 44.33 -16.39 -41.43
N ALA A 867 43.61 -16.85 -42.48
CA ALA A 867 42.98 -18.16 -42.66
C ALA A 867 43.76 -19.05 -43.67
N PRO A 868 43.46 -20.37 -43.73
CA PRO A 868 43.47 -21.13 -45.01
C PRO A 868 42.26 -22.14 -45.08
N PRO A 869 42.11 -23.11 -46.04
CA PRO A 869 40.90 -23.14 -46.88
C PRO A 869 40.13 -24.48 -47.01
N SER A 870 39.06 -24.42 -47.83
CA SER A 870 38.09 -25.44 -48.34
C SER A 870 38.54 -26.87 -48.66
N ILE A 871 37.58 -27.82 -48.58
CA ILE A 871 37.39 -29.01 -49.46
C ILE A 871 35.86 -29.34 -49.54
N PRO A 872 35.32 -29.91 -50.65
CA PRO A 872 33.87 -29.91 -50.94
C PRO A 872 33.19 -31.29 -50.89
N TYR A 873 31.84 -31.30 -50.82
CA TYR A 873 30.99 -32.36 -51.37
C TYR A 873 29.68 -31.77 -51.88
N ALA A 874 29.16 -32.29 -52.99
CA ALA A 874 27.92 -31.86 -53.64
C ALA A 874 26.85 -32.95 -53.52
N PHE A 875 25.57 -32.56 -53.47
CA PHE A 875 24.48 -33.32 -54.07
C PHE A 875 23.29 -32.41 -54.43
N GLU A 876 22.95 -32.46 -55.73
CA GLU A 876 21.71 -32.16 -56.46
C GLU A 876 20.73 -31.05 -55.99
N GLU A 877 20.44 -30.16 -56.94
CA GLU A 877 19.38 -29.15 -56.88
C GLU A 877 17.98 -29.81 -56.94
N PHE A 878 17.05 -29.28 -56.14
CA PHE A 878 15.62 -29.43 -56.38
C PHE A 878 14.97 -28.06 -56.31
N GLN A 879 14.59 -27.49 -57.46
CA GLN A 879 13.77 -26.27 -57.51
C GLN A 879 12.29 -26.65 -57.49
N PRO A 880 11.49 -26.08 -56.57
CA PRO A 880 10.05 -25.97 -56.75
C PRO A 880 9.71 -24.59 -57.36
N GLU A 881 8.95 -24.59 -58.44
CA GLU A 881 8.38 -23.38 -59.03
C GLU A 881 7.36 -22.72 -58.08
N LYS A 882 7.12 -21.41 -58.28
CA LYS A 882 6.05 -20.69 -57.59
C LYS A 882 4.67 -21.29 -57.94
N PRO A 883 3.79 -21.56 -56.98
CA PRO A 883 2.37 -21.71 -57.24
C PRO A 883 1.66 -20.35 -57.22
N ASP A 884 1.00 -20.00 -58.31
CA ASP A 884 0.00 -18.94 -58.36
C ASP A 884 -1.22 -19.27 -57.49
N CYS A 885 -1.91 -18.24 -57.00
CA CYS A 885 -3.18 -18.41 -56.31
C CYS A 885 -4.29 -18.79 -57.31
N LEU A 886 -4.91 -19.98 -57.14
CA LEU A 886 -6.36 -20.24 -57.28
C LEU A 886 -6.69 -21.74 -57.08
N SER A 887 -7.75 -22.02 -56.32
CA SER A 887 -8.42 -23.34 -56.15
C SER A 887 -7.62 -24.53 -55.56
N CYS A 888 -7.53 -24.56 -54.23
CA CYS A 888 -7.61 -25.79 -53.41
C CYS A 888 -8.46 -25.44 -52.16
N GLY A 889 -9.52 -26.13 -51.76
CA GLY A 889 -9.92 -27.50 -52.09
C GLY A 889 -9.74 -28.45 -50.90
N LEU A 890 -10.14 -28.04 -49.68
CA LEU A 890 -10.05 -28.88 -48.49
C LEU A 890 -11.29 -29.78 -48.33
N ASP A 891 -11.02 -31.04 -48.06
CA ASP A 891 -11.96 -32.17 -48.01
C ASP A 891 -12.88 -32.09 -46.76
N PRO A 892 -14.22 -32.21 -46.90
CA PRO A 892 -15.17 -32.11 -45.79
C PRO A 892 -15.29 -33.40 -44.94
N THR A 893 -14.21 -34.17 -44.74
CA THR A 893 -14.26 -35.48 -44.06
C THR A 893 -13.23 -35.70 -42.94
N VAL A 894 -13.15 -34.77 -41.97
CA VAL A 894 -12.53 -35.05 -40.65
C VAL A 894 -13.54 -34.88 -39.52
N ALA A 895 -14.07 -36.02 -39.08
CA ALA A 895 -14.75 -36.32 -37.81
C ALA A 895 -15.50 -35.18 -37.08
N LEU A 896 -16.83 -35.20 -37.21
CA LEU A 896 -17.74 -34.74 -36.16
C LEU A 896 -17.45 -35.51 -34.85
N ILE A 897 -16.85 -34.84 -33.86
CA ILE A 897 -16.69 -35.40 -32.51
C ILE A 897 -17.63 -34.67 -31.54
N ASP A 898 -18.65 -35.43 -31.16
CA ASP A 898 -19.56 -35.34 -30.02
C ASP A 898 -19.69 -33.99 -29.26
N SER A 899 -20.82 -33.33 -29.49
CA SER A 899 -21.25 -32.13 -28.78
C SER A 899 -21.84 -32.44 -27.39
N GLN A 900 -21.06 -33.02 -26.48
CA GLN A 900 -21.43 -33.13 -25.06
C GLN A 900 -20.30 -33.54 -24.10
N SER A 901 -19.49 -32.58 -23.61
CA SER A 901 -18.91 -32.65 -22.24
C SER A 901 -18.28 -31.34 -21.72
N TYR A 902 -18.84 -30.87 -20.60
CA TYR A 902 -18.19 -30.10 -19.51
C TYR A 902 -17.79 -28.60 -19.66
N ILE A 903 -18.47 -27.81 -18.81
CA ILE A 903 -18.09 -26.54 -18.13
C ILE A 903 -18.40 -25.20 -18.82
N GLN A 904 -19.62 -24.72 -18.51
CA GLN A 904 -20.05 -23.36 -18.12
C GLN A 904 -19.75 -22.12 -19.01
N PRO A 905 -20.67 -21.11 -19.01
CA PRO A 905 -20.62 -20.01 -19.97
C PRO A 905 -19.62 -18.93 -19.55
N TYR A 906 -18.76 -18.53 -20.48
CA TYR A 906 -18.03 -17.26 -20.41
C TYR A 906 -18.57 -16.33 -21.50
N GLU A 907 -18.98 -15.13 -21.11
CA GLU A 907 -19.36 -14.09 -22.05
C GLU A 907 -18.10 -13.54 -22.75
N ASP A 908 -18.09 -13.54 -24.08
CA ASP A 908 -16.98 -13.15 -24.98
C ASP A 908 -15.77 -14.14 -25.08
N PRO A 909 -15.72 -15.00 -26.13
CA PRO A 909 -14.57 -15.91 -26.35
C PRO A 909 -13.26 -15.19 -26.71
N GLY A 910 -13.31 -13.91 -27.08
CA GLY A 910 -12.14 -13.09 -27.40
C GLY A 910 -11.41 -12.52 -26.17
N MET A 911 -11.85 -12.84 -24.96
CA MET A 911 -11.24 -12.35 -23.70
C MET A 911 -10.55 -13.45 -22.89
N ASN A 912 -10.74 -14.73 -23.22
CA ASN A 912 -10.10 -15.83 -22.51
C ASN A 912 -8.61 -15.95 -22.89
N LYS A 913 -7.72 -15.52 -22.00
CA LYS A 913 -6.25 -15.60 -22.19
C LYS A 913 -5.65 -16.96 -21.78
N HIS A 914 -6.42 -17.84 -21.16
CA HIS A 914 -5.97 -19.12 -20.60
C HIS A 914 -6.13 -20.32 -21.55
N LEU A 915 -6.11 -20.08 -22.87
CA LEU A 915 -6.20 -21.12 -23.90
C LEU A 915 -4.88 -21.92 -24.00
N THR A 916 -4.98 -23.25 -24.15
CA THR A 916 -3.84 -24.12 -24.49
C THR A 916 -3.37 -23.90 -25.93
N GLU A 917 -2.17 -24.36 -26.30
CA GLU A 917 -1.65 -24.27 -27.68
C GLU A 917 -2.62 -24.91 -28.70
N SER A 918 -3.15 -26.10 -28.39
CA SER A 918 -4.17 -26.76 -29.22
C SER A 918 -5.46 -25.94 -29.36
N GLN A 919 -5.91 -25.27 -28.28
CA GLN A 919 -7.06 -24.38 -28.34
C GLN A 919 -6.77 -23.11 -29.14
N CYS A 920 -5.57 -22.53 -29.00
CA CYS A 920 -5.11 -21.40 -29.80
C CYS A 920 -5.07 -21.73 -31.30
N LEU A 921 -4.53 -22.90 -31.68
CA LEU A 921 -4.46 -23.35 -33.07
C LEU A 921 -5.85 -23.57 -33.68
N ASN A 922 -6.77 -24.21 -32.94
CA ASN A 922 -8.14 -24.44 -33.39
C ASN A 922 -8.96 -23.15 -33.47
N GLN A 923 -8.79 -22.23 -32.51
CA GLN A 923 -9.54 -20.99 -32.44
C GLN A 923 -9.08 -19.97 -33.50
N TYR A 924 -7.77 -19.91 -33.79
CA TYR A 924 -7.16 -18.92 -34.68
C TYR A 924 -6.36 -19.56 -35.84
N PRO A 925 -7.02 -20.28 -36.76
CA PRO A 925 -6.35 -20.89 -37.90
C PRO A 925 -5.72 -19.81 -38.79
N GLY A 926 -4.53 -20.09 -39.34
CA GLY A 926 -3.78 -19.17 -40.19
C GLY A 926 -3.13 -17.97 -39.46
N LEU A 927 -3.53 -17.63 -38.23
CA LEU A 927 -3.00 -16.45 -37.50
C LEU A 927 -1.46 -16.46 -37.36
N PHE A 928 -0.85 -17.64 -37.26
CA PHE A 928 0.58 -17.80 -36.94
C PHE A 928 1.51 -17.82 -38.17
N TYR A 929 0.98 -17.67 -39.39
CA TYR A 929 1.71 -17.77 -40.66
C TYR A 929 3.04 -16.99 -40.70
N GLU A 930 3.04 -15.74 -40.21
CA GLU A 930 4.23 -14.88 -40.22
C GLU A 930 5.37 -15.39 -39.31
N ALA A 931 5.05 -16.09 -38.23
CA ALA A 931 6.04 -16.75 -37.37
C ALA A 931 6.50 -18.09 -37.97
N GLU A 932 5.60 -18.82 -38.64
CA GLU A 932 5.90 -20.10 -39.30
C GLU A 932 6.80 -19.91 -40.54
N ARG A 933 6.62 -18.81 -41.30
CA ARG A 933 7.56 -18.40 -42.36
C ARG A 933 8.97 -18.15 -41.79
N ALA A 934 9.07 -17.40 -40.70
CA ALA A 934 10.36 -17.06 -40.11
C ALA A 934 11.08 -18.31 -39.57
N LEU A 935 10.35 -19.25 -38.96
CA LEU A 935 10.88 -20.57 -38.60
C LEU A 935 11.45 -21.31 -39.83
N ALA A 936 10.69 -21.38 -40.94
CA ALA A 936 11.15 -22.06 -42.15
C ALA A 936 12.47 -21.44 -42.68
N TYR A 937 12.52 -20.11 -42.81
CA TYR A 937 13.71 -19.37 -43.27
C TYR A 937 14.95 -19.70 -42.43
N TRP A 938 14.84 -19.68 -41.10
CA TRP A 938 15.97 -19.96 -40.21
C TRP A 938 16.33 -21.44 -40.14
N SER A 939 15.35 -22.35 -40.26
CA SER A 939 15.59 -23.80 -40.26
C SER A 939 16.43 -24.24 -41.46
N GLU A 940 16.15 -23.70 -42.65
CA GLU A 940 16.96 -23.90 -43.86
C GLU A 940 18.42 -23.42 -43.72
N ARG A 941 18.66 -22.47 -42.81
CA ARG A 941 19.96 -21.79 -42.62
C ARG A 941 20.74 -22.29 -41.39
N GLY A 942 20.36 -23.45 -40.85
CA GLY A 942 21.02 -24.06 -39.68
C GLY A 942 20.64 -23.45 -38.34
N GLY A 943 19.59 -22.62 -38.29
CA GLY A 943 19.02 -22.03 -37.10
C GLY A 943 19.67 -20.72 -36.61
N ILE A 944 19.09 -20.19 -35.55
CA ILE A 944 19.48 -18.94 -34.87
C ILE A 944 20.61 -19.27 -33.88
N THR A 945 21.79 -18.69 -34.10
CA THR A 945 22.96 -18.88 -33.22
C THR A 945 23.10 -17.73 -32.22
N LEU A 946 23.87 -17.93 -31.15
CA LEU A 946 24.21 -16.83 -30.22
C LEU A 946 24.91 -15.66 -30.92
N LYS A 947 25.79 -15.93 -31.91
CA LYS A 947 26.43 -14.88 -32.73
C LYS A 947 25.38 -13.98 -33.42
N HIS A 948 24.30 -14.58 -33.93
CA HIS A 948 23.22 -13.81 -34.56
C HIS A 948 22.51 -12.91 -33.54
N LEU A 949 22.29 -13.39 -32.31
CA LEU A 949 21.67 -12.61 -31.23
C LEU A 949 22.56 -11.51 -30.67
N ASP A 950 23.86 -11.77 -30.51
CA ASP A 950 24.81 -10.76 -30.03
C ASP A 950 24.90 -9.61 -31.04
N LYS A 951 24.93 -9.91 -32.35
CA LYS A 951 24.82 -8.91 -33.42
C LYS A 951 23.47 -8.18 -33.42
N ALA A 952 22.37 -8.91 -33.26
CA ALA A 952 21.01 -8.34 -33.16
C ALA A 952 20.87 -7.35 -32.00
N SER A 953 21.61 -7.57 -30.92
CA SER A 953 21.53 -6.79 -29.70
C SER A 953 22.05 -5.36 -29.87
N GLU A 954 23.00 -5.12 -30.79
CA GLU A 954 23.54 -3.79 -31.10
C GLU A 954 22.46 -2.77 -31.51
N LYS A 955 21.36 -3.24 -32.09
CA LYS A 955 20.20 -2.44 -32.52
C LYS A 955 18.92 -2.71 -31.71
N ALA A 956 18.95 -3.65 -30.76
CA ALA A 956 17.77 -4.08 -30.00
C ALA A 956 17.32 -3.04 -28.97
N HIS A 957 16.01 -3.00 -28.71
CA HIS A 957 15.45 -2.24 -27.58
C HIS A 957 15.35 -3.09 -26.31
N GLY A 958 15.28 -4.41 -26.47
CA GLY A 958 15.37 -5.37 -25.35
C GLY A 958 15.87 -6.74 -25.78
N ARG A 959 16.58 -7.42 -24.88
CA ARG A 959 16.96 -8.84 -24.99
C ARG A 959 16.36 -9.61 -23.83
N VAL A 960 15.61 -10.66 -24.14
CA VAL A 960 14.81 -11.43 -23.18
C VAL A 960 15.28 -12.87 -23.15
N VAL A 961 15.35 -13.43 -21.93
CA VAL A 961 15.58 -14.86 -21.68
C VAL A 961 14.35 -15.40 -20.95
N ILE A 962 13.71 -16.43 -21.50
CA ILE A 962 12.67 -17.21 -20.83
C ILE A 962 13.30 -18.54 -20.45
N HIS A 963 13.22 -18.90 -19.17
CA HIS A 963 13.80 -20.14 -18.66
C HIS A 963 12.98 -20.68 -17.48
N ASN A 964 12.53 -21.94 -17.56
CA ASN A 964 11.68 -22.59 -16.56
C ASN A 964 10.44 -21.74 -16.19
N ASN A 965 9.68 -21.31 -17.22
CA ASN A 965 8.52 -20.40 -17.11
C ASN A 965 8.80 -19.02 -16.48
N ARG A 966 10.06 -18.63 -16.25
CA ARG A 966 10.42 -17.30 -15.72
C ARG A 966 11.03 -16.43 -16.81
N MET A 967 10.66 -15.15 -16.82
CA MET A 967 11.18 -14.14 -17.74
C MET A 967 12.31 -13.36 -17.07
N PHE A 968 13.41 -13.20 -17.80
CA PHE A 968 14.55 -12.37 -17.43
C PHE A 968 14.82 -11.35 -18.54
N VAL A 969 15.18 -10.13 -18.16
CA VAL A 969 15.63 -9.08 -19.07
C VAL A 969 17.15 -9.00 -18.97
N LYS A 970 17.80 -9.28 -20.09
CA LYS A 970 19.27 -9.36 -20.22
C LYS A 970 19.85 -8.02 -20.69
N GLU A 971 19.16 -7.34 -21.61
CA GLU A 971 19.56 -6.03 -22.14
C GLU A 971 18.33 -5.13 -22.31
N PHE A 972 18.51 -3.82 -22.09
CA PHE A 972 17.46 -2.81 -22.24
C PHE A 972 18.05 -1.46 -22.68
N SER A 973 17.58 -0.94 -23.81
CA SER A 973 18.01 0.35 -24.37
C SER A 973 17.20 1.50 -23.77
N HIS A 974 17.88 2.45 -23.13
CA HIS A 974 17.27 3.55 -22.36
C HIS A 974 16.81 4.76 -23.20
N ASN A 975 16.81 4.64 -24.54
CA ASN A 975 16.50 5.73 -25.48
C ASN A 975 15.03 6.20 -25.38
N ASP A 976 14.69 7.32 -26.04
CA ASP A 976 13.41 8.08 -25.95
C ASP A 976 12.09 7.30 -26.23
N VAL A 977 12.15 5.99 -26.47
CA VAL A 977 11.02 5.11 -26.82
C VAL A 977 10.74 4.07 -25.70
N ASN A 978 11.28 4.30 -24.49
CA ASN A 978 11.20 3.41 -23.31
C ASN A 978 9.80 2.82 -23.07
N THR A 979 8.73 3.62 -23.17
CA THR A 979 7.35 3.19 -22.88
C THR A 979 6.85 2.06 -23.78
N ARG A 980 7.28 2.00 -25.06
CA ARG A 980 6.87 0.93 -25.99
C ARG A 980 7.54 -0.39 -25.67
N ALA A 981 8.85 -0.35 -25.40
CA ALA A 981 9.60 -1.54 -24.99
C ALA A 981 9.06 -2.12 -23.67
N LEU A 982 8.72 -1.25 -22.71
CA LEU A 982 8.06 -1.65 -21.45
C LEU A 982 6.69 -2.29 -21.67
N ALA A 983 5.89 -1.81 -22.62
CA ALA A 983 4.63 -2.44 -23.01
C ALA A 983 4.84 -3.79 -23.71
N THR A 984 5.86 -3.94 -24.56
CA THR A 984 6.25 -5.24 -25.16
C THR A 984 6.69 -6.25 -24.11
N PHE A 985 7.55 -5.87 -23.15
CA PHE A 985 7.92 -6.77 -22.04
C PHE A 985 6.69 -7.21 -21.23
N ALA A 986 5.74 -6.29 -20.97
CA ALA A 986 4.51 -6.62 -20.26
C ALA A 986 3.58 -7.57 -21.04
N ALA A 987 3.49 -7.43 -22.37
CA ALA A 987 2.75 -8.36 -23.22
C ALA A 987 3.33 -9.78 -23.22
N ILE A 988 4.67 -9.90 -23.29
CA ILE A 988 5.39 -11.19 -23.17
C ILE A 988 5.12 -11.82 -21.79
N HIS A 989 5.20 -11.02 -20.72
CA HIS A 989 4.96 -11.50 -19.36
C HIS A 989 3.49 -11.91 -19.13
N GLU A 990 2.51 -11.19 -19.70
CA GLU A 990 1.12 -11.65 -19.66
C GLU A 990 0.96 -13.00 -20.37
N ALA A 991 1.56 -13.18 -21.55
CA ALA A 991 1.44 -14.43 -22.30
C ALA A 991 2.00 -15.64 -21.51
N LEU A 992 3.09 -15.43 -20.76
CA LEU A 992 3.66 -16.39 -19.80
C LEU A 992 2.73 -16.63 -18.61
N LEU A 993 2.33 -15.59 -17.87
CA LEU A 993 1.50 -15.71 -16.66
C LEU A 993 0.15 -16.38 -16.91
N THR A 994 -0.46 -16.10 -18.06
CA THR A 994 -1.78 -16.64 -18.41
C THR A 994 -1.70 -18.05 -19.00
N SER A 995 -0.49 -18.61 -19.19
CA SER A 995 -0.29 -19.95 -19.75
C SER A 995 -0.82 -21.05 -18.84
N THR A 996 -1.50 -22.03 -19.43
CA THR A 996 -1.86 -23.30 -18.78
C THR A 996 -0.81 -24.39 -19.01
N GLU A 997 0.20 -24.12 -19.85
CA GLU A 997 1.21 -25.07 -20.30
C GLU A 997 2.63 -24.56 -20.04
N ALA A 998 3.60 -25.48 -19.96
CA ALA A 998 5.01 -25.16 -19.79
C ALA A 998 5.56 -24.45 -21.03
N PHE A 999 6.32 -23.36 -20.82
CA PHE A 999 6.96 -22.62 -21.89
C PHE A 999 8.35 -23.19 -22.20
N PRO A 1000 8.76 -23.21 -23.49
CA PRO A 1000 10.12 -23.58 -23.84
C PRO A 1000 11.12 -22.52 -23.37
N ASN A 1001 12.35 -22.97 -23.11
CA ASN A 1001 13.44 -22.05 -22.78
C ASN A 1001 13.93 -21.37 -24.07
N VAL A 1002 13.82 -20.04 -24.14
CA VAL A 1002 14.21 -19.23 -25.32
C VAL A 1002 15.00 -17.98 -24.95
N GLU A 1003 15.92 -17.57 -25.81
CA GLU A 1003 16.57 -16.25 -25.76
C GLU A 1003 16.38 -15.52 -27.10
N PHE A 1004 15.94 -14.26 -27.05
CA PHE A 1004 15.61 -13.46 -28.23
C PHE A 1004 15.80 -11.96 -28.00
N THR A 1005 15.94 -11.20 -29.09
CA THR A 1005 15.96 -9.73 -29.11
C THR A 1005 14.69 -9.18 -29.76
N PHE A 1006 14.31 -7.95 -29.42
CA PHE A 1006 13.22 -7.24 -30.08
C PHE A 1006 13.50 -5.75 -30.29
N GLN A 1007 12.86 -5.16 -31.30
CA GLN A 1007 12.94 -3.74 -31.65
C GLN A 1007 11.55 -3.09 -31.72
N VAL A 1008 11.41 -1.86 -31.22
CA VAL A 1008 10.15 -1.09 -31.17
C VAL A 1008 10.17 0.17 -32.04
N GLN A 1009 11.08 0.21 -33.01
CA GLN A 1009 11.19 1.19 -34.08
C GLN A 1009 10.92 0.52 -35.44
N ASP A 1010 10.68 1.32 -36.48
CA ASP A 1010 10.53 0.83 -37.86
C ASP A 1010 11.78 0.03 -38.26
N ALA A 1011 11.61 -1.10 -38.97
CA ALA A 1011 12.72 -1.91 -39.45
C ALA A 1011 13.55 -1.13 -40.51
N GLY A 1012 14.67 -0.55 -40.08
CA GLY A 1012 15.54 0.31 -40.89
C GLY A 1012 16.89 -0.34 -41.21
N ASP A 1013 17.24 -0.33 -42.49
CA ASP A 1013 18.48 -0.81 -43.12
C ASP A 1013 18.74 -2.32 -43.01
N SER A 1014 18.50 -3.02 -44.13
CA SER A 1014 18.98 -4.37 -44.40
C SER A 1014 20.51 -4.40 -44.35
N GLU A 1015 21.09 -5.23 -43.49
CA GLU A 1015 22.52 -5.52 -43.50
C GLU A 1015 22.86 -6.64 -44.48
N ASP A 1016 24.13 -6.72 -44.90
CA ASP A 1016 24.64 -7.78 -45.80
C ASP A 1016 24.55 -9.21 -45.24
N GLU A 1017 24.18 -9.36 -43.95
CA GLU A 1017 24.05 -10.65 -43.24
C GLU A 1017 22.73 -10.63 -42.44
N PRO A 1018 21.85 -11.65 -42.60
CA PRO A 1018 20.52 -11.65 -41.99
C PRO A 1018 20.57 -11.71 -40.46
N ILE A 1019 19.72 -10.91 -39.81
CA ILE A 1019 19.69 -10.74 -38.34
C ILE A 1019 18.31 -11.19 -37.81
N PRO A 1020 18.23 -12.21 -36.94
CA PRO A 1020 16.98 -12.65 -36.33
C PRO A 1020 16.62 -11.69 -35.19
N THR A 1021 15.50 -11.01 -35.33
CA THR A 1021 14.97 -10.09 -34.31
C THR A 1021 13.45 -10.06 -34.39
N LEU A 1022 12.78 -9.93 -33.25
CA LEU A 1022 11.34 -9.66 -33.20
C LEU A 1022 11.09 -8.18 -33.51
N VAL A 1023 10.32 -7.90 -34.56
CA VAL A 1023 10.02 -6.55 -35.06
C VAL A 1023 8.51 -6.33 -35.17
N LEU A 1024 8.09 -5.05 -35.16
CA LEU A 1024 6.67 -4.67 -35.24
C LEU A 1024 6.07 -4.90 -36.64
N ASP A 1025 6.92 -4.77 -37.66
CA ASP A 1025 6.63 -4.86 -39.08
C ASP A 1025 7.89 -5.21 -39.89
N ARG A 1026 7.70 -5.62 -41.15
CA ARG A 1026 8.76 -5.92 -42.12
C ARG A 1026 8.31 -5.56 -43.53
N THR A 1027 9.23 -5.45 -44.48
CA THR A 1027 8.91 -5.49 -45.91
C THR A 1027 8.95 -6.91 -46.48
N ALA A 1028 8.46 -7.11 -47.70
CA ALA A 1028 8.38 -8.43 -48.34
C ALA A 1028 9.76 -9.08 -48.57
N ASP A 1029 10.80 -8.25 -48.76
CA ASP A 1029 12.20 -8.58 -49.00
C ASP A 1029 13.03 -8.83 -47.72
N GLN A 1030 12.40 -8.77 -46.53
CA GLN A 1030 13.01 -9.08 -45.23
C GLN A 1030 12.44 -10.40 -44.63
N PRO A 1031 12.63 -11.57 -45.27
CA PRO A 1031 12.09 -12.85 -44.78
C PRO A 1031 12.69 -13.33 -43.45
N GLU A 1032 13.89 -12.85 -43.09
CA GLU A 1032 14.66 -13.20 -41.88
C GLU A 1032 14.07 -12.64 -40.58
N LEU A 1033 13.30 -11.56 -40.67
CA LEU A 1033 12.69 -10.89 -39.52
C LEU A 1033 11.48 -11.67 -39.00
N TRP A 1034 11.27 -11.64 -37.69
CA TRP A 1034 10.15 -12.30 -37.03
C TRP A 1034 9.13 -11.25 -36.59
N LEU A 1035 7.87 -11.37 -36.99
CA LEU A 1035 6.86 -10.39 -36.60
C LEU A 1035 6.28 -10.70 -35.22
N MET A 1036 6.24 -9.67 -34.37
CA MET A 1036 5.57 -9.70 -33.07
C MET A 1036 4.31 -8.82 -33.05
N PRO A 1037 3.35 -9.07 -32.13
CA PRO A 1037 2.28 -8.14 -31.84
C PRO A 1037 2.83 -6.82 -31.29
N ASP A 1038 2.39 -5.70 -31.89
CA ASP A 1038 2.91 -4.40 -31.47
C ASP A 1038 2.46 -4.02 -30.06
N PHE A 1039 3.27 -3.20 -29.39
CA PHE A 1039 3.08 -2.74 -28.02
C PHE A 1039 1.68 -2.15 -27.73
N GLY A 1040 1.00 -1.59 -28.74
CA GLY A 1040 -0.34 -1.03 -28.62
C GLY A 1040 -1.46 -2.07 -28.48
N PHE A 1041 -1.20 -3.35 -28.73
CA PHE A 1041 -2.11 -4.45 -28.34
C PHE A 1041 -2.14 -4.67 -26.82
N TRP A 1042 -1.12 -4.19 -26.09
CA TRP A 1042 -1.15 -4.10 -24.63
C TRP A 1042 -1.69 -2.73 -24.19
N SER A 1043 -0.93 -1.66 -24.48
CA SER A 1043 -1.31 -0.28 -24.13
C SER A 1043 -0.54 0.73 -24.96
N TRP A 1044 -1.17 1.86 -25.30
CA TRP A 1044 -0.52 2.99 -25.98
C TRP A 1044 -0.66 4.27 -25.15
N PRO A 1045 0.22 4.49 -24.15
CA PRO A 1045 0.12 5.59 -23.19
C PRO A 1045 0.49 6.96 -23.79
N GLU A 1046 1.43 7.04 -24.73
CA GLU A 1046 1.93 8.31 -25.29
C GLU A 1046 0.84 9.16 -25.98
N PRO A 1047 -0.01 8.61 -26.87
CA PRO A 1047 -1.19 9.30 -27.40
C PRO A 1047 -2.42 9.17 -26.49
N LYS A 1048 -2.29 8.60 -25.28
CA LYS A 1048 -3.38 8.37 -24.32
C LYS A 1048 -4.57 7.56 -24.87
N VAL A 1049 -4.32 6.62 -25.78
CA VAL A 1049 -5.36 5.77 -26.38
C VAL A 1049 -5.93 4.76 -25.38
N GLY A 1050 -5.12 4.32 -24.41
CA GLY A 1050 -5.49 3.36 -23.37
C GLY A 1050 -5.02 1.93 -23.69
N SER A 1051 -5.60 0.94 -23.02
CA SER A 1051 -5.37 -0.47 -23.35
C SER A 1051 -6.18 -0.91 -24.58
N PHE A 1052 -5.71 -1.93 -25.30
CA PHE A 1052 -6.43 -2.43 -26.48
C PHE A 1052 -7.84 -2.96 -26.14
N GLY A 1053 -7.98 -3.59 -24.97
CA GLY A 1053 -9.27 -4.01 -24.41
C GLY A 1053 -10.21 -2.82 -24.17
N GLU A 1054 -9.73 -1.73 -23.57
CA GLU A 1054 -10.53 -0.51 -23.40
C GLU A 1054 -11.02 0.08 -24.71
N VAL A 1055 -10.20 0.07 -25.78
CA VAL A 1055 -10.61 0.59 -27.10
C VAL A 1055 -11.71 -0.29 -27.71
N ARG A 1056 -11.55 -1.63 -27.64
CA ARG A 1056 -12.57 -2.59 -28.09
C ARG A 1056 -13.89 -2.41 -27.31
N ASP A 1057 -13.80 -2.25 -26.00
CA ASP A 1057 -14.94 -1.99 -25.11
C ASP A 1057 -15.67 -0.68 -25.47
N LYS A 1058 -14.92 0.41 -25.69
CA LYS A 1058 -15.48 1.71 -26.07
C LYS A 1058 -16.15 1.65 -27.44
N ALA A 1059 -15.51 1.02 -28.43
CA ALA A 1059 -16.11 0.79 -29.75
C ALA A 1059 -17.41 -0.03 -29.64
N GLY A 1060 -17.42 -1.12 -28.87
CA GLY A 1060 -18.64 -1.90 -28.60
C GLY A 1060 -19.74 -1.11 -27.90
N LYS A 1061 -19.41 -0.29 -26.90
CA LYS A 1061 -20.34 0.61 -26.19
C LYS A 1061 -20.84 1.78 -27.04
N TRP A 1062 -20.12 2.14 -28.10
CA TRP A 1062 -20.54 3.15 -29.07
C TRP A 1062 -21.50 2.54 -30.09
N GLU A 1063 -21.19 1.36 -30.63
CA GLU A 1063 -22.00 0.68 -31.64
C GLU A 1063 -23.26 0.02 -31.07
N SER A 1064 -23.30 -0.32 -29.78
CA SER A 1064 -24.55 -0.69 -29.11
C SER A 1064 -25.55 0.47 -28.96
N LYS A 1065 -25.13 1.71 -29.27
CA LYS A 1065 -25.96 2.92 -29.23
C LYS A 1065 -26.26 3.52 -30.61
N HIS A 1066 -25.53 3.11 -31.65
CA HIS A 1066 -25.66 3.67 -33.00
C HIS A 1066 -25.63 2.55 -34.04
N SER A 1067 -26.70 2.46 -34.81
CA SER A 1067 -26.87 1.50 -35.90
C SER A 1067 -25.99 1.84 -37.12
N TRP A 1068 -25.75 0.83 -37.97
CA TRP A 1068 -25.06 1.00 -39.25
C TRP A 1068 -25.67 2.13 -40.13
N SER A 1069 -26.99 2.30 -40.08
CA SER A 1069 -27.74 3.36 -40.79
C SER A 1069 -27.49 4.78 -40.28
N GLU A 1070 -26.98 4.95 -39.06
CA GLU A 1070 -26.68 6.25 -38.46
C GLU A 1070 -25.21 6.68 -38.71
N LYS A 1071 -24.37 5.78 -39.22
CA LYS A 1071 -22.97 6.08 -39.58
C LYS A 1071 -22.90 6.99 -40.81
N LEU A 1072 -22.01 7.99 -40.76
CA LEU A 1072 -21.76 8.93 -41.84
C LEU A 1072 -21.19 8.20 -43.08
N PRO A 1073 -21.80 8.33 -44.27
CA PRO A 1073 -21.32 7.71 -45.51
C PRO A 1073 -20.14 8.50 -46.13
N LYS A 1074 -19.11 8.74 -45.31
CA LYS A 1074 -17.91 9.50 -45.67
C LYS A 1074 -16.63 8.72 -45.37
N LEU A 1075 -15.60 9.04 -46.14
CA LEU A 1075 -14.22 8.58 -45.97
C LEU A 1075 -13.49 9.48 -44.98
N PHE A 1076 -13.22 8.95 -43.80
CA PHE A 1076 -12.63 9.73 -42.71
C PHE A 1076 -11.13 9.49 -42.53
N TRP A 1077 -10.39 10.58 -42.36
CA TRP A 1077 -9.02 10.56 -41.86
C TRP A 1077 -8.63 11.87 -41.16
N ARG A 1078 -7.78 11.74 -40.14
CA ARG A 1078 -7.07 12.83 -39.44
C ARG A 1078 -5.65 12.38 -39.17
N GLY A 1079 -4.63 13.16 -39.55
CA GLY A 1079 -3.24 12.81 -39.25
C GLY A 1079 -2.20 13.87 -39.63
N ALA A 1080 -1.03 13.77 -39.00
CA ALA A 1080 0.12 14.65 -39.24
C ALA A 1080 0.71 14.48 -40.66
N SER A 1081 1.26 15.55 -41.22
CA SER A 1081 2.00 15.54 -42.50
C SER A 1081 3.20 14.60 -42.46
N LEU A 1082 4.08 14.78 -41.45
CA LEU A 1082 5.38 14.11 -41.27
C LEU A 1082 6.25 14.09 -42.53
N ASP A 1083 6.05 15.08 -43.41
CA ASP A 1083 6.61 15.16 -44.77
C ASP A 1083 6.55 13.90 -45.63
N ARG A 1084 5.61 12.98 -45.33
CA ARG A 1084 5.41 11.76 -46.13
C ARG A 1084 4.54 12.04 -47.35
N GLU A 1085 5.08 11.77 -48.54
CA GLU A 1085 4.40 12.02 -49.82
C GLU A 1085 3.09 11.24 -49.94
N ILE A 1086 3.04 9.98 -49.49
CA ILE A 1086 1.82 9.15 -49.51
C ILE A 1086 0.63 9.76 -48.76
N ARG A 1087 0.88 10.61 -47.74
CA ARG A 1087 -0.17 11.34 -46.99
C ARG A 1087 -0.62 12.60 -47.71
N LYS A 1088 0.30 13.28 -48.41
CA LYS A 1088 -0.01 14.43 -49.29
C LYS A 1088 -0.86 13.93 -50.48
N GLN A 1089 -0.49 12.80 -51.06
CA GLN A 1089 -1.24 12.11 -52.13
C GLN A 1089 -2.66 11.72 -51.71
N LEU A 1090 -2.87 11.13 -50.52
CA LEU A 1090 -4.19 10.83 -49.98
C LEU A 1090 -5.08 12.08 -49.91
N ILE A 1091 -4.56 13.18 -49.34
CA ILE A 1091 -5.29 14.44 -49.20
C ILE A 1091 -5.65 15.01 -50.58
N ASN A 1092 -4.71 14.99 -51.53
CA ASN A 1092 -4.95 15.46 -52.89
C ASN A 1092 -6.00 14.61 -53.63
N ALA A 1093 -5.95 13.29 -53.50
CA ALA A 1093 -6.91 12.36 -54.12
C ALA A 1093 -8.32 12.45 -53.52
N ALA A 1094 -8.43 12.81 -52.24
CA ALA A 1094 -9.69 12.98 -51.53
C ALA A 1094 -10.23 14.43 -51.55
N ASN A 1095 -9.51 15.38 -52.15
CA ASN A 1095 -9.89 16.80 -52.14
C ASN A 1095 -11.10 17.07 -53.05
N GLY A 1096 -12.00 17.96 -52.64
CA GLY A 1096 -13.16 18.41 -53.43
C GLY A 1096 -14.34 17.44 -53.56
N TYR A 1097 -14.24 16.21 -53.03
CA TYR A 1097 -15.33 15.23 -53.08
C TYR A 1097 -16.26 15.30 -51.88
N ALA A 1098 -17.58 15.28 -52.10
CA ALA A 1098 -18.59 15.35 -51.04
C ALA A 1098 -18.59 14.13 -50.08
N TRP A 1099 -18.02 13.00 -50.50
CA TRP A 1099 -17.80 11.83 -49.63
C TRP A 1099 -16.54 11.94 -48.76
N SER A 1100 -15.72 12.98 -48.94
CA SER A 1100 -14.46 13.13 -48.20
C SER A 1100 -14.66 13.81 -46.85
N ASP A 1101 -14.04 13.23 -45.83
CA ASP A 1101 -13.75 13.83 -44.52
C ASP A 1101 -12.29 13.54 -44.16
N VAL A 1102 -11.40 13.71 -45.14
CA VAL A 1102 -9.95 13.48 -45.03
C VAL A 1102 -9.26 14.82 -44.82
N LYS A 1103 -8.65 15.03 -43.65
CA LYS A 1103 -8.00 16.30 -43.28
C LYS A 1103 -6.64 16.08 -42.64
N MET A 1104 -5.68 16.92 -43.01
CA MET A 1104 -4.35 16.94 -42.39
C MET A 1104 -4.39 17.75 -41.09
N MET A 1105 -3.77 17.22 -40.03
CA MET A 1105 -3.75 17.81 -38.69
C MET A 1105 -2.55 18.73 -38.50
N ASP A 1106 -2.82 19.98 -38.11
CA ASP A 1106 -1.82 20.89 -37.53
C ASP A 1106 -1.86 20.75 -36.00
N TRP A 1107 -0.81 20.16 -35.42
CA TRP A 1107 -0.70 19.94 -33.98
C TRP A 1107 -0.37 21.22 -33.20
N GLY A 1108 0.06 22.29 -33.88
CA GLY A 1108 0.24 23.60 -33.27
C GLY A 1108 -1.04 24.43 -33.20
N ASN A 1109 -2.09 24.06 -33.95
CA ASN A 1109 -3.33 24.86 -34.08
C ASN A 1109 -4.57 23.99 -34.33
N ILE A 1110 -4.85 23.08 -33.38
CA ILE A 1110 -5.97 22.14 -33.42
C ILE A 1110 -7.31 22.89 -33.27
N GLN A 1111 -8.22 22.74 -34.23
CA GLN A 1111 -9.57 23.34 -34.14
C GLN A 1111 -10.54 22.44 -33.34
N PRO A 1112 -11.56 23.01 -32.68
CA PRO A 1112 -12.62 22.23 -32.06
C PRO A 1112 -13.29 21.28 -33.07
N GLY A 1113 -13.34 19.99 -32.75
CA GLY A 1113 -13.88 18.94 -33.63
C GLY A 1113 -12.87 18.29 -34.60
N ASP A 1114 -11.60 18.70 -34.61
CA ASP A 1114 -10.55 18.03 -35.40
C ASP A 1114 -9.98 16.77 -34.71
N LEU A 1115 -10.01 16.73 -33.38
CA LEU A 1115 -9.68 15.55 -32.59
C LEU A 1115 -10.94 14.74 -32.31
N LEU A 1116 -10.99 13.51 -32.82
CA LEU A 1116 -11.98 12.51 -32.46
C LEU A 1116 -11.31 11.38 -31.66
N THR A 1117 -12.05 10.80 -30.71
CA THR A 1117 -11.62 9.59 -30.00
C THR A 1117 -11.69 8.35 -30.91
N MET A 1118 -11.12 7.23 -30.47
CA MET A 1118 -11.14 6.01 -31.27
C MET A 1118 -12.55 5.46 -31.49
N GLU A 1119 -13.43 5.58 -30.49
CA GLU A 1119 -14.83 5.21 -30.61
C GLU A 1119 -15.66 6.19 -31.46
N GLU A 1120 -15.32 7.48 -31.49
CA GLU A 1120 -15.96 8.46 -32.38
C GLU A 1120 -15.63 8.20 -33.86
N HIS A 1121 -14.47 7.62 -34.18
CA HIS A 1121 -14.19 7.11 -35.53
C HIS A 1121 -15.20 6.06 -36.00
N CYS A 1122 -15.80 5.27 -35.09
CA CYS A 1122 -16.80 4.29 -35.46
C CYS A 1122 -18.10 4.92 -36.03
N GLY A 1123 -18.27 6.25 -35.91
CA GLY A 1123 -19.33 7.01 -36.56
C GLY A 1123 -19.24 7.14 -38.08
N TYR A 1124 -18.17 6.66 -38.71
CA TYR A 1124 -17.98 6.73 -40.17
C TYR A 1124 -18.07 5.34 -40.81
N GLN A 1125 -18.70 5.25 -41.99
CA GLN A 1125 -18.79 4.01 -42.77
C GLN A 1125 -17.44 3.62 -43.39
N PHE A 1126 -16.57 4.59 -43.70
CA PHE A 1126 -15.28 4.35 -44.34
C PHE A 1126 -14.13 5.00 -43.55
N LEU A 1127 -13.15 4.21 -43.13
CA LEU A 1127 -12.00 4.64 -42.34
C LEU A 1127 -10.71 4.43 -43.12
N VAL A 1128 -9.89 5.49 -43.28
CA VAL A 1128 -8.62 5.37 -44.03
C VAL A 1128 -7.49 4.89 -43.14
N HIS A 1129 -6.76 3.87 -43.61
CA HIS A 1129 -5.42 3.57 -43.15
C HIS A 1129 -4.38 3.99 -44.20
N VAL A 1130 -3.31 4.62 -43.73
CA VAL A 1130 -2.15 5.07 -44.50
C VAL A 1130 -0.91 5.02 -43.61
N GLU A 1131 0.20 4.56 -44.15
CA GLU A 1131 1.46 4.37 -43.42
C GLU A 1131 2.09 5.70 -42.92
N GLY A 1132 3.14 5.62 -42.12
CA GLY A 1132 3.72 6.78 -41.41
C GLY A 1132 5.19 6.66 -41.02
N VAL A 1133 5.65 7.58 -40.17
CA VAL A 1133 6.85 7.39 -39.34
C VAL A 1133 6.43 6.62 -38.09
N ALA A 1134 7.26 5.70 -37.60
CA ALA A 1134 6.86 4.67 -36.63
C ALA A 1134 5.72 3.77 -37.16
N TYR A 1135 5.68 3.61 -38.50
CA TYR A 1135 4.74 2.86 -39.36
C TYR A 1135 3.22 3.11 -39.18
N SER A 1136 2.79 3.72 -38.07
CA SER A 1136 1.41 4.01 -37.71
C SER A 1136 0.55 2.74 -37.53
N GLY A 1137 0.80 1.99 -36.44
CA GLY A 1137 -0.02 0.87 -35.92
C GLY A 1137 -1.46 1.23 -35.49
N ARG A 1138 -2.10 2.13 -36.24
CA ARG A 1138 -3.48 2.61 -36.13
C ARG A 1138 -4.48 1.60 -36.70
N LEU A 1139 -4.10 0.81 -37.71
CA LEU A 1139 -5.03 -0.06 -38.45
C LEU A 1139 -5.83 -0.98 -37.53
N LYS A 1140 -5.16 -1.67 -36.59
CA LYS A 1140 -5.82 -2.55 -35.61
C LYS A 1140 -6.96 -1.90 -34.83
N TYR A 1141 -6.90 -0.58 -34.56
CA TYR A 1141 -7.93 0.16 -33.85
C TYR A 1141 -9.05 0.62 -34.79
N LEU A 1142 -8.77 0.91 -36.06
CA LEU A 1142 -9.80 1.20 -37.06
C LEU A 1142 -10.64 -0.06 -37.34
N LEU A 1143 -9.97 -1.23 -37.39
CA LEU A 1143 -10.60 -2.55 -37.50
C LEU A 1143 -11.39 -2.98 -36.26
N GLN A 1144 -11.37 -2.22 -35.15
CA GLN A 1144 -12.31 -2.42 -34.04
C GLN A 1144 -13.69 -1.81 -34.33
N CYS A 1145 -13.84 -0.92 -35.30
CA CYS A 1145 -15.14 -0.40 -35.71
C CYS A 1145 -15.80 -1.32 -36.74
N HIS A 1146 -17.13 -1.45 -36.68
CA HIS A 1146 -17.98 -2.02 -37.72
C HIS A 1146 -18.06 -1.04 -38.92
N SER A 1147 -16.93 -0.87 -39.61
CA SER A 1147 -16.71 0.12 -40.67
C SER A 1147 -15.78 -0.46 -41.72
N VAL A 1148 -15.88 -0.01 -42.98
CA VAL A 1148 -14.99 -0.45 -44.05
C VAL A 1148 -13.65 0.26 -43.93
N SER A 1149 -12.58 -0.49 -43.68
CA SER A 1149 -11.22 0.03 -43.74
C SER A 1149 -10.75 0.14 -45.20
N VAL A 1150 -10.40 1.35 -45.62
CA VAL A 1150 -9.88 1.68 -46.95
C VAL A 1150 -8.40 1.99 -46.84
N MET A 1151 -7.56 1.34 -47.64
CA MET A 1151 -6.11 1.45 -47.57
C MET A 1151 -5.46 1.39 -48.95
N HIS A 1152 -4.20 1.81 -49.05
CA HIS A 1152 -3.37 1.48 -50.20
C HIS A 1152 -2.80 0.05 -50.06
N GLU A 1153 -2.14 -0.46 -51.10
CA GLU A 1153 -1.30 -1.66 -50.97
C GLU A 1153 -0.18 -1.40 -49.95
N LEU A 1154 -0.18 -2.18 -48.86
CA LEU A 1154 0.68 -1.94 -47.71
C LEU A 1154 2.11 -2.41 -48.00
N LYS A 1155 3.09 -1.54 -47.77
CA LYS A 1155 4.50 -1.87 -47.97
C LYS A 1155 5.05 -2.64 -46.77
N PHE A 1156 4.57 -2.31 -45.57
CA PHE A 1156 5.00 -2.89 -44.31
C PHE A 1156 3.91 -3.84 -43.77
N ILE A 1157 4.35 -5.06 -43.45
CA ILE A 1157 3.51 -6.21 -43.10
C ILE A 1157 3.54 -6.39 -41.58
N GLN A 1158 2.38 -6.43 -40.90
CA GLN A 1158 2.26 -6.92 -39.52
C GLN A 1158 1.84 -8.38 -39.46
N HIS A 1159 2.01 -8.98 -38.28
CA HIS A 1159 1.70 -10.38 -37.96
C HIS A 1159 0.26 -10.86 -38.25
N PHE A 1160 -0.68 -9.97 -38.58
CA PHE A 1160 -2.07 -10.31 -38.96
C PHE A 1160 -2.45 -9.87 -40.38
N HIS A 1161 -1.54 -9.24 -41.14
CA HIS A 1161 -1.89 -8.59 -42.41
C HIS A 1161 -2.24 -9.56 -43.53
N HIS A 1162 -1.77 -10.80 -43.46
CA HIS A 1162 -2.16 -11.89 -44.36
C HIS A 1162 -3.61 -12.37 -44.15
N LEU A 1163 -4.29 -11.92 -43.09
CA LEU A 1163 -5.72 -12.18 -42.85
C LEU A 1163 -6.62 -11.10 -43.49
N LEU A 1164 -6.03 -10.06 -44.09
CA LEU A 1164 -6.75 -8.99 -44.79
C LEU A 1164 -7.07 -9.45 -46.22
N ASP A 1165 -8.36 -9.55 -46.54
CA ASP A 1165 -8.82 -9.82 -47.90
C ASP A 1165 -9.30 -8.52 -48.55
N GLY A 1166 -8.45 -7.99 -49.44
CA GLY A 1166 -8.74 -6.82 -50.27
C GLY A 1166 -9.37 -7.15 -51.63
N ASN A 1167 -9.57 -8.43 -51.97
CA ASN A 1167 -10.00 -8.84 -53.30
C ASN A 1167 -11.47 -8.45 -53.55
N SER A 1168 -11.68 -7.61 -54.56
CA SER A 1168 -13.01 -7.08 -54.90
C SER A 1168 -14.04 -8.12 -55.36
N THR A 1169 -13.59 -9.31 -55.78
CA THR A 1169 -14.45 -10.42 -56.20
C THR A 1169 -14.65 -11.49 -55.12
N SER A 1170 -13.96 -11.37 -53.98
CA SER A 1170 -14.11 -12.32 -52.88
C SER A 1170 -15.44 -12.15 -52.13
N ALA A 1171 -16.01 -13.27 -51.69
CA ALA A 1171 -17.13 -13.26 -50.76
C ALA A 1171 -16.70 -12.78 -49.37
N ASP A 1172 -15.48 -13.15 -48.97
CA ASP A 1172 -14.88 -12.93 -47.65
C ASP A 1172 -14.10 -11.61 -47.56
N GLN A 1173 -14.17 -10.76 -48.61
CA GLN A 1173 -13.56 -9.43 -48.65
C GLN A 1173 -13.85 -8.68 -47.35
N ASN A 1174 -12.80 -8.32 -46.60
CA ASN A 1174 -12.90 -7.70 -45.28
C ASN A 1174 -12.23 -6.30 -45.22
N VAL A 1175 -11.45 -5.93 -46.24
CA VAL A 1175 -10.93 -4.57 -46.42
C VAL A 1175 -11.07 -4.10 -47.87
N VAL A 1176 -10.86 -2.81 -48.11
CA VAL A 1176 -10.74 -2.26 -49.47
C VAL A 1176 -9.31 -1.76 -49.68
N VAL A 1177 -8.59 -2.42 -50.59
CA VAL A 1177 -7.30 -1.94 -51.09
C VAL A 1177 -7.53 -1.12 -52.36
N VAL A 1178 -6.99 0.09 -52.40
CA VAL A 1178 -6.98 0.93 -53.61
C VAL A 1178 -5.92 0.37 -54.57
N PRO A 1179 -6.29 -0.09 -55.78
CA PRO A 1179 -5.34 -0.69 -56.70
C PRO A 1179 -4.40 0.36 -57.30
N LEU A 1180 -3.12 -0.01 -57.43
CA LEU A 1180 -2.15 0.82 -58.15
C LEU A 1180 -2.60 1.06 -59.61
N PRO A 1181 -2.38 2.27 -60.17
CA PRO A 1181 -2.56 2.51 -61.60
C PRO A 1181 -1.45 1.82 -62.41
N GLU A 1182 -1.75 1.45 -63.66
CA GLU A 1182 -0.76 0.82 -64.55
C GLU A 1182 0.46 1.74 -64.77
N ARG A 1183 1.66 1.19 -64.59
CA ARG A 1183 2.91 1.95 -64.73
C ARG A 1183 3.08 2.38 -66.19
N ARG A 1184 3.02 3.70 -66.44
CA ARG A 1184 3.25 4.28 -67.77
C ARG A 1184 4.65 3.89 -68.28
N PRO A 1185 4.79 3.36 -69.52
CA PRO A 1185 6.10 3.02 -70.08
C PRO A 1185 7.05 4.22 -70.07
N GLY A 1186 8.24 4.05 -69.49
CA GLY A 1186 9.26 5.11 -69.39
C GLY A 1186 9.16 6.03 -68.17
N SER A 1187 8.24 5.79 -67.22
CA SER A 1187 8.18 6.56 -65.96
C SER A 1187 9.16 6.04 -64.91
N GLU A 1188 10.13 6.87 -64.51
CA GLU A 1188 11.05 6.61 -63.39
C GLU A 1188 10.40 6.81 -62.01
N THR A 1189 9.33 7.62 -61.91
CA THR A 1189 8.60 7.83 -60.65
C THR A 1189 7.60 6.70 -60.38
N ASP A 1190 7.53 6.26 -59.13
CA ASP A 1190 6.54 5.29 -58.66
C ASP A 1190 5.10 5.80 -58.85
N PRO A 1191 4.14 4.92 -59.18
CA PRO A 1191 2.74 5.30 -59.35
C PRO A 1191 2.12 5.79 -58.03
N ASN A 1192 1.25 6.79 -58.10
CA ASN A 1192 0.54 7.29 -56.93
C ASN A 1192 -0.50 6.26 -56.46
N PRO A 1193 -0.35 5.65 -55.27
CA PRO A 1193 -1.25 4.60 -54.79
C PRO A 1193 -2.68 5.07 -54.51
N TRP A 1194 -2.90 6.38 -54.38
CA TRP A 1194 -4.22 6.95 -54.15
C TRP A 1194 -4.90 7.49 -55.42
N GLU A 1195 -4.26 7.41 -56.59
CA GLU A 1195 -4.80 7.97 -57.86
C GLU A 1195 -6.21 7.43 -58.19
N ARG A 1196 -6.47 6.16 -57.87
CA ARG A 1196 -7.77 5.50 -58.12
C ARG A 1196 -8.77 5.58 -56.95
N LEU A 1197 -8.44 6.28 -55.86
CA LEU A 1197 -9.33 6.42 -54.70
C LEU A 1197 -10.73 6.95 -55.07
N PRO A 1198 -10.90 7.98 -55.94
CA PRO A 1198 -12.24 8.43 -56.33
C PRO A 1198 -13.06 7.40 -57.10
N GLU A 1199 -12.41 6.60 -57.95
CA GLU A 1199 -13.05 5.51 -58.68
C GLU A 1199 -13.59 4.46 -57.71
N VAL A 1200 -12.74 4.04 -56.75
CA VAL A 1200 -13.09 3.06 -55.71
C VAL A 1200 -14.24 3.58 -54.84
N MET A 1201 -14.19 4.83 -54.37
CA MET A 1201 -15.25 5.41 -53.55
C MET A 1201 -16.59 5.52 -54.27
N GLU A 1202 -16.61 5.89 -55.55
CA GLU A 1202 -17.85 5.91 -56.35
C GLU A 1202 -18.36 4.50 -56.68
N GLN A 1203 -17.51 3.48 -56.76
CA GLN A 1203 -17.96 2.08 -56.86
C GLN A 1203 -18.58 1.58 -55.56
N LEU A 1204 -17.96 1.88 -54.40
CA LEU A 1204 -18.49 1.51 -53.08
C LEU A 1204 -19.86 2.16 -52.82
N LYS A 1205 -19.99 3.46 -53.07
CA LYS A 1205 -21.26 4.19 -52.90
C LYS A 1205 -22.40 3.67 -53.77
N LYS A 1206 -22.11 3.06 -54.92
CA LYS A 1206 -23.13 2.46 -55.81
C LYS A 1206 -23.63 1.10 -55.33
N ASN A 1207 -22.96 0.47 -54.36
CA ASN A 1207 -23.31 -0.86 -53.87
C ASN A 1207 -23.25 -0.92 -52.33
N PRO A 1208 -24.25 -0.35 -51.63
CA PRO A 1208 -24.27 -0.30 -50.17
C PRO A 1208 -24.30 -1.70 -49.52
N ASP A 1209 -24.89 -2.69 -50.17
CA ASP A 1209 -24.91 -4.08 -49.68
C ASP A 1209 -23.51 -4.69 -49.66
N ARG A 1210 -22.68 -4.41 -50.70
CA ARG A 1210 -21.26 -4.77 -50.70
C ARG A 1210 -20.50 -4.04 -49.59
N VAL A 1211 -20.75 -2.75 -49.38
CA VAL A 1211 -20.09 -1.97 -48.32
C VAL A 1211 -20.41 -2.56 -46.94
N LYS A 1212 -21.69 -2.85 -46.66
CA LYS A 1212 -22.09 -3.46 -45.39
C LYS A 1212 -21.46 -4.85 -45.23
N ARG A 1213 -21.47 -5.70 -46.26
CA ARG A 1213 -20.84 -7.03 -46.22
C ARG A 1213 -19.35 -6.95 -45.87
N ILE A 1214 -18.60 -6.01 -46.46
CA ILE A 1214 -17.17 -5.86 -46.14
C ILE A 1214 -16.97 -5.45 -44.67
N ALA A 1215 -17.81 -4.56 -44.14
CA ALA A 1215 -17.78 -4.20 -42.73
C ALA A 1215 -18.18 -5.35 -41.80
N ASP A 1216 -19.22 -6.13 -42.16
CA ASP A 1216 -19.64 -7.34 -41.43
C ASP A 1216 -18.48 -8.37 -41.39
N ASN A 1217 -17.89 -8.68 -42.54
CA ASN A 1217 -16.73 -9.59 -42.67
C ASN A 1217 -15.54 -9.13 -41.82
N SER A 1218 -15.23 -7.82 -41.80
CA SER A 1218 -14.18 -7.25 -40.92
C SER A 1218 -14.52 -7.40 -39.44
N TRP A 1219 -15.79 -7.21 -39.08
CA TRP A 1219 -16.23 -7.24 -37.68
C TRP A 1219 -16.31 -8.66 -37.12
N GLU A 1220 -16.84 -9.60 -37.88
CA GLU A 1220 -16.93 -11.02 -37.51
C GLU A 1220 -15.57 -11.71 -37.61
N GLY A 1221 -14.86 -11.51 -38.72
CA GLY A 1221 -13.59 -12.17 -39.01
C GLY A 1221 -12.41 -11.57 -38.24
N LEU A 1222 -12.21 -10.24 -38.28
CA LEU A 1222 -11.03 -9.62 -37.67
C LEU A 1222 -11.31 -9.24 -36.22
N ARG A 1223 -12.24 -8.31 -35.94
CA ARG A 1223 -12.50 -7.82 -34.56
C ARG A 1223 -12.89 -8.93 -33.59
N SER A 1224 -13.86 -9.76 -33.96
CA SER A 1224 -14.45 -10.75 -33.03
C SER A 1224 -13.61 -12.01 -32.85
N ARG A 1225 -12.57 -12.21 -33.68
CA ARG A 1225 -11.71 -13.40 -33.66
C ARG A 1225 -10.21 -13.06 -33.61
N TYR A 1226 -9.62 -12.56 -34.70
CA TYR A 1226 -8.16 -12.43 -34.79
C TYR A 1226 -7.56 -11.20 -34.08
N LEU A 1227 -8.31 -10.11 -33.94
CA LEU A 1227 -7.88 -8.87 -33.27
C LEU A 1227 -8.45 -8.78 -31.86
N THR A 1228 -8.09 -9.79 -31.05
CA THR A 1228 -8.61 -9.98 -29.69
C THR A 1228 -7.48 -10.14 -28.67
N PRO A 1229 -7.68 -9.78 -27.39
CA PRO A 1229 -6.68 -10.01 -26.34
C PRO A 1229 -6.27 -11.49 -26.19
N SER A 1230 -7.19 -12.43 -26.42
CA SER A 1230 -6.90 -13.87 -26.45
C SER A 1230 -6.03 -14.26 -27.65
N ALA A 1231 -6.35 -13.79 -28.86
CA ALA A 1231 -5.53 -14.03 -30.06
C ALA A 1231 -4.10 -13.45 -29.92
N THR A 1232 -3.97 -12.26 -29.33
CA THR A 1232 -2.68 -11.60 -29.05
C THR A 1232 -1.80 -12.47 -28.16
N VAL A 1233 -2.36 -12.97 -27.06
CA VAL A 1233 -1.64 -13.87 -26.13
C VAL A 1233 -1.29 -15.19 -26.81
N CYS A 1234 -2.22 -15.81 -27.53
CA CYS A 1234 -1.95 -17.02 -28.32
C CYS A 1234 -0.81 -16.82 -29.33
N TYR A 1235 -0.76 -15.68 -30.03
CA TYR A 1235 0.32 -15.37 -30.96
C TYR A 1235 1.67 -15.30 -30.24
N TRP A 1236 1.75 -14.60 -29.10
CA TRP A 1236 2.98 -14.57 -28.30
C TRP A 1236 3.44 -15.97 -27.86
N ARG A 1237 2.54 -16.86 -27.40
CA ARG A 1237 2.91 -18.24 -27.03
C ARG A 1237 3.49 -19.01 -28.22
N ARG A 1238 2.79 -18.98 -29.35
CA ARG A 1238 3.17 -19.72 -30.55
C ARG A 1238 4.44 -19.16 -31.18
N LEU A 1239 4.60 -17.84 -31.23
CA LEU A 1239 5.83 -17.17 -31.70
C LEU A 1239 7.06 -17.68 -30.93
N LEU A 1240 6.97 -17.74 -29.60
CA LEU A 1240 8.08 -18.18 -28.74
C LEU A 1240 8.30 -19.71 -28.84
N SER A 1241 7.25 -20.51 -29.03
CA SER A 1241 7.34 -21.95 -29.34
C SER A 1241 8.04 -22.23 -30.67
N LEU A 1242 7.75 -21.45 -31.71
CA LEU A 1242 8.41 -21.57 -33.02
C LEU A 1242 9.86 -21.03 -32.96
N TRP A 1243 10.10 -19.95 -32.22
CA TRP A 1243 11.45 -19.44 -31.99
C TRP A 1243 12.34 -20.49 -31.31
N SER A 1244 11.84 -21.24 -30.33
CA SER A 1244 12.61 -22.30 -29.66
C SER A 1244 13.04 -23.42 -30.62
N GLN A 1245 12.27 -23.66 -31.68
CA GLN A 1245 12.59 -24.66 -32.72
C GLN A 1245 13.64 -24.13 -33.70
N ALA A 1246 13.64 -22.83 -33.98
CA ALA A 1246 14.67 -22.19 -34.79
C ALA A 1246 16.01 -22.02 -34.03
N GLN A 1247 16.01 -22.07 -32.70
CA GLN A 1247 17.16 -21.77 -31.86
C GLN A 1247 18.23 -22.89 -31.85
N ALA A 1248 19.39 -22.63 -32.44
CA ALA A 1248 20.51 -23.58 -32.57
C ALA A 1248 21.46 -23.60 -31.35
N PHE A 1249 20.99 -23.21 -30.17
CA PHE A 1249 21.77 -23.22 -28.93
C PHE A 1249 20.91 -23.52 -27.70
N THR A 1250 21.55 -23.95 -26.62
CA THR A 1250 20.90 -24.15 -25.32
C THR A 1250 20.89 -22.84 -24.53
N VAL A 1251 19.71 -22.37 -24.14
CA VAL A 1251 19.55 -21.22 -23.24
C VAL A 1251 20.20 -21.50 -21.90
N LYS A 1252 20.91 -20.51 -21.37
CA LYS A 1252 21.46 -20.50 -20.00
C LYS A 1252 21.06 -19.19 -19.35
N VAL A 1253 20.63 -19.25 -18.10
CA VAL A 1253 20.49 -18.07 -17.24
C VAL A 1253 21.81 -17.88 -16.49
N ASP A 1254 22.30 -16.65 -16.49
CA ASP A 1254 23.44 -16.20 -15.70
C ASP A 1254 22.93 -15.35 -14.52
N ASP A 1255 23.67 -15.31 -13.39
CA ASP A 1255 23.29 -14.53 -12.21
C ASP A 1255 23.23 -13.01 -12.49
N SER A 1256 23.80 -12.54 -13.59
CA SER A 1256 23.71 -11.16 -14.08
C SER A 1256 22.36 -10.81 -14.74
N TYR A 1257 21.49 -11.78 -15.05
CA TYR A 1257 20.25 -11.51 -15.77
C TYR A 1257 19.11 -11.10 -14.81
N ILE A 1258 18.39 -10.02 -15.11
CA ILE A 1258 17.38 -9.46 -14.20
C ILE A 1258 16.04 -10.18 -14.33
N PRO A 1259 15.43 -10.74 -13.27
CA PRO A 1259 14.04 -11.21 -13.32
C PRO A 1259 13.10 -10.07 -13.73
N TYR A 1260 12.15 -10.32 -14.62
CA TYR A 1260 11.25 -9.28 -15.15
C TYR A 1260 10.54 -8.47 -14.04
N GLU A 1261 10.19 -9.12 -12.92
CA GLU A 1261 9.56 -8.46 -11.76
C GLU A 1261 10.50 -7.42 -11.14
N SER A 1262 11.80 -7.72 -11.04
CA SER A 1262 12.83 -6.77 -10.60
C SER A 1262 13.07 -5.69 -11.64
N PHE A 1263 13.16 -6.03 -12.93
CA PHE A 1263 13.31 -5.07 -14.01
C PHE A 1263 12.15 -4.06 -14.06
N MET A 1264 10.91 -4.49 -13.81
CA MET A 1264 9.74 -3.60 -13.79
C MET A 1264 9.78 -2.57 -12.66
N LEU A 1265 10.40 -2.90 -11.54
CA LEU A 1265 10.59 -1.99 -10.40
C LEU A 1265 11.80 -1.06 -10.60
N MET A 1266 12.90 -1.57 -11.17
CA MET A 1266 14.17 -0.85 -11.30
C MET A 1266 14.30 -0.03 -12.59
N ARG A 1267 13.59 -0.44 -13.66
CA ARG A 1267 13.69 0.08 -15.04
C ARG A 1267 15.09 0.03 -15.67
N THR A 1268 15.98 -0.82 -15.15
CA THR A 1268 17.32 -1.05 -15.69
C THR A 1268 17.68 -2.54 -15.63
N VAL A 1269 18.58 -2.95 -16.53
CA VAL A 1269 19.25 -4.26 -16.54
C VAL A 1269 20.56 -4.28 -15.77
N ASP A 1270 21.08 -3.12 -15.38
CA ASP A 1270 22.33 -3.01 -14.62
C ASP A 1270 22.10 -3.49 -13.18
N TRP A 1271 22.29 -4.79 -12.94
CA TRP A 1271 22.52 -5.29 -11.57
C TRP A 1271 23.88 -4.79 -11.11
N GLN A 1272 23.93 -3.55 -10.61
CA GLN A 1272 24.99 -3.16 -9.70
C GLN A 1272 24.82 -3.99 -8.43
N ALA A 1273 25.48 -5.16 -8.43
CA ALA A 1273 25.55 -6.07 -7.31
C ALA A 1273 25.87 -5.26 -6.05
N HIS A 1274 24.97 -5.42 -5.09
CA HIS A 1274 24.77 -4.50 -3.99
C HIS A 1274 25.79 -4.71 -2.86
#